data_AF-A0A397GNF3-F1
#
_entry.id   AF-A0A397GNF3-F1
#
_cell.length_a   1.000
_cell.length_b   1.000
_cell.length_c   1.000
_cell.angle_alpha   90.00
_cell.angle_beta   90.00
_cell.angle_gamma   90.00
#
_symmetry.space_group_name_H-M   'P 1'
#
loop_
_entity.id
_entity.type
_entity.pdbx_description
1 polymer ?
#
loop_
_entity_poly.entity_id
_entity_poly.type
_entity_poly.pdbx_seq_one_letter_code
_entity_poly.pdbx_strand_id
1 'polypeptide(L)'
;MHSLQSFLFLLLLGYGVLAAPTSPRAQSQGRSFKVERIKRGNSIQGPSALRRAYRKFGIVPTTFGVDLSDFEPLNTTSPSSSAANVLVADTEEPEQTGAVSAKSVQSDAAFVSPVTIGGQKIVVNFDTGSADFWVMNTELPQSAQVGHTVFNPSNSSTFKKIEGATFEIKYGDSSYANGGVGTDTVDIGGATVTSQAIGIPTSVSDSFVEDTYSNGLVGLGFSSLNTVKPQQQKTFFDNIADSLDEPVMTAHLKSDGVGEYEFGIIDQSKYQGDMINVTVDSSSGFWQFQSAHYKVGDGSIQTLQNTPTAIADTGTSLMLLDDTVVNAYYAQVKGAQYASSAGGYIYPCGTELPNLAVAVGAKHLATVPGTYLDFAEVGINKTTGQTVCFGGVQSNQGTSMQILGDVFLKAFFVVFDMRGPSIGLASPNQLFKDPITLGIWVLVKLNFLKVSVSLTGAARTTAPRISQPSLLLLRLRPTSAAPLLRFTTSPLSSFASRPFANMAINSAPESSLLSLLYRSYPTAVSPDATELDLPHASPKIFPLTTFSVEEQASVKQWLDTISGLQSALSKDEKSVVTTILRQLNSHLAARTTLLGTKPSVADIATYALLAPVVEKWTPEERTGEQGYHHIVRHIDFVQNSRLFALQIPDEEKISIDVNDVRFVPKPVDPKEEKERKKREKAAAQNPDAGKPLVVGQGKPEKAANGGEVDQAAAPAAGAPPKVNKKEKKEKKEKAPKPAPAPAAPPSPSLIDLRVGHILRAINHPNADSLYVSTIDCGDAPGTENTSLDEATGKTVRTVCSGLNGLVPLEEMQNRKIVAVCNLKPVTMRGIKSTAMVLAASPRVAEGEDSHAGPVELVNPPADAPAGTRIGFEGWFDGEPEKVLNPKKKVWETFQPGFTTTDSLEVAFDISAVPAVQGQEGKPALGKLVAKTGGVCTVKSLKGATVRKAQGLQLTMRAVRFHGRGDIRVDEIDEPVCDEGQVKIRPAFVGICGSDLHEYLAGPITIPSTPHPITGGTVPVTLGHEFSGVVVEVGASVSRLKRVGGTVVGIWDLSGIAVSDAGGLSDHVVVGEKHGILLPEGFPLDLGALVEPLTVAWHAVSRASVRPDDTVLVVGGGPIGLAVVQVLKARGIKSVIVSEISSRRKKFARKLGASEVIDPRTDDLVASVRAMTAGAGADIAFECSGVQVGLDTAVQAIRARGTVTIVSLWEEKPRIDAFDIVLYEKHVIGAVICDDGRLSPRAMITSKIQMEDVVEKGFKALIDERDKHVKILVEVSA
;
A
#
# COMPACT_ATOMS: atom_id res chain seq x y z
N MET A 1 -18.32 -57.24 77.33
CA MET A 1 -17.41 -56.71 76.28
C MET A 1 -18.07 -56.43 74.93
N HIS A 2 -19.36 -56.76 74.68
CA HIS A 2 -19.97 -56.51 73.36
C HIS A 2 -20.40 -55.06 73.06
N SER A 3 -20.57 -54.19 74.06
CA SER A 3 -20.92 -52.77 73.85
C SER A 3 -19.87 -52.00 73.02
N LEU A 4 -18.59 -52.34 73.17
CA LEU A 4 -17.50 -51.65 72.47
C LEU A 4 -17.47 -51.95 70.94
N GLN A 5 -17.98 -53.12 70.52
CA GLN A 5 -18.08 -53.47 69.10
C GLN A 5 -19.22 -52.70 68.42
N SER A 6 -20.35 -52.50 69.10
CA SER A 6 -21.47 -51.70 68.58
C SER A 6 -21.07 -50.23 68.35
N PHE A 7 -20.23 -49.65 69.22
CA PHE A 7 -19.78 -48.27 69.07
C PHE A 7 -18.79 -48.10 67.90
N LEU A 8 -17.92 -49.08 67.65
CA LEU A 8 -17.08 -49.11 66.44
C LEU A 8 -17.91 -49.27 65.16
N PHE A 9 -18.99 -50.08 65.19
CA PHE A 9 -19.82 -50.29 64.00
C PHE A 9 -20.65 -49.07 63.60
N LEU A 10 -21.16 -48.27 64.56
CA LEU A 10 -21.81 -46.99 64.21
C LEU A 10 -20.81 -45.96 63.68
N LEU A 11 -19.58 -45.91 64.20
CA LEU A 11 -18.53 -45.02 63.67
C LEU A 11 -18.13 -45.36 62.22
N LEU A 12 -18.18 -46.65 61.85
CA LEU A 12 -17.88 -47.11 60.49
C LEU A 12 -19.03 -46.91 59.48
N LEU A 13 -20.27 -46.69 59.94
CA LEU A 13 -21.42 -46.35 59.09
C LEU A 13 -21.69 -44.83 58.99
N GLY A 14 -21.12 -44.02 59.88
CA GLY A 14 -21.27 -42.56 59.88
C GLY A 14 -20.45 -41.82 58.80
N TYR A 15 -19.39 -42.43 58.26
CA TYR A 15 -18.47 -41.79 57.31
C TYR A 15 -18.80 -42.05 55.82
N GLY A 16 -19.92 -42.69 55.51
CA GLY A 16 -20.28 -43.13 54.15
C GLY A 16 -21.03 -42.13 53.26
N VAL A 17 -21.34 -40.90 53.74
CA VAL A 17 -22.31 -40.00 53.06
C VAL A 17 -21.77 -38.58 52.78
N LEU A 18 -20.60 -38.20 53.31
CA LEU A 18 -19.96 -36.90 53.04
C LEU A 18 -18.62 -36.99 52.28
N ALA A 19 -18.35 -38.15 51.69
CA ALA A 19 -17.21 -38.38 50.79
C ALA A 19 -17.66 -39.00 49.45
N ALA A 20 -18.75 -38.45 48.88
CA ALA A 20 -18.87 -38.53 47.43
C ALA A 20 -17.64 -37.82 46.83
N PRO A 21 -16.95 -38.39 45.83
CA PRO A 21 -15.93 -37.64 45.13
C PRO A 21 -16.62 -36.44 44.48
N THR A 22 -16.28 -35.23 44.92
CA THR A 22 -16.57 -34.05 44.11
C THR A 22 -15.88 -34.27 42.78
N SER A 23 -16.66 -34.45 41.71
CA SER A 23 -16.13 -34.61 40.36
C SER A 23 -15.00 -33.60 40.16
N PRO A 24 -13.79 -34.03 39.78
CA PRO A 24 -12.62 -33.16 39.80
C PRO A 24 -12.97 -31.90 39.02
N ARG A 25 -13.04 -30.76 39.73
CA ARG A 25 -13.63 -29.49 39.27
C ARG A 25 -13.08 -29.23 37.88
N ALA A 26 -13.95 -29.37 36.87
CA ALA A 26 -13.54 -29.72 35.51
C ALA A 26 -12.32 -28.92 35.10
N GLN A 27 -11.16 -29.57 35.15
CA GLN A 27 -9.87 -28.90 35.02
C GLN A 27 -9.75 -28.58 33.54
N SER A 28 -10.10 -27.33 33.19
CA SER A 28 -10.03 -26.83 31.83
C SER A 28 -8.60 -27.01 31.37
N GLN A 29 -8.40 -28.00 30.48
CA GLN A 29 -7.18 -28.10 29.71
C GLN A 29 -7.05 -26.77 28.99
N GLY A 30 -6.08 -25.95 29.39
CA GLY A 30 -5.74 -24.75 28.66
C GLY A 30 -5.10 -25.11 27.32
N ARG A 31 -5.00 -24.09 26.47
CA ARG A 31 -4.95 -24.27 25.02
C ARG A 31 -4.19 -23.11 24.37
N SER A 32 -3.48 -23.43 23.30
CA SER A 32 -2.53 -22.56 22.61
C SER A 32 -2.40 -22.97 21.14
N PHE A 33 -2.39 -22.02 20.20
CA PHE A 33 -2.45 -22.31 18.76
C PHE A 33 -2.20 -21.05 17.89
N LYS A 34 -2.30 -21.21 16.55
CA LYS A 34 -1.69 -20.30 15.56
C LYS A 34 -2.22 -20.55 14.14
N VAL A 35 -2.40 -19.50 13.30
CA VAL A 35 -2.33 -19.51 11.80
C VAL A 35 -2.57 -18.08 11.21
N GLU A 36 -2.14 -17.83 9.95
CA GLU A 36 -2.36 -16.60 9.14
C GLU A 36 -2.72 -17.00 7.65
N ARG A 37 -2.99 -16.17 6.62
CA ARG A 37 -2.77 -14.72 6.35
C ARG A 37 -3.50 -14.24 5.06
N ILE A 38 -4.16 -13.06 5.03
CA ILE A 38 -4.56 -12.33 3.79
C ILE A 38 -4.38 -10.79 3.96
N LYS A 39 -4.13 -10.02 2.89
CA LYS A 39 -3.97 -8.54 2.90
C LYS A 39 -4.60 -7.83 1.67
N ARG A 40 -5.23 -6.66 1.91
CA ARG A 40 -5.48 -5.54 0.96
C ARG A 40 -5.41 -4.19 1.71
N GLY A 41 -5.15 -3.07 1.04
CA GLY A 41 -5.12 -1.70 1.62
C GLY A 41 -6.38 -0.88 1.31
N ASN A 42 -6.49 0.45 1.54
CA ASN A 42 -5.55 1.51 1.95
C ASN A 42 -6.29 2.56 2.82
N SER A 43 -5.59 3.32 3.68
CA SER A 43 -5.78 4.77 3.97
C SER A 43 -4.89 5.20 5.14
N ILE A 44 -4.35 6.43 5.14
CA ILE A 44 -3.35 6.93 6.11
C ILE A 44 -3.86 8.22 6.79
N GLN A 45 -3.70 8.37 8.12
CA GLN A 45 -4.07 9.60 8.85
C GLN A 45 -3.20 9.93 10.10
N GLY A 46 -1.89 10.17 9.94
CA GLY A 46 -0.99 10.60 11.04
C GLY A 46 -1.53 11.71 11.97
N PRO A 47 -2.04 12.84 11.44
CA PRO A 47 -2.60 13.93 12.24
C PRO A 47 -3.87 13.53 13.00
N SER A 48 -4.64 12.56 12.51
CA SER A 48 -5.80 12.02 13.23
C SER A 48 -5.37 11.09 14.35
N ALA A 49 -4.39 10.21 14.12
CA ALA A 49 -3.81 9.37 15.16
C ALA A 49 -3.27 10.21 16.34
N LEU A 50 -2.53 11.28 16.06
CA LEU A 50 -2.04 12.18 17.10
C LEU A 50 -3.16 12.94 17.82
N ARG A 51 -4.16 13.45 17.09
CA ARG A 51 -5.33 14.11 17.72
C ARG A 51 -6.15 13.15 18.56
N ARG A 52 -6.31 11.88 18.17
CA ARG A 52 -6.92 10.83 19.00
C ARG A 52 -6.08 10.62 20.27
N ALA A 53 -4.78 10.39 20.14
CA ALA A 53 -3.89 10.09 21.26
C ALA A 53 -3.72 11.25 22.26
N TYR A 54 -3.48 12.48 21.79
CA TYR A 54 -3.39 13.67 22.65
C TYR A 54 -4.65 13.84 23.46
N ARG A 55 -5.79 13.86 22.77
CA ARG A 55 -7.04 14.04 23.45
C ARG A 55 -7.27 12.83 24.40
N LYS A 56 -7.01 11.55 24.03
CA LYS A 56 -7.22 10.32 24.86
C LYS A 56 -6.69 10.41 26.30
N PHE A 57 -5.62 11.16 26.53
CA PHE A 57 -5.02 11.37 27.86
C PHE A 57 -5.20 12.78 28.45
N GLY A 58 -6.15 13.57 27.92
CA GLY A 58 -6.43 14.95 28.36
C GLY A 58 -5.34 15.95 27.99
N ILE A 59 -4.48 15.63 27.02
CA ILE A 59 -3.31 16.43 26.66
C ILE A 59 -3.76 17.66 25.85
N VAL A 60 -3.72 18.83 26.48
CA VAL A 60 -3.96 20.11 25.82
C VAL A 60 -2.67 20.58 25.16
N PRO A 61 -2.64 20.85 23.83
CA PRO A 61 -1.45 21.34 23.17
C PRO A 61 -1.01 22.71 23.69
N THR A 62 0.26 22.81 24.09
CA THR A 62 0.93 24.05 24.52
C THR A 62 1.97 24.52 23.50
N THR A 63 2.46 23.63 22.62
CA THR A 63 3.48 23.96 21.61
C THR A 63 2.86 24.43 20.29
N PHE A 64 2.93 25.74 20.02
CA PHE A 64 2.58 26.31 18.72
C PHE A 64 3.81 26.30 17.79
N GLY A 65 3.94 25.25 16.97
CA GLY A 65 4.96 25.18 15.93
C GLY A 65 4.69 26.11 14.74
N VAL A 66 5.65 26.15 13.81
CA VAL A 66 5.60 27.05 12.64
C VAL A 66 4.47 26.63 11.69
N ASP A 67 3.72 27.60 11.18
CA ASP A 67 2.82 27.37 10.05
C ASP A 67 3.63 27.44 8.75
N LEU A 68 3.66 26.31 8.03
CA LEU A 68 4.47 26.13 6.83
C LEU A 68 3.64 26.53 5.61
N SER A 69 3.87 27.74 5.11
CA SER A 69 3.24 28.25 3.89
C SER A 69 3.45 27.32 2.67
N ASP A 70 4.55 26.57 2.69
CA ASP A 70 4.92 25.59 1.68
C ASP A 70 4.53 24.13 2.01
N PHE A 71 3.71 23.86 3.03
CA PHE A 71 3.12 22.53 3.23
C PHE A 71 1.73 22.44 2.57
N GLU A 72 1.46 21.36 1.84
CA GLU A 72 0.14 21.00 1.32
C GLU A 72 -0.28 19.65 1.90
N PRO A 73 -1.31 19.58 2.78
CA PRO A 73 -1.79 18.31 3.30
C PRO A 73 -2.45 17.46 2.21
N LEU A 74 -2.34 16.13 2.31
CA LEU A 74 -3.04 15.22 1.40
C LEU A 74 -4.55 15.42 1.48
N ASN A 75 -5.20 15.54 0.31
CA ASN A 75 -6.60 15.90 0.19
C ASN A 75 -7.51 14.67 0.35
N THR A 76 -7.75 14.25 1.59
CA THR A 76 -8.49 13.02 1.92
C THR A 76 -9.99 13.16 1.73
N THR A 77 -10.51 12.80 0.55
CA THR A 77 -11.93 12.51 0.36
C THR A 77 -12.29 11.21 1.07
N SER A 78 -13.30 11.22 1.95
CA SER A 78 -13.81 10.02 2.62
C SER A 78 -14.22 8.93 1.61
N PRO A 79 -13.97 7.63 1.90
CA PRO A 79 -14.45 6.55 1.05
C PRO A 79 -15.98 6.57 0.90
N SER A 80 -16.47 6.15 -0.26
CA SER A 80 -17.90 5.97 -0.48
C SER A 80 -18.45 4.80 0.35
N SER A 81 -19.74 4.86 0.69
CA SER A 81 -20.45 3.92 1.58
C SER A 81 -20.55 2.46 1.09
N SER A 82 -19.92 2.13 -0.04
CA SER A 82 -19.84 0.77 -0.59
C SER A 82 -18.79 -0.12 0.09
N ALA A 83 -17.87 0.43 0.89
CA ALA A 83 -16.78 -0.33 1.50
C ALA A 83 -17.19 -1.15 2.74
N ALA A 84 -18.13 -0.67 3.55
CA ALA A 84 -18.46 -1.26 4.86
C ALA A 84 -19.03 -2.69 4.75
N ASN A 85 -19.89 -2.94 3.75
CA ASN A 85 -20.53 -4.25 3.53
C ASN A 85 -19.56 -5.38 3.13
N VAL A 86 -18.26 -5.09 2.95
CA VAL A 86 -17.23 -6.07 2.57
C VAL A 86 -16.43 -6.56 3.79
N LEU A 87 -16.59 -5.98 4.98
CA LEU A 87 -15.87 -6.40 6.19
C LEU A 87 -16.46 -7.64 6.89
N VAL A 88 -17.67 -8.07 6.50
CA VAL A 88 -18.40 -9.20 7.11
C VAL A 88 -18.18 -10.53 6.36
N ALA A 89 -17.63 -10.47 5.15
CA ALA A 89 -17.27 -11.64 4.35
C ALA A 89 -15.75 -11.87 4.33
N ASP A 90 -15.34 -13.12 4.11
CA ASP A 90 -13.95 -13.53 3.85
C ASP A 90 -12.93 -13.15 4.94
N THR A 91 -13.28 -13.38 6.20
CA THR A 91 -12.31 -13.67 7.26
C THR A 91 -12.74 -14.95 7.98
N GLU A 92 -12.10 -16.06 7.62
CA GLU A 92 -12.23 -17.33 8.32
C GLU A 92 -11.58 -17.21 9.71
N GLU A 93 -12.33 -17.52 10.76
CA GLU A 93 -11.78 -17.64 12.11
C GLU A 93 -11.20 -19.05 12.28
N PRO A 94 -10.12 -19.23 13.08
CA PRO A 94 -9.61 -20.56 13.39
C PRO A 94 -10.60 -21.38 14.23
N GLU A 95 -10.76 -22.67 13.95
CA GLU A 95 -11.59 -23.62 14.72
C GLU A 95 -10.96 -24.03 16.08
N GLN A 96 -10.17 -23.15 16.70
CA GLN A 96 -9.36 -23.41 17.89
C GLN A 96 -9.43 -22.25 18.87
N THR A 97 -9.00 -22.48 20.12
CA THR A 97 -9.54 -21.75 21.28
C THR A 97 -8.49 -21.17 22.23
N GLY A 98 -8.47 -19.83 22.41
CA GLY A 98 -7.48 -19.04 23.16
C GLY A 98 -6.82 -17.85 22.41
N ALA A 99 -6.98 -17.69 21.08
CA ALA A 99 -6.23 -16.71 20.28
C ALA A 99 -7.04 -16.08 19.13
N VAL A 100 -6.80 -14.80 18.87
CA VAL A 100 -7.60 -13.96 17.96
C VAL A 100 -6.70 -13.10 17.06
N SER A 101 -7.17 -12.86 15.83
CA SER A 101 -6.46 -12.03 14.84
C SER A 101 -6.56 -10.53 15.17
N ALA A 102 -5.43 -9.81 15.11
CA ALA A 102 -5.35 -8.37 15.35
C ALA A 102 -5.01 -7.64 14.05
N LYS A 103 -6.05 -7.16 13.34
CA LYS A 103 -5.93 -6.61 11.99
C LYS A 103 -5.60 -5.11 12.03
N SER A 104 -4.47 -4.71 11.43
CA SER A 104 -4.12 -3.31 11.22
C SER A 104 -5.19 -2.62 10.36
N VAL A 105 -5.69 -1.46 10.81
CA VAL A 105 -6.61 -0.60 10.08
C VAL A 105 -6.08 0.84 10.05
N GLN A 106 -6.51 1.61 9.03
CA GLN A 106 -6.08 3.00 8.82
C GLN A 106 -4.54 3.17 8.77
N SER A 107 -3.82 2.15 8.27
CA SER A 107 -2.35 2.03 8.26
C SER A 107 -1.72 2.14 9.65
N ASP A 108 -1.85 1.08 10.45
CA ASP A 108 -1.36 0.95 11.82
C ASP A 108 -1.89 2.04 12.79
N ALA A 109 -3.03 2.66 12.49
CA ALA A 109 -3.62 3.68 13.36
C ALA A 109 -4.65 3.11 14.36
N ALA A 110 -5.00 1.83 14.25
CA ALA A 110 -5.57 0.96 15.28
C ALA A 110 -5.43 -0.53 14.87
N PHE A 111 -5.65 -1.45 15.81
CA PHE A 111 -5.70 -2.90 15.57
C PHE A 111 -7.04 -3.49 16.04
N VAL A 112 -7.86 -3.99 15.11
CA VAL A 112 -9.20 -4.53 15.41
C VAL A 112 -9.23 -6.05 15.37
N SER A 113 -10.04 -6.65 16.25
CA SER A 113 -10.15 -8.09 16.47
C SER A 113 -11.62 -8.54 16.53
N PRO A 114 -11.99 -9.71 15.96
CA PRO A 114 -13.34 -10.26 16.07
C PRO A 114 -13.62 -10.86 17.46
N VAL A 115 -14.80 -10.62 17.99
CA VAL A 115 -15.30 -11.17 19.27
C VAL A 115 -16.72 -11.69 19.08
N THR A 116 -17.04 -12.86 19.61
CA THR A 116 -18.40 -13.41 19.56
C THR A 116 -19.14 -13.14 20.86
N ILE A 117 -20.31 -12.52 20.78
CA ILE A 117 -21.14 -12.11 21.93
C ILE A 117 -22.52 -12.73 21.76
N GLY A 118 -22.91 -13.67 22.63
CA GLY A 118 -24.22 -14.30 22.56
C GLY A 118 -24.50 -15.01 21.21
N GLY A 119 -23.45 -15.49 20.53
CA GLY A 119 -23.50 -16.07 19.19
C GLY A 119 -23.37 -15.07 18.02
N GLN A 120 -23.25 -13.77 18.28
CA GLN A 120 -23.10 -12.71 17.26
C GLN A 120 -21.64 -12.24 17.19
N LYS A 121 -20.99 -12.32 16.02
CA LYS A 121 -19.62 -11.83 15.82
C LYS A 121 -19.60 -10.31 15.61
N ILE A 122 -18.85 -9.58 16.42
CA ILE A 122 -18.65 -8.13 16.39
C ILE A 122 -17.15 -7.84 16.29
N VAL A 123 -16.71 -6.95 15.39
CA VAL A 123 -15.29 -6.55 15.27
C VAL A 123 -15.04 -5.29 16.09
N VAL A 124 -14.06 -5.33 17.00
CA VAL A 124 -13.83 -4.32 18.05
C VAL A 124 -12.33 -4.02 18.23
N ASN A 125 -11.99 -2.88 18.82
CA ASN A 125 -10.60 -2.52 19.14
C ASN A 125 -10.19 -3.02 20.55
N PHE A 126 -8.95 -3.46 20.74
CA PHE A 126 -8.44 -4.03 21.99
C PHE A 126 -7.52 -3.01 22.68
N ASP A 127 -7.89 -2.57 23.88
CA ASP A 127 -7.33 -1.36 24.51
C ASP A 127 -6.78 -1.64 25.92
N THR A 128 -5.47 -1.86 26.03
CA THR A 128 -4.79 -1.98 27.34
C THR A 128 -4.75 -0.67 28.14
N GLY A 129 -5.17 0.45 27.53
CA GLY A 129 -5.36 1.76 28.16
C GLY A 129 -6.76 2.01 28.76
N SER A 130 -7.70 1.05 28.72
CA SER A 130 -8.99 1.17 29.43
C SER A 130 -9.51 -0.17 29.96
N ALA A 131 -10.64 -0.19 30.68
CA ALA A 131 -11.17 -1.38 31.36
C ALA A 131 -12.69 -1.58 31.19
N ASP A 132 -13.32 -0.93 30.21
CA ASP A 132 -14.72 -1.16 29.84
C ASP A 132 -14.79 -1.93 28.54
N PHE A 133 -15.66 -2.93 28.49
CA PHE A 133 -16.05 -3.59 27.24
C PHE A 133 -17.44 -3.08 26.86
N TRP A 134 -17.59 -2.48 25.68
CA TRP A 134 -18.87 -2.02 25.14
C TRP A 134 -18.93 -2.22 23.63
N VAL A 135 -20.14 -2.30 23.07
CA VAL A 135 -20.37 -2.48 21.62
C VAL A 135 -21.47 -1.60 21.04
N MET A 136 -21.30 -1.21 19.77
CA MET A 136 -22.36 -0.66 18.94
C MET A 136 -23.51 -1.66 18.89
N ASN A 137 -24.75 -1.20 19.10
CA ASN A 137 -25.88 -2.08 19.36
C ASN A 137 -27.21 -1.45 18.91
N THR A 138 -28.28 -2.24 18.91
CA THR A 138 -29.61 -1.82 18.43
C THR A 138 -30.36 -0.82 19.33
N GLU A 139 -29.89 -0.50 20.54
CA GLU A 139 -30.43 0.60 21.37
C GLU A 139 -29.87 1.99 20.96
N LEU A 140 -28.92 2.06 20.00
CA LEU A 140 -28.40 3.32 19.43
C LEU A 140 -29.34 3.94 18.37
N PRO A 141 -29.29 5.27 18.15
CA PRO A 141 -29.98 5.92 17.01
C PRO A 141 -29.58 5.31 15.67
N GLN A 142 -30.53 5.16 14.73
CA GLN A 142 -30.28 4.48 13.45
C GLN A 142 -29.16 5.14 12.62
N SER A 143 -28.97 6.46 12.72
CA SER A 143 -27.85 7.19 12.12
C SER A 143 -26.48 6.74 12.63
N ALA A 144 -26.37 6.39 13.91
CA ALA A 144 -25.15 5.88 14.53
C ALA A 144 -24.86 4.39 14.21
N GLN A 145 -25.82 3.68 13.59
CA GLN A 145 -25.66 2.28 13.17
C GLN A 145 -25.17 2.16 11.71
N VAL A 146 -25.16 3.25 10.93
CA VAL A 146 -24.85 3.22 9.50
C VAL A 146 -23.39 2.80 9.26
N GLY A 147 -23.19 1.68 8.58
CA GLY A 147 -21.86 1.13 8.29
C GLY A 147 -21.24 0.27 9.40
N HIS A 148 -21.92 0.12 10.53
CA HIS A 148 -21.47 -0.72 11.65
C HIS A 148 -22.13 -2.11 11.65
N THR A 149 -21.40 -3.11 12.17
CA THR A 149 -21.97 -4.40 12.58
C THR A 149 -22.41 -4.29 14.03
N VAL A 150 -23.72 -4.10 14.25
CA VAL A 150 -24.29 -3.83 15.58
C VAL A 150 -24.77 -5.10 16.28
N PHE A 151 -24.50 -5.20 17.58
CA PHE A 151 -25.01 -6.25 18.45
C PHE A 151 -26.52 -6.07 18.72
N ASN A 152 -27.31 -7.12 18.58
CA ASN A 152 -28.72 -7.11 18.99
C ASN A 152 -28.89 -7.96 20.26
N PRO A 153 -29.15 -7.36 21.44
CA PRO A 153 -29.38 -8.09 22.68
C PRO A 153 -30.52 -9.12 22.57
N SER A 154 -31.53 -8.86 21.73
CA SER A 154 -32.69 -9.76 21.54
C SER A 154 -32.39 -11.01 20.72
N ASN A 155 -31.27 -11.03 20.00
CA ASN A 155 -30.81 -12.19 19.22
C ASN A 155 -29.97 -13.16 20.06
N SER A 156 -29.53 -12.75 21.25
CA SER A 156 -28.78 -13.59 22.18
C SER A 156 -29.72 -14.32 23.14
N SER A 157 -29.56 -15.64 23.27
CA SER A 157 -30.29 -16.44 24.27
C SER A 157 -29.63 -16.43 25.66
N THR A 158 -28.43 -15.88 25.77
CA THR A 158 -27.63 -15.80 27.01
C THR A 158 -27.57 -14.39 27.59
N PHE A 159 -27.93 -13.34 26.83
CA PHE A 159 -27.93 -11.95 27.28
C PHE A 159 -28.89 -11.71 28.45
N LYS A 160 -28.41 -10.98 29.45
CA LYS A 160 -29.19 -10.53 30.61
C LYS A 160 -28.83 -9.09 30.97
N LYS A 161 -29.80 -8.17 30.88
CA LYS A 161 -29.64 -6.78 31.33
C LYS A 161 -29.36 -6.73 32.84
N ILE A 162 -28.40 -5.93 33.26
CA ILE A 162 -28.13 -5.69 34.68
C ILE A 162 -29.00 -4.51 35.11
N GLU A 163 -30.16 -4.79 35.71
CA GLU A 163 -31.14 -3.75 36.02
C GLU A 163 -30.57 -2.68 36.97
N GLY A 164 -30.75 -1.41 36.59
CA GLY A 164 -30.21 -0.25 37.29
C GLY A 164 -28.70 -0.02 37.15
N ALA A 165 -27.97 -0.82 36.37
CA ALA A 165 -26.56 -0.60 36.09
C ALA A 165 -26.34 0.24 34.81
N THR A 166 -25.38 1.16 34.88
CA THR A 166 -24.98 2.03 33.76
C THR A 166 -23.46 2.12 33.67
N PHE A 167 -22.97 2.46 32.49
CA PHE A 167 -21.57 2.84 32.26
C PHE A 167 -21.50 4.20 31.58
N GLU A 168 -20.40 4.91 31.81
CA GLU A 168 -20.13 6.21 31.21
C GLU A 168 -18.62 6.32 31.01
N ILE A 169 -18.11 5.64 29.97
CA ILE A 169 -16.72 5.79 29.61
C ILE A 169 -16.55 7.05 28.76
N LYS A 170 -15.75 7.96 29.31
CA LYS A 170 -15.12 9.05 28.57
C LYS A 170 -13.66 8.68 28.44
N TYR A 171 -13.28 8.29 27.23
CA TYR A 171 -11.89 8.38 26.83
C TYR A 171 -11.52 9.87 26.88
N GLY A 172 -10.26 10.21 27.15
CA GLY A 172 -9.90 11.62 27.21
C GLY A 172 -10.15 12.35 25.89
N ASP A 173 -10.34 11.63 24.77
CA ASP A 173 -10.44 12.23 23.44
C ASP A 173 -11.73 13.04 23.17
N SER A 174 -12.52 13.19 24.23
CA SER A 174 -13.91 13.63 24.26
C SER A 174 -14.84 12.71 23.47
N SER A 175 -14.33 11.56 23.00
CA SER A 175 -15.21 10.45 22.64
C SER A 175 -15.78 9.82 23.90
N TYR A 176 -16.98 9.29 23.77
CA TYR A 176 -17.65 8.63 24.87
C TYR A 176 -18.56 7.52 24.37
N ALA A 177 -18.81 6.57 25.27
CA ALA A 177 -19.92 5.63 25.17
C ALA A 177 -20.63 5.61 26.53
N ASN A 178 -21.95 5.80 26.53
CA ASN A 178 -22.75 5.73 27.75
C ASN A 178 -24.11 5.08 27.49
N GLY A 179 -24.61 4.37 28.50
CA GLY A 179 -25.87 3.64 28.43
C GLY A 179 -26.00 2.59 29.53
N GLY A 180 -26.81 1.57 29.26
CA GLY A 180 -27.02 0.44 30.17
C GLY A 180 -25.88 -0.57 30.14
N VAL A 181 -25.94 -1.57 31.01
CA VAL A 181 -24.99 -2.70 31.02
C VAL A 181 -25.76 -4.01 30.99
N GLY A 182 -25.27 -4.96 30.20
CA GLY A 182 -25.71 -6.36 30.21
C GLY A 182 -24.61 -7.31 30.63
N THR A 183 -24.98 -8.57 30.82
CA THR A 183 -24.05 -9.71 30.84
C THR A 183 -24.39 -10.64 29.69
N ASP A 184 -23.38 -11.23 29.05
CA ASP A 184 -23.58 -12.27 28.03
C ASP A 184 -22.42 -13.28 28.05
N THR A 185 -22.56 -14.37 27.29
CA THR A 185 -21.44 -15.24 26.93
C THR A 185 -20.61 -14.54 25.86
N VAL A 186 -19.37 -14.20 26.23
CA VAL A 186 -18.35 -13.63 25.35
C VAL A 186 -17.34 -14.71 25.01
N ASP A 187 -16.95 -14.77 23.76
CA ASP A 187 -15.89 -15.62 23.26
C ASP A 187 -14.88 -14.79 22.45
N ILE A 188 -13.63 -14.79 22.89
CA ILE A 188 -12.51 -14.12 22.22
C ILE A 188 -11.56 -15.19 21.69
N GLY A 189 -11.66 -15.49 20.39
CA GLY A 189 -10.83 -16.51 19.75
C GLY A 189 -10.91 -17.88 20.41
N GLY A 190 -12.06 -18.23 21.01
CA GLY A 190 -12.33 -19.44 21.78
C GLY A 190 -11.90 -19.42 23.26
N ALA A 191 -11.43 -18.29 23.80
CA ALA A 191 -11.45 -18.06 25.24
C ALA A 191 -12.85 -17.56 25.65
N THR A 192 -13.59 -18.34 26.45
CA THR A 192 -15.02 -18.09 26.70
C THR A 192 -15.33 -17.66 28.13
N VAL A 193 -15.93 -16.49 28.33
CA VAL A 193 -16.47 -15.99 29.61
C VAL A 193 -18.00 -15.95 29.53
N THR A 194 -18.70 -16.83 30.25
CA THR A 194 -20.15 -17.05 30.11
C THR A 194 -21.07 -15.97 30.69
N SER A 195 -20.51 -14.94 31.32
CA SER A 195 -21.26 -13.84 31.95
C SER A 195 -20.41 -12.57 32.03
N GLN A 196 -19.70 -12.24 30.95
CA GLN A 196 -18.92 -11.02 30.85
C GLN A 196 -19.87 -9.81 30.84
N ALA A 197 -19.54 -8.76 31.60
CA ALA A 197 -20.26 -7.49 31.57
C ALA A 197 -19.92 -6.70 30.30
N ILE A 198 -20.94 -6.15 29.64
CA ILE A 198 -20.83 -5.44 28.36
C ILE A 198 -21.69 -4.17 28.43
N GLY A 199 -21.09 -3.03 28.15
CA GLY A 199 -21.77 -1.76 27.96
C GLY A 199 -22.63 -1.78 26.69
N ILE A 200 -23.91 -1.46 26.86
CA ILE A 200 -24.90 -1.29 25.80
C ILE A 200 -25.20 0.21 25.71
N PRO A 201 -24.37 0.98 24.99
CA PRO A 201 -24.56 2.42 24.87
C PRO A 201 -25.86 2.75 24.15
N THR A 202 -26.56 3.76 24.67
CA THR A 202 -27.66 4.45 23.99
C THR A 202 -27.18 5.76 23.36
N SER A 203 -25.97 6.20 23.70
CA SER A 203 -25.32 7.37 23.10
C SER A 203 -23.80 7.16 22.98
N VAL A 204 -23.28 7.49 21.80
CA VAL A 204 -21.85 7.52 21.46
C VAL A 204 -21.54 8.82 20.72
N SER A 205 -20.29 9.25 20.78
CA SER A 205 -19.80 10.43 20.05
C SER A 205 -19.57 10.17 18.55
N ASP A 206 -19.67 11.22 17.72
CA ASP A 206 -19.40 11.23 16.27
C ASP A 206 -18.16 10.43 15.86
N SER A 207 -17.07 10.50 16.63
CA SER A 207 -15.81 9.80 16.33
C SER A 207 -15.94 8.28 16.26
N PHE A 208 -16.88 7.68 17.00
CA PHE A 208 -17.17 6.24 16.90
C PHE A 208 -18.13 5.92 15.76
N VAL A 209 -18.96 6.87 15.33
CA VAL A 209 -19.88 6.74 14.18
C VAL A 209 -19.12 6.92 12.84
N GLU A 210 -18.04 7.72 12.84
CA GLU A 210 -17.14 7.88 11.70
C GLU A 210 -16.21 6.66 11.52
N ASP A 211 -15.81 6.00 12.61
CA ASP A 211 -14.88 4.87 12.57
C ASP A 211 -15.55 3.50 12.34
N THR A 212 -16.13 3.34 11.15
CA THR A 212 -16.75 2.09 10.67
C THR A 212 -15.82 0.87 10.61
N TYR A 213 -14.53 1.00 10.95
CA TYR A 213 -13.61 -0.14 11.09
C TYR A 213 -13.75 -0.86 12.45
N SER A 214 -14.33 -0.21 13.46
CA SER A 214 -14.56 -0.77 14.80
C SER A 214 -16.01 -0.61 15.24
N ASN A 215 -16.51 -1.57 16.02
CA ASN A 215 -17.90 -1.61 16.49
C ASN A 215 -17.97 -1.67 18.02
N GLY A 216 -16.91 -1.22 18.70
CA GLY A 216 -16.78 -1.27 20.16
C GLY A 216 -15.32 -1.32 20.61
N LEU A 217 -15.12 -1.36 21.92
CA LEU A 217 -13.80 -1.55 22.54
C LEU A 217 -13.85 -2.66 23.59
N VAL A 218 -12.77 -3.43 23.70
CA VAL A 218 -12.49 -4.36 24.82
C VAL A 218 -11.37 -3.76 25.65
N GLY A 219 -11.71 -3.22 26.83
CA GLY A 219 -10.72 -2.77 27.81
C GLY A 219 -9.93 -3.93 28.43
N LEU A 220 -8.60 -3.83 28.36
CA LEU A 220 -7.62 -4.84 28.80
C LEU A 220 -6.60 -4.28 29.81
N GLY A 221 -6.84 -3.08 30.33
CA GLY A 221 -6.23 -2.57 31.55
C GLY A 221 -6.75 -3.29 32.81
N PHE A 222 -6.38 -2.80 34.00
CA PHE A 222 -6.86 -3.39 35.25
C PHE A 222 -8.30 -2.95 35.56
N SER A 223 -9.13 -3.87 36.05
CA SER A 223 -10.56 -3.68 36.34
C SER A 223 -10.87 -2.50 37.27
N SER A 224 -9.89 -1.97 38.01
CA SER A 224 -10.02 -0.74 38.80
C SER A 224 -10.37 0.51 37.97
N LEU A 225 -10.08 0.54 36.67
CA LEU A 225 -10.51 1.62 35.76
C LEU A 225 -11.95 1.49 35.26
N ASN A 226 -12.62 0.35 35.47
CA ASN A 226 -13.93 0.07 34.86
C ASN A 226 -15.01 1.06 35.35
N THR A 227 -15.77 1.67 34.42
CA THR A 227 -16.67 2.79 34.75
C THR A 227 -18.06 2.40 35.25
N VAL A 228 -18.38 1.09 35.29
CA VAL A 228 -19.73 0.59 35.59
C VAL A 228 -20.16 0.93 37.01
N LYS A 229 -21.40 1.44 37.13
CA LYS A 229 -22.06 1.83 38.39
C LYS A 229 -23.40 1.10 38.49
N PRO A 230 -23.93 0.82 39.70
CA PRO A 230 -23.33 1.12 41.00
C PRO A 230 -22.21 0.15 41.44
N GLN A 231 -22.06 -0.99 40.75
CA GLN A 231 -21.06 -2.00 41.05
C GLN A 231 -20.09 -2.15 39.86
N GLN A 232 -18.81 -1.80 40.10
CA GLN A 232 -17.72 -1.97 39.15
C GLN A 232 -17.61 -3.43 38.67
N GLN A 233 -17.32 -3.63 37.39
CA GLN A 233 -17.23 -4.93 36.74
C GLN A 233 -15.78 -5.30 36.39
N LYS A 234 -15.53 -6.59 36.18
CA LYS A 234 -14.24 -7.11 35.72
C LYS A 234 -14.06 -6.96 34.20
N THR A 235 -12.83 -6.73 33.76
CA THR A 235 -12.45 -6.89 32.35
C THR A 235 -12.55 -8.35 31.92
N PHE A 236 -12.57 -8.59 30.60
CA PHE A 236 -12.54 -9.96 30.06
C PHE A 236 -11.31 -10.74 30.56
N PHE A 237 -10.14 -10.11 30.57
CA PHE A 237 -8.90 -10.77 31.00
C PHE A 237 -8.94 -11.15 32.48
N ASP A 238 -9.43 -10.27 33.36
CA ASP A 238 -9.61 -10.53 34.79
C ASP A 238 -10.72 -11.56 35.10
N ASN A 239 -11.66 -11.77 34.17
CA ASN A 239 -12.66 -12.84 34.27
C ASN A 239 -12.15 -14.21 33.79
N ILE A 240 -11.28 -14.26 32.77
CA ILE A 240 -10.77 -15.52 32.21
C ILE A 240 -9.50 -16.02 32.91
N ALA A 241 -8.70 -15.13 33.54
CA ALA A 241 -7.36 -15.42 34.07
C ALA A 241 -7.26 -16.71 34.92
N ASP A 242 -8.19 -16.93 35.86
CA ASP A 242 -8.23 -18.12 36.74
C ASP A 242 -8.51 -19.46 36.01
N SER A 243 -8.79 -19.44 34.70
CA SER A 243 -9.13 -20.60 33.87
C SER A 243 -8.14 -20.89 32.72
N LEU A 244 -7.15 -20.02 32.53
CA LEU A 244 -6.05 -20.18 31.56
C LEU A 244 -4.94 -21.08 32.13
N ASP A 245 -4.07 -21.67 31.27
CA ASP A 245 -2.87 -22.39 31.74
C ASP A 245 -1.89 -21.45 32.46
N GLU A 246 -1.66 -20.26 31.88
CA GLU A 246 -0.99 -19.14 32.52
C GLU A 246 -1.89 -17.89 32.46
N PRO A 247 -2.06 -17.09 33.53
CA PRO A 247 -2.88 -15.87 33.49
C PRO A 247 -2.10 -14.72 32.82
N VAL A 248 -1.91 -14.88 31.51
CA VAL A 248 -1.12 -14.03 30.62
C VAL A 248 -1.91 -13.73 29.34
N MET A 249 -1.66 -12.54 28.79
CA MET A 249 -2.07 -12.15 27.44
C MET A 249 -0.82 -11.73 26.68
N THR A 250 -0.67 -12.15 25.43
CA THR A 250 0.42 -11.68 24.56
C THR A 250 -0.14 -10.84 23.41
N ALA A 251 0.66 -9.87 22.97
CA ALA A 251 0.37 -9.03 21.83
C ALA A 251 1.55 -9.07 20.85
N HIS A 252 1.26 -9.44 19.61
CA HIS A 252 2.24 -9.53 18.52
C HIS A 252 1.69 -8.79 17.30
N LEU A 253 1.70 -7.46 17.39
CA LEU A 253 1.15 -6.55 16.38
C LEU A 253 2.08 -6.48 15.16
N LYS A 254 1.51 -6.53 13.95
CA LYS A 254 2.28 -6.60 12.69
C LYS A 254 1.92 -5.44 11.77
N SER A 255 2.90 -4.58 11.50
CA SER A 255 2.76 -3.37 10.68
C SER A 255 2.27 -3.66 9.25
N ASP A 256 1.23 -2.94 8.81
CA ASP A 256 0.43 -3.17 7.60
C ASP A 256 0.10 -4.67 7.37
N GLY A 257 -0.36 -5.35 8.41
CA GLY A 257 -0.65 -6.77 8.40
C GLY A 257 -1.69 -7.19 9.45
N VAL A 258 -1.71 -8.48 9.72
CA VAL A 258 -2.55 -9.09 10.76
C VAL A 258 -1.62 -9.64 11.83
N GLY A 259 -1.58 -8.95 12.96
CA GLY A 259 -0.98 -9.46 14.20
C GLY A 259 -1.92 -10.44 14.91
N GLU A 260 -1.64 -10.70 16.17
CA GLU A 260 -2.38 -11.64 17.00
C GLU A 260 -2.39 -11.20 18.47
N TYR A 261 -3.50 -11.49 19.15
CA TYR A 261 -3.59 -11.54 20.61
C TYR A 261 -3.82 -12.99 21.03
N GLU A 262 -3.11 -13.46 22.05
CA GLU A 262 -3.22 -14.83 22.57
C GLU A 262 -3.32 -14.82 24.09
N PHE A 263 -4.31 -15.51 24.63
CA PHE A 263 -4.57 -15.65 26.06
C PHE A 263 -4.18 -17.06 26.52
N GLY A 264 -3.36 -17.14 27.56
CA GLY A 264 -3.08 -18.40 28.26
C GLY A 264 -1.70 -19.02 28.07
N ILE A 265 -0.89 -18.54 27.14
CA ILE A 265 0.47 -19.05 26.86
C ILE A 265 1.44 -17.93 26.49
N ILE A 266 2.73 -18.19 26.65
CA ILE A 266 3.83 -17.42 26.06
C ILE A 266 4.52 -18.30 24.98
N ASP A 267 4.09 -18.21 23.71
CA ASP A 267 4.69 -19.01 22.63
C ASP A 267 6.11 -18.53 22.29
N GLN A 268 7.11 -19.29 22.75
CA GLN A 268 8.53 -19.06 22.46
C GLN A 268 8.88 -19.11 20.96
N SER A 269 8.02 -19.68 20.11
CA SER A 269 8.20 -19.63 18.65
C SER A 269 7.93 -18.24 18.05
N LYS A 270 7.34 -17.30 18.81
CA LYS A 270 7.01 -15.94 18.36
C LYS A 270 8.11 -14.90 18.69
N TYR A 271 9.16 -15.25 19.44
CA TYR A 271 10.26 -14.34 19.78
C TYR A 271 11.67 -14.99 19.84
N GLN A 272 12.71 -14.15 19.87
CA GLN A 272 14.12 -14.53 19.96
C GLN A 272 14.85 -13.77 21.06
N GLY A 273 15.86 -14.43 21.64
CA GLY A 273 16.59 -13.93 22.81
C GLY A 273 15.83 -14.15 24.11
N ASP A 274 16.42 -13.68 25.21
CA ASP A 274 15.81 -13.76 26.53
C ASP A 274 14.66 -12.74 26.67
N MET A 275 13.56 -13.17 27.28
CA MET A 275 12.44 -12.27 27.57
C MET A 275 12.76 -11.40 28.78
N ILE A 276 12.64 -10.08 28.60
CA ILE A 276 12.92 -9.08 29.62
C ILE A 276 11.62 -8.71 30.34
N ASN A 277 11.41 -9.30 31.52
CA ASN A 277 10.25 -9.00 32.37
C ASN A 277 10.52 -7.80 33.28
N VAL A 278 9.56 -6.88 33.31
CA VAL A 278 9.60 -5.62 34.07
C VAL A 278 8.33 -5.47 34.89
N THR A 279 8.49 -5.29 36.21
CA THR A 279 7.38 -5.10 37.15
C THR A 279 6.56 -3.87 36.80
N VAL A 280 5.24 -4.04 36.83
CA VAL A 280 4.22 -3.03 36.56
C VAL A 280 3.62 -2.52 37.87
N ASP A 281 3.41 -1.21 37.95
CA ASP A 281 2.62 -0.56 38.99
C ASP A 281 1.18 -0.44 38.50
N SER A 282 0.30 -1.34 38.96
CA SER A 282 -1.12 -1.36 38.60
C SER A 282 -1.97 -0.40 39.46
N SER A 283 -1.38 0.42 40.34
CA SER A 283 -2.15 1.28 41.27
C SER A 283 -2.91 2.41 40.59
N SER A 284 -2.44 2.86 39.41
CA SER A 284 -3.16 3.76 38.51
C SER A 284 -4.19 3.06 37.62
N GLY A 285 -4.22 1.72 37.65
CA GLY A 285 -5.08 0.88 36.81
C GLY A 285 -4.57 0.63 35.38
N PHE A 286 -3.43 1.24 35.00
CA PHE A 286 -2.76 1.00 33.72
C PHE A 286 -1.64 -0.05 33.85
N TRP A 287 -1.14 -0.54 32.71
CA TRP A 287 0.10 -1.31 32.64
C TRP A 287 1.32 -0.37 32.67
N GLN A 288 1.52 0.30 33.81
CA GLN A 288 2.52 1.36 34.04
C GLN A 288 3.86 0.82 34.57
N PHE A 289 4.98 1.37 34.12
CA PHE A 289 6.34 1.00 34.54
C PHE A 289 7.29 2.20 34.51
N GLN A 290 8.51 2.06 35.04
CA GLN A 290 9.52 3.13 35.02
C GLN A 290 10.17 3.29 33.64
N SER A 291 10.33 4.53 33.17
CA SER A 291 10.94 4.89 31.88
C SER A 291 11.77 6.16 32.00
N ALA A 292 12.88 6.09 32.76
CA ALA A 292 13.68 7.25 33.16
C ALA A 292 14.87 7.59 32.22
N HIS A 293 15.17 6.76 31.22
CA HIS A 293 16.32 6.92 30.32
C HIS A 293 15.94 6.76 28.85
N TYR A 294 16.73 7.37 27.95
CA TYR A 294 16.59 7.22 26.51
C TYR A 294 17.93 7.32 25.77
N LYS A 295 17.97 6.89 24.50
CA LYS A 295 19.11 7.06 23.58
C LYS A 295 18.57 7.23 22.16
N VAL A 296 19.15 8.18 21.41
CA VAL A 296 18.85 8.41 19.98
C VAL A 296 20.05 8.01 19.13
N GLY A 297 19.82 7.21 18.09
CA GLY A 297 20.87 6.71 17.20
C GLY A 297 21.95 5.95 17.97
N ASP A 298 23.22 6.22 17.65
CA ASP A 298 24.38 5.68 18.37
C ASP A 298 24.83 6.51 19.59
N GLY A 299 24.07 7.55 19.97
CA GLY A 299 24.42 8.48 21.05
C GLY A 299 24.60 7.86 22.46
N SER A 300 24.98 8.69 23.42
CA SER A 300 25.05 8.31 24.83
C SER A 300 23.65 8.23 25.47
N ILE A 301 23.49 7.36 26.46
CA ILE A 301 22.25 7.24 27.24
C ILE A 301 22.02 8.53 28.04
N GLN A 302 20.84 9.11 27.89
CA GLN A 302 20.36 10.30 28.59
C GLN A 302 19.37 9.91 29.69
N THR A 303 19.12 10.83 30.64
CA THR A 303 18.20 10.62 31.76
C THR A 303 17.18 11.76 31.83
N LEU A 304 15.90 11.42 31.96
CA LEU A 304 14.81 12.39 32.10
C LEU A 304 14.78 12.93 33.54
N GLN A 305 14.52 14.23 33.70
CA GLN A 305 14.49 14.86 35.02
C GLN A 305 13.09 14.91 35.64
N ASN A 306 12.04 15.02 34.82
CA ASN A 306 10.67 15.28 35.29
C ASN A 306 9.71 14.08 35.13
N THR A 307 10.02 13.14 34.23
CA THR A 307 9.05 12.15 33.72
C THR A 307 9.61 10.72 33.84
N PRO A 308 9.39 10.02 34.97
CA PRO A 308 10.04 8.74 35.25
C PRO A 308 9.21 7.50 34.91
N THR A 309 7.98 7.63 34.37
CA THR A 309 7.11 6.48 34.07
C THR A 309 6.45 6.52 32.68
N ALA A 310 6.09 5.34 32.18
CA ALA A 310 5.35 5.14 30.94
C ALA A 310 4.29 4.03 31.10
N ILE A 311 3.33 3.97 30.18
CA ILE A 311 2.36 2.88 30.03
C ILE A 311 2.51 2.15 28.68
N ALA A 312 2.11 0.89 28.60
CA ALA A 312 1.91 0.17 27.35
C ALA A 312 0.43 0.19 26.95
N ASP A 313 0.10 0.81 25.81
CA ASP A 313 -1.29 1.07 25.39
C ASP A 313 -1.55 0.66 23.94
N THR A 314 -2.18 -0.50 23.74
CA THR A 314 -2.63 -0.99 22.42
C THR A 314 -3.78 -0.19 21.82
N GLY A 315 -4.43 0.67 22.62
CA GLY A 315 -5.46 1.59 22.14
C GLY A 315 -4.93 2.97 21.75
N THR A 316 -3.61 3.12 21.53
CA THR A 316 -2.97 4.35 21.06
C THR A 316 -1.96 4.05 19.97
N SER A 317 -2.05 4.73 18.83
CA SER A 317 -1.22 4.40 17.65
C SER A 317 0.25 4.80 17.77
N LEU A 318 0.57 5.85 18.54
CA LEU A 318 1.86 6.56 18.51
C LEU A 318 2.65 6.42 19.82
N MET A 319 3.95 6.67 19.77
CA MET A 319 4.76 6.90 20.98
C MET A 319 4.62 8.36 21.41
N LEU A 320 3.96 8.62 22.54
CA LEU A 320 3.91 9.95 23.14
C LEU A 320 4.93 10.04 24.28
N LEU A 321 6.00 10.81 24.07
CA LEU A 321 7.17 10.86 24.96
C LEU A 321 7.41 12.27 25.51
N ASP A 322 8.21 12.36 26.58
CA ASP A 322 8.65 13.64 27.14
C ASP A 322 9.33 14.51 26.07
N ASP A 323 8.99 15.80 26.03
CA ASP A 323 9.49 16.77 25.04
C ASP A 323 11.02 16.74 24.89
N THR A 324 11.75 16.43 25.96
CA THR A 324 13.22 16.26 25.95
C THR A 324 13.65 15.12 25.01
N VAL A 325 12.93 14.00 24.99
CA VAL A 325 13.18 12.86 24.09
C VAL A 325 12.85 13.25 22.66
N VAL A 326 11.68 13.86 22.44
CA VAL A 326 11.13 14.16 21.12
C VAL A 326 11.97 15.20 20.39
N ASN A 327 12.36 16.27 21.10
CA ASN A 327 13.26 17.29 20.58
C ASN A 327 14.66 16.73 20.28
N ALA A 328 15.19 15.87 21.16
CA ALA A 328 16.49 15.22 20.94
C ALA A 328 16.48 14.20 19.79
N TYR A 329 15.32 13.57 19.53
CA TYR A 329 15.11 12.66 18.42
C TYR A 329 15.09 13.42 17.08
N TYR A 330 14.18 14.38 16.92
CA TYR A 330 14.05 15.12 15.65
C TYR A 330 15.22 16.04 15.35
N ALA A 331 16.01 16.46 16.35
CA ALA A 331 17.28 17.14 16.12
C ALA A 331 18.31 16.30 15.33
N GLN A 332 18.15 14.98 15.24
CA GLN A 332 18.97 14.10 14.40
C GLN A 332 18.32 13.77 13.03
N VAL A 333 17.03 14.09 12.84
CA VAL A 333 16.31 13.80 11.59
C VAL A 333 16.42 14.98 10.62
N LYS A 334 17.08 14.76 9.49
CA LYS A 334 17.36 15.82 8.51
C LYS A 334 16.07 16.40 7.91
N GLY A 335 15.81 17.67 8.17
CA GLY A 335 14.61 18.36 7.68
C GLY A 335 13.35 18.09 8.51
N ALA A 336 13.47 17.49 9.70
CA ALA A 336 12.36 17.37 10.62
C ALA A 336 11.97 18.72 11.23
N GLN A 337 10.67 18.96 11.35
CA GLN A 337 10.09 20.18 11.90
C GLN A 337 8.67 19.92 12.42
N TYR A 338 8.25 20.67 13.45
CA TYR A 338 6.86 20.63 13.91
C TYR A 338 6.01 21.53 13.03
N ALA A 339 5.05 20.94 12.30
CA ALA A 339 4.11 21.67 11.48
C ALA A 339 2.77 21.79 12.22
N SER A 340 2.37 23.02 12.55
CA SER A 340 1.08 23.28 13.21
C SER A 340 -0.11 22.82 12.36
N SER A 341 -0.01 22.94 11.04
CA SER A 341 -1.00 22.46 10.06
C SER A 341 -1.07 20.94 9.91
N ALA A 342 -0.02 20.19 10.27
CA ALA A 342 -0.07 18.73 10.43
C ALA A 342 -0.36 18.31 11.90
N GLY A 343 -0.34 19.25 12.85
CA GLY A 343 -0.56 19.02 14.27
C GLY A 343 0.59 18.34 15.02
N GLY A 344 1.76 18.15 14.40
CA GLY A 344 2.89 17.39 14.98
C GLY A 344 4.17 17.45 14.15
N TYR A 345 5.16 16.63 14.52
CA TYR A 345 6.44 16.52 13.81
C TYR A 345 6.32 15.77 12.47
N ILE A 346 6.88 16.40 11.44
CA ILE A 346 6.99 15.91 10.07
C ILE A 346 8.43 16.01 9.55
N TYR A 347 8.76 15.29 8.47
CA TYR A 347 10.04 15.32 7.74
C TYR A 347 9.82 14.91 6.26
N PRO A 348 10.78 15.13 5.34
CA PRO A 348 10.67 14.63 3.96
C PRO A 348 10.66 13.09 3.93
N CYS A 349 9.68 12.49 3.23
CA CYS A 349 9.58 11.03 3.12
C CYS A 349 10.85 10.41 2.51
N GLY A 350 11.21 9.21 2.97
CA GLY A 350 12.46 8.54 2.57
C GLY A 350 13.72 9.10 3.25
N THR A 351 13.59 10.01 4.22
CA THR A 351 14.68 10.34 5.16
C THR A 351 14.97 9.13 6.05
N GLU A 352 16.23 8.73 6.16
CA GLU A 352 16.65 7.67 7.07
C GLU A 352 16.48 8.13 8.53
N LEU A 353 15.65 7.41 9.29
CA LEU A 353 15.35 7.72 10.68
C LEU A 353 16.31 6.99 11.63
N PRO A 354 16.83 7.65 12.68
CA PRO A 354 17.65 7.00 13.69
C PRO A 354 16.81 6.04 14.55
N ASN A 355 17.44 5.02 15.12
CA ASN A 355 16.80 4.19 16.13
C ASN A 355 16.52 5.01 17.40
N LEU A 356 15.40 4.75 18.08
CA LEU A 356 15.08 5.34 19.38
C LEU A 356 15.00 4.24 20.43
N ALA A 357 15.82 4.34 21.47
CA ALA A 357 15.77 3.44 22.61
C ALA A 357 15.23 4.14 23.85
N VAL A 358 14.25 3.53 24.51
CA VAL A 358 13.58 4.07 25.71
C VAL A 358 13.68 3.06 26.86
N ALA A 359 13.74 3.55 28.09
CA ALA A 359 13.82 2.69 29.26
C ALA A 359 12.50 1.94 29.48
N VAL A 360 12.62 0.65 29.80
CA VAL A 360 11.51 -0.17 30.29
C VAL A 360 12.01 -0.82 31.58
N GLY A 361 11.50 -0.30 32.71
CA GLY A 361 12.07 -0.54 34.03
C GLY A 361 13.42 0.16 34.23
N ALA A 362 13.99 -0.03 35.41
CA ALA A 362 15.22 0.67 35.84
C ALA A 362 16.53 0.13 35.22
N LYS A 363 16.48 -0.83 34.28
CA LYS A 363 17.68 -1.56 33.80
C LYS A 363 17.69 -1.96 32.31
N HIS A 364 16.56 -1.90 31.61
CA HIS A 364 16.49 -2.28 30.20
C HIS A 364 16.18 -1.06 29.33
N LEU A 365 16.73 -1.04 28.11
CA LEU A 365 16.58 0.04 27.14
C LEU A 365 16.07 -0.56 25.82
N ALA A 366 14.74 -0.62 25.68
CA ALA A 366 14.06 -1.21 24.54
C ALA A 366 14.27 -0.32 23.32
N THR A 367 14.90 -0.87 22.28
CA THR A 367 15.31 -0.12 21.07
C THR A 367 14.33 -0.35 19.92
N VAL A 368 13.58 0.69 19.56
CA VAL A 368 12.71 0.70 18.38
C VAL A 368 13.55 1.06 17.15
N PRO A 369 13.56 0.24 16.08
CA PRO A 369 14.27 0.57 14.86
C PRO A 369 13.62 1.76 14.13
N GLY A 370 14.42 2.62 13.49
CA GLY A 370 13.93 3.82 12.80
C GLY A 370 12.82 3.54 11.77
N THR A 371 12.83 2.36 11.14
CA THR A 371 11.79 1.91 10.18
C THR A 371 10.39 1.73 10.78
N TYR A 372 10.27 1.65 12.12
CA TYR A 372 8.98 1.59 12.82
C TYR A 372 8.52 2.99 13.30
N LEU A 373 9.43 3.96 13.30
CA LEU A 373 9.21 5.34 13.72
C LEU A 373 8.76 6.24 12.54
N ASP A 374 8.72 5.70 11.33
CA ASP A 374 7.99 6.27 10.19
C ASP A 374 6.53 5.82 10.27
N PHE A 375 5.57 6.76 10.28
CA PHE A 375 4.16 6.42 10.52
C PHE A 375 3.27 6.60 9.28
N ALA A 376 3.41 7.70 8.55
CA ALA A 376 2.40 8.13 7.58
C ALA A 376 2.90 9.19 6.60
N GLU A 377 2.62 9.05 5.29
CA GLU A 377 2.63 10.21 4.39
C GLU A 377 1.44 11.12 4.73
N VAL A 378 1.66 12.44 4.79
CA VAL A 378 0.66 13.43 5.21
C VAL A 378 0.52 14.63 4.29
N GLY A 379 1.45 14.85 3.35
CA GLY A 379 1.38 15.97 2.45
C GLY A 379 2.55 16.07 1.48
N ILE A 380 2.62 17.20 0.79
CA ILE A 380 3.68 17.55 -0.17
C ILE A 380 4.24 18.91 0.23
N ASN A 381 5.57 19.06 0.16
CA ASN A 381 6.22 20.37 0.27
C ASN A 381 6.16 21.10 -1.09
N LYS A 382 5.40 22.18 -1.16
CA LYS A 382 5.15 22.99 -2.37
C LYS A 382 6.42 23.63 -2.96
N THR A 383 7.42 23.91 -2.14
CA THR A 383 8.71 24.51 -2.57
C THR A 383 9.57 23.51 -3.34
N THR A 384 9.55 22.24 -2.92
CA THR A 384 10.48 21.19 -3.42
C THR A 384 9.81 20.09 -4.24
N GLY A 385 8.48 19.95 -4.16
CA GLY A 385 7.71 18.86 -4.74
C GLY A 385 7.86 17.51 -4.03
N GLN A 386 8.54 17.47 -2.88
CA GLN A 386 8.78 16.23 -2.12
C GLN A 386 7.57 15.85 -1.26
N THR A 387 7.28 14.55 -1.14
CA THR A 387 6.30 14.04 -0.18
C THR A 387 6.83 14.17 1.25
N VAL A 388 5.91 14.36 2.19
CA VAL A 388 6.18 14.70 3.58
C VAL A 388 5.52 13.66 4.48
N CYS A 389 6.33 13.09 5.36
CA CYS A 389 5.96 12.01 6.27
C CYS A 389 5.88 12.52 7.70
N PHE A 390 5.05 11.86 8.50
CA PHE A 390 4.73 12.17 9.89
C PHE A 390 5.33 11.08 10.77
N GLY A 391 6.02 11.49 11.83
CA GLY A 391 6.75 10.54 12.67
C GLY A 391 5.90 9.86 13.72
N GLY A 392 6.24 8.60 14.01
CA GLY A 392 5.61 7.76 15.03
C GLY A 392 5.89 8.21 16.48
N VAL A 393 6.88 9.09 16.66
CA VAL A 393 7.26 9.70 17.95
C VAL A 393 6.69 11.11 18.02
N GLN A 394 5.89 11.42 19.03
CA GLN A 394 5.34 12.76 19.23
C GLN A 394 5.40 13.16 20.72
N SER A 395 5.19 14.43 21.00
CA SER A 395 5.31 15.02 22.34
C SER A 395 4.16 14.60 23.26
N ASN A 396 4.40 14.36 24.54
CA ASN A 396 3.34 14.20 25.54
C ASN A 396 2.88 15.55 26.16
N GLN A 397 3.33 16.66 25.57
CA GLN A 397 3.14 18.08 25.96
C GLN A 397 3.44 18.34 27.45
N GLY A 398 4.45 17.68 28.00
CA GLY A 398 4.89 17.86 29.39
C GLY A 398 4.02 17.17 30.45
N THR A 399 3.22 16.18 30.06
CA THR A 399 2.51 15.32 31.04
C THR A 399 3.50 14.39 31.78
N SER A 400 3.14 13.97 33.00
CA SER A 400 3.99 13.14 33.87
C SER A 400 4.03 11.65 33.49
N MET A 401 3.39 11.27 32.38
CA MET A 401 3.26 9.91 31.88
C MET A 401 3.60 9.88 30.39
N GLN A 402 4.43 8.93 29.98
CA GLN A 402 4.68 8.63 28.56
C GLN A 402 3.80 7.47 28.12
N ILE A 403 3.40 7.43 26.85
CA ILE A 403 2.54 6.38 26.30
C ILE A 403 3.30 5.64 25.19
N LEU A 404 3.61 4.38 25.43
CA LEU A 404 4.23 3.49 24.45
C LEU A 404 3.12 2.75 23.69
N GLY A 405 2.58 3.42 22.67
CA GLY A 405 1.54 2.90 21.80
C GLY A 405 2.04 1.95 20.70
N ASP A 406 1.19 1.67 19.71
CA ASP A 406 1.42 0.67 18.64
C ASP A 406 2.76 0.82 17.93
N VAL A 407 3.24 2.05 17.68
CA VAL A 407 4.59 2.30 17.11
C VAL A 407 5.72 1.64 17.92
N PHE A 408 5.60 1.58 19.25
CA PHE A 408 6.50 0.83 20.11
C PHE A 408 6.12 -0.66 20.13
N LEU A 409 4.86 -0.97 20.41
CA LEU A 409 4.40 -2.35 20.66
C LEU A 409 4.60 -3.26 19.44
N LYS A 410 4.40 -2.75 18.22
CA LYS A 410 4.61 -3.50 16.95
C LYS A 410 6.09 -3.75 16.60
N ALA A 411 7.02 -3.23 17.39
CA ALA A 411 8.46 -3.54 17.30
C ALA A 411 8.89 -4.69 18.23
N PHE A 412 8.03 -5.13 19.15
CA PHE A 412 8.32 -6.15 20.16
C PHE A 412 7.34 -7.34 20.10
N PHE A 413 7.72 -8.46 20.69
CA PHE A 413 6.76 -9.42 21.21
C PHE A 413 6.49 -9.04 22.67
N VAL A 414 5.23 -8.77 23.00
CA VAL A 414 4.83 -8.19 24.30
C VAL A 414 3.98 -9.19 25.08
N VAL A 415 4.28 -9.37 26.36
CA VAL A 415 3.52 -10.19 27.31
C VAL A 415 3.00 -9.31 28.44
N PHE A 416 1.72 -9.45 28.77
CA PHE A 416 1.04 -8.84 29.90
C PHE A 416 0.70 -9.95 30.91
N ASP A 417 1.44 -10.02 32.02
CA ASP A 417 1.37 -11.11 33.00
C ASP A 417 0.72 -10.63 34.31
N MET A 418 -0.32 -11.34 34.78
CA MET A 418 -1.07 -10.99 36.00
C MET A 418 -0.52 -11.63 37.29
N ARG A 419 0.42 -12.58 37.23
CA ARG A 419 0.89 -13.37 38.40
C ARG A 419 1.59 -12.55 39.48
N GLY A 420 2.09 -11.39 39.10
CA GLY A 420 2.79 -10.42 39.93
C GLY A 420 3.20 -9.28 39.01
N PRO A 421 2.30 -8.31 38.78
CA PRO A 421 2.05 -7.76 37.46
C PRO A 421 3.32 -7.28 36.75
N SER A 422 3.49 -7.69 35.50
CA SER A 422 4.68 -7.34 34.71
C SER A 422 4.41 -7.30 33.21
N ILE A 423 5.24 -6.52 32.51
CA ILE A 423 5.36 -6.59 31.05
C ILE A 423 6.63 -7.38 30.71
N GLY A 424 6.49 -8.41 29.89
CA GLY A 424 7.60 -9.07 29.21
C GLY A 424 7.81 -8.47 27.83
N LEU A 425 9.05 -8.10 27.51
CA LEU A 425 9.47 -7.70 26.16
C LEU A 425 10.52 -8.66 25.61
N ALA A 426 10.34 -9.08 24.37
CA ALA A 426 11.36 -9.79 23.60
C ALA A 426 11.44 -9.22 22.17
N SER A 427 12.59 -9.39 21.50
CA SER A 427 12.66 -9.15 20.07
C SER A 427 11.77 -10.17 19.36
N PRO A 428 10.79 -9.75 18.53
CA PRO A 428 9.88 -10.68 17.89
C PRO A 428 10.69 -11.53 16.90
N ASN A 429 10.23 -12.76 16.66
CA ASN A 429 10.73 -13.55 15.55
C ASN A 429 10.19 -12.90 14.29
N GLN A 430 10.98 -11.98 13.73
CA GLN A 430 10.67 -11.38 12.45
C GLN A 430 10.54 -12.50 11.43
N LEU A 431 9.30 -12.76 11.01
CA LEU A 431 9.00 -13.19 9.65
C LEU A 431 9.48 -12.05 8.75
N PHE A 432 10.77 -12.10 8.39
CA PHE A 432 11.48 -11.02 7.73
C PHE A 432 10.70 -10.56 6.49
N LYS A 433 10.33 -9.26 6.46
CA LYS A 433 9.60 -8.64 5.33
C LYS A 433 10.39 -8.68 4.00
N ASP A 434 11.64 -9.14 4.02
CA ASP A 434 12.37 -9.61 2.83
C ASP A 434 13.13 -10.92 3.21
N PRO A 435 12.56 -12.13 2.92
CA PRO A 435 13.04 -13.39 3.50
C PRO A 435 14.48 -13.77 3.19
N ILE A 436 15.02 -13.29 2.06
CA ILE A 436 16.36 -13.65 1.59
C ILE A 436 17.48 -12.83 2.24
N THR A 437 17.22 -11.57 2.62
CA THR A 437 18.23 -10.67 3.22
C THR A 437 18.87 -11.25 4.50
N LEU A 438 18.12 -12.02 5.29
CA LEU A 438 18.68 -12.76 6.43
C LEU A 438 19.63 -13.89 6.00
N GLY A 439 19.27 -14.62 4.94
CA GLY A 439 20.13 -15.66 4.35
C GLY A 439 21.48 -15.08 3.91
N ILE A 440 21.46 -13.90 3.29
CA ILE A 440 22.66 -13.12 2.96
C ILE A 440 23.52 -12.87 4.22
N TRP A 441 22.93 -12.22 5.22
CA TRP A 441 23.66 -11.73 6.40
C TRP A 441 24.26 -12.85 7.26
N VAL A 442 23.57 -13.99 7.36
CA VAL A 442 24.04 -15.16 8.14
C VAL A 442 25.13 -15.94 7.39
N LEU A 443 25.07 -16.03 6.05
CA LEU A 443 26.16 -16.60 5.24
C LEU A 443 27.46 -15.80 5.39
N VAL A 444 27.38 -14.47 5.36
CA VAL A 444 28.54 -13.57 5.54
C VAL A 444 29.21 -13.80 6.90
N LYS A 445 28.44 -13.84 8.00
CA LYS A 445 28.97 -14.01 9.36
C LYS A 445 29.74 -15.32 9.57
N LEU A 446 29.38 -16.40 8.89
CA LEU A 446 30.05 -17.70 9.03
C LEU A 446 31.28 -17.88 8.13
N ASN A 447 31.36 -17.21 6.97
CA ASN A 447 32.57 -17.21 6.16
C ASN A 447 33.71 -16.43 6.82
N PHE A 448 33.42 -15.27 7.44
CA PHE A 448 34.43 -14.51 8.20
C PHE A 448 35.03 -15.32 9.36
N LEU A 449 34.23 -16.17 10.02
CA LEU A 449 34.71 -17.01 11.12
C LEU A 449 35.67 -18.14 10.70
N LYS A 450 35.71 -18.51 9.41
CA LYS A 450 36.64 -19.54 8.89
C LYS A 450 37.97 -18.98 8.41
N VAL A 451 38.03 -17.72 7.99
CA VAL A 451 39.30 -17.09 7.56
C VAL A 451 40.24 -16.84 8.75
N SER A 452 39.69 -16.40 9.89
CA SER A 452 40.47 -16.01 11.08
C SER A 452 41.10 -17.16 11.89
N VAL A 453 40.90 -18.42 11.50
CA VAL A 453 41.39 -19.61 12.25
C VAL A 453 42.69 -20.18 11.66
N SER A 454 43.14 -19.72 10.49
CA SER A 454 44.32 -20.27 9.80
C SER A 454 45.62 -19.47 9.96
N LEU A 455 45.65 -18.40 10.77
CA LEU A 455 46.84 -17.56 10.98
C LEU A 455 46.99 -17.09 12.44
N THR A 456 47.50 -17.97 13.31
CA THR A 456 48.58 -17.66 14.29
C THR A 456 48.97 -18.92 15.06
N GLY A 457 50.23 -19.34 14.94
CA GLY A 457 50.80 -20.43 15.74
C GLY A 457 51.67 -19.92 16.88
N ALA A 458 51.72 -20.70 17.96
CA ALA A 458 52.75 -20.69 19.01
C ALA A 458 53.01 -19.40 19.82
N ALA A 459 52.48 -19.37 21.04
CA ALA A 459 53.25 -18.97 22.23
C ALA A 459 52.77 -19.75 23.47
N ARG A 460 53.67 -20.04 24.41
CA ARG A 460 53.36 -20.57 25.76
C ARG A 460 53.55 -19.44 26.77
N THR A 461 52.75 -19.38 27.84
CA THR A 461 53.15 -19.76 29.24
C THR A 461 52.16 -19.27 30.32
N THR A 462 52.13 -20.01 31.45
CA THR A 462 51.81 -19.57 32.83
C THR A 462 50.45 -18.94 33.18
N ALA A 463 49.75 -19.61 34.11
CA ALA A 463 48.75 -19.00 35.00
C ALA A 463 49.43 -18.40 36.26
N PRO A 464 48.68 -17.72 37.16
CA PRO A 464 48.14 -18.47 38.31
C PRO A 464 46.70 -18.08 38.75
N ARG A 465 46.13 -18.88 39.66
CA ARG A 465 44.91 -18.57 40.45
C ARG A 465 45.24 -17.66 41.65
N ILE A 466 44.23 -17.06 42.33
CA ILE A 466 43.99 -17.20 43.81
C ILE A 466 42.78 -16.37 44.35
N SER A 467 42.02 -16.99 45.28
CA SER A 467 41.11 -16.49 46.36
C SER A 467 40.05 -15.37 46.18
N GLN A 468 38.80 -15.70 46.55
CA GLN A 468 37.98 -14.94 47.55
C GLN A 468 38.25 -15.53 48.97
N PRO A 469 37.61 -15.11 50.11
CA PRO A 469 36.66 -14.00 50.39
C PRO A 469 37.00 -13.16 51.66
N SER A 470 36.16 -12.18 52.04
CA SER A 470 35.50 -12.07 53.39
C SER A 470 35.02 -10.65 53.81
N LEU A 471 34.08 -10.65 54.76
CA LEU A 471 33.39 -9.52 55.43
C LEU A 471 34.30 -8.54 56.20
N LEU A 472 33.78 -7.32 56.44
CA LEU A 472 33.75 -6.76 57.80
C LEU A 472 32.49 -5.89 58.04
N LEU A 473 31.96 -5.91 59.26
CA LEU A 473 30.91 -4.98 59.74
C LEU A 473 31.54 -3.74 60.37
N LEU A 474 30.79 -2.64 60.43
CA LEU A 474 30.82 -1.77 61.61
C LEU A 474 29.41 -1.27 61.98
N ARG A 475 29.08 -1.26 63.28
CA ARG A 475 27.88 -0.61 63.84
C ARG A 475 28.31 0.67 64.57
N LEU A 476 27.50 1.73 64.53
CA LEU A 476 27.32 2.65 65.67
C LEU A 476 25.90 3.26 65.69
N ARG A 477 25.50 3.75 66.87
CA ARG A 477 24.21 4.35 67.30
C ARG A 477 24.50 5.08 68.65
N PRO A 478 23.58 5.88 69.24
CA PRO A 478 22.49 6.71 68.72
C PRO A 478 22.55 8.16 69.31
N THR A 479 21.52 9.01 69.13
CA THR A 479 20.79 9.77 70.21
C THR A 479 19.74 10.78 69.67
N SER A 480 18.57 10.84 70.34
CA SER A 480 17.59 11.94 70.63
C SER A 480 17.50 13.26 69.78
N ALA A 481 16.42 14.06 69.80
CA ALA A 481 15.25 14.17 70.70
C ALA A 481 13.99 14.75 69.99
N ALA A 482 12.86 14.83 70.70
CA ALA A 482 11.64 15.58 70.32
C ALA A 482 11.36 16.71 71.34
N PRO A 483 10.45 17.67 71.06
CA PRO A 483 9.04 17.48 71.44
C PRO A 483 8.04 18.16 70.46
N LEU A 484 6.78 18.48 70.83
CA LEU A 484 5.61 17.62 71.13
C LEU A 484 4.44 18.54 71.52
N LEU A 485 3.39 18.67 70.70
CA LEU A 485 2.14 19.35 71.09
C LEU A 485 0.90 18.72 70.42
N ARG A 486 -0.31 19.23 70.70
CA ARG A 486 -1.47 18.36 70.97
C ARG A 486 -2.86 19.04 70.88
N PHE A 487 -3.79 18.41 70.14
CA PHE A 487 -5.27 18.58 70.20
C PHE A 487 -5.82 20.01 69.86
N THR A 488 -7.11 20.29 69.63
CA THR A 488 -8.41 19.63 69.97
C THR A 488 -9.53 19.79 68.89
N THR A 489 -10.36 18.74 68.73
CA THR A 489 -11.84 18.68 68.48
C THR A 489 -12.64 19.62 67.53
N SER A 490 -13.61 18.99 66.85
CA SER A 490 -14.79 19.47 66.09
C SER A 490 -15.80 20.36 66.90
N PRO A 491 -16.94 20.93 66.38
CA PRO A 491 -17.96 20.24 65.53
C PRO A 491 -18.90 21.05 64.54
N LEU A 492 -19.53 20.28 63.62
CA LEU A 492 -20.93 20.29 63.07
C LEU A 492 -21.82 21.55 62.82
N SER A 493 -22.76 21.37 61.87
CA SER A 493 -24.08 22.06 61.62
C SER A 493 -24.03 23.44 60.91
N SER A 494 -25.04 23.97 60.17
CA SER A 494 -26.28 23.52 59.44
C SER A 494 -26.83 24.74 58.63
N PHE A 495 -27.76 24.77 57.65
CA PHE A 495 -28.85 23.94 57.06
C PHE A 495 -28.89 24.14 55.50
N ALA A 496 -29.52 23.35 54.61
CA ALA A 496 -30.96 23.19 54.23
C ALA A 496 -31.71 24.50 53.81
N SER A 497 -32.63 24.58 52.80
CA SER A 497 -33.05 23.64 51.73
C SER A 497 -34.14 24.20 50.76
N ARG A 498 -34.03 23.94 49.43
CA ARG A 498 -35.12 23.88 48.39
C ARG A 498 -35.95 25.18 48.14
N PRO A 499 -36.90 25.26 47.15
CA PRO A 499 -37.27 24.37 46.03
C PRO A 499 -37.25 25.03 44.61
N PHE A 500 -37.75 24.32 43.59
CA PHE A 500 -38.04 24.80 42.23
C PHE A 500 -39.24 25.77 42.15
N ALA A 501 -39.29 26.61 41.09
CA ALA A 501 -40.52 27.14 40.49
C ALA A 501 -40.32 27.49 39.00
N ASN A 502 -41.31 27.20 38.15
CA ASN A 502 -41.34 27.58 36.72
C ASN A 502 -42.22 28.82 36.50
N MET A 503 -41.91 29.69 35.53
CA MET A 503 -42.94 30.25 34.63
C MET A 503 -42.45 30.94 33.33
N ALA A 504 -43.07 30.54 32.23
CA ALA A 504 -43.50 31.34 31.06
C ALA A 504 -42.54 32.32 30.33
N ILE A 505 -41.91 31.80 29.26
CA ILE A 505 -41.92 32.29 27.86
C ILE A 505 -42.61 33.64 27.58
N ASN A 506 -41.95 34.52 26.79
CA ASN A 506 -42.65 35.34 25.78
C ASN A 506 -41.75 35.82 24.60
N SER A 507 -41.91 35.17 23.45
CA SER A 507 -41.76 35.67 22.07
C SER A 507 -40.58 36.59 21.66
N ALA A 508 -39.55 36.00 21.06
CA ALA A 508 -38.73 36.56 19.97
C ALA A 508 -38.35 35.40 19.01
N PRO A 509 -38.10 35.63 17.69
CA PRO A 509 -38.20 34.56 16.70
C PRO A 509 -36.99 33.60 16.63
N GLU A 510 -37.28 32.30 16.65
CA GLU A 510 -36.36 31.15 16.65
C GLU A 510 -35.67 30.88 15.30
N SER A 511 -35.32 31.92 14.53
CA SER A 511 -34.63 31.79 13.24
C SER A 511 -33.86 33.04 12.79
N SER A 512 -33.60 33.99 13.70
CA SER A 512 -32.82 35.18 13.34
C SER A 512 -31.33 34.86 13.17
N LEU A 513 -30.66 35.55 12.23
CA LEU A 513 -29.20 35.51 12.10
C LEU A 513 -28.50 35.87 13.43
N LEU A 514 -29.08 36.82 14.18
CA LEU A 514 -28.59 37.29 15.47
C LEU A 514 -28.53 36.13 16.50
N SER A 515 -29.64 35.41 16.67
CA SER A 515 -29.74 34.27 17.58
C SER A 515 -28.89 33.08 17.15
N LEU A 516 -28.81 32.81 15.84
CA LEU A 516 -27.92 31.77 15.28
C LEU A 516 -26.44 32.08 15.58
N LEU A 517 -26.02 33.35 15.44
CA LEU A 517 -24.65 33.77 15.73
C LEU A 517 -24.34 33.75 17.24
N TYR A 518 -25.26 34.16 18.12
CA TYR A 518 -25.07 34.06 19.57
C TYR A 518 -24.91 32.60 20.03
N ARG A 519 -25.77 31.71 19.53
CA ARG A 519 -25.75 30.29 19.91
C ARG A 519 -24.51 29.57 19.37
N SER A 520 -24.04 29.94 18.18
CA SER A 520 -22.89 29.30 17.53
C SER A 520 -21.54 29.85 17.99
N TYR A 521 -21.44 31.15 18.29
CA TYR A 521 -20.16 31.82 18.58
C TYR A 521 -20.22 32.75 19.82
N PRO A 522 -20.63 32.25 21.00
CA PRO A 522 -20.85 33.08 22.20
C PRO A 522 -19.60 33.81 22.72
N THR A 523 -18.40 33.44 22.24
CA THR A 523 -17.12 34.10 22.55
C THR A 523 -16.76 35.23 21.59
N ALA A 524 -17.30 35.23 20.37
CA ALA A 524 -17.05 36.25 19.35
C ALA A 524 -18.20 37.27 19.24
N VAL A 525 -19.38 36.90 19.75
CA VAL A 525 -20.66 37.57 19.51
C VAL A 525 -21.43 37.58 20.86
N SER A 526 -21.45 38.72 21.55
CA SER A 526 -21.89 38.83 22.96
C SER A 526 -23.42 38.85 23.11
N PRO A 527 -24.02 38.05 24.02
CA PRO A 527 -25.48 37.94 24.15
C PRO A 527 -26.20 39.25 24.51
N ASP A 528 -25.50 40.24 25.07
CA ASP A 528 -26.06 41.56 25.40
C ASP A 528 -26.09 42.54 24.20
N ALA A 529 -25.58 42.16 23.03
CA ALA A 529 -25.50 43.07 21.88
C ALA A 529 -26.85 43.23 21.15
N THR A 530 -27.21 44.46 20.81
CA THR A 530 -28.43 44.80 20.07
C THR A 530 -28.19 45.00 18.56
N GLU A 531 -26.95 45.30 18.16
CA GLU A 531 -26.51 45.40 16.77
C GLU A 531 -25.20 44.65 16.57
N LEU A 532 -24.97 44.15 15.36
CA LEU A 532 -23.90 43.22 15.03
C LEU A 532 -23.09 43.75 13.84
N ASP A 533 -21.81 44.05 14.06
CA ASP A 533 -20.88 44.51 13.02
C ASP A 533 -20.46 43.34 12.10
N LEU A 534 -21.41 42.89 11.28
CA LEU A 534 -21.24 41.75 10.37
C LEU A 534 -20.04 41.91 9.41
N PRO A 535 -19.77 43.09 8.79
CA PRO A 535 -18.58 43.26 7.94
C PRO A 535 -17.26 42.87 8.63
N HIS A 536 -17.10 43.18 9.93
CA HIS A 536 -15.91 42.82 10.71
C HIS A 536 -16.13 41.62 11.66
N ALA A 537 -17.24 40.89 11.52
CA ALA A 537 -17.50 39.67 12.28
C ALA A 537 -16.74 38.46 11.72
N SER A 538 -16.49 38.40 10.40
CA SER A 538 -15.83 37.23 9.78
C SER A 538 -14.45 36.91 10.39
N PRO A 539 -13.54 37.87 10.68
CA PRO A 539 -12.28 37.57 11.36
C PRO A 539 -12.42 37.18 12.84
N LYS A 540 -13.56 37.46 13.49
CA LYS A 540 -13.84 37.08 14.89
C LYS A 540 -14.46 35.69 14.99
N ILE A 541 -15.33 35.35 14.04
CA ILE A 541 -15.99 34.06 13.90
C ILE A 541 -15.02 33.02 13.32
N PHE A 542 -14.18 33.42 12.37
CA PHE A 542 -13.16 32.59 11.72
C PHE A 542 -11.74 33.13 12.00
N PRO A 543 -11.25 33.10 13.26
CA PRO A 543 -9.95 33.67 13.63
C PRO A 543 -8.75 32.95 12.97
N LEU A 544 -8.96 31.76 12.40
CA LEU A 544 -7.99 31.01 11.63
C LEU A 544 -8.00 31.35 10.12
N THR A 545 -8.91 32.22 9.66
CA THR A 545 -9.02 32.61 8.24
C THR A 545 -8.55 34.05 8.04
N THR A 546 -7.49 34.22 7.25
CA THR A 546 -7.03 35.55 6.84
C THR A 546 -7.86 36.08 5.66
N PHE A 547 -8.49 37.23 5.84
CA PHE A 547 -9.28 37.92 4.82
C PHE A 547 -8.53 39.16 4.30
N SER A 548 -8.24 39.22 3.00
CA SER A 548 -7.66 40.41 2.36
C SER A 548 -8.65 41.58 2.33
N VAL A 549 -8.18 42.78 1.99
CA VAL A 549 -9.05 43.98 1.89
C VAL A 549 -10.13 43.80 0.82
N GLU A 550 -9.78 43.14 -0.29
CA GLU A 550 -10.68 42.80 -1.39
C GLU A 550 -11.71 41.74 -0.97
N GLU A 551 -11.30 40.75 -0.18
CA GLU A 551 -12.20 39.72 0.36
C GLU A 551 -13.17 40.33 1.39
N GLN A 552 -12.71 41.20 2.28
CA GLN A 552 -13.57 41.93 3.24
C GLN A 552 -14.58 42.83 2.50
N ALA A 553 -14.15 43.53 1.45
CA ALA A 553 -15.06 44.29 0.58
C ALA A 553 -16.10 43.39 -0.12
N SER A 554 -15.71 42.18 -0.55
CA SER A 554 -16.63 41.21 -1.14
C SER A 554 -17.62 40.62 -0.12
N VAL A 555 -17.19 40.31 1.11
CA VAL A 555 -18.09 39.93 2.22
C VAL A 555 -19.15 41.01 2.44
N LYS A 556 -18.73 42.28 2.52
CA LYS A 556 -19.67 43.40 2.66
C LYS A 556 -20.65 43.47 1.49
N GLN A 557 -20.17 43.38 0.24
CA GLN A 557 -21.03 43.41 -0.95
C GLN A 557 -22.08 42.29 -0.94
N TRP A 558 -21.74 41.09 -0.45
CA TRP A 558 -22.72 40.02 -0.28
C TRP A 558 -23.69 40.28 0.86
N LEU A 559 -23.26 40.81 2.01
CA LEU A 559 -24.15 41.23 3.09
C LEU A 559 -25.16 42.31 2.64
N ASP A 560 -24.70 43.31 1.88
CA ASP A 560 -25.55 44.34 1.28
C ASP A 560 -26.58 43.71 0.30
N THR A 561 -26.16 42.70 -0.48
CA THR A 561 -27.03 41.93 -1.40
C THR A 561 -28.07 41.09 -0.66
N ILE A 562 -27.69 40.45 0.45
CA ILE A 562 -28.57 39.64 1.30
C ILE A 562 -29.61 40.54 2.01
N SER A 563 -29.21 41.71 2.50
CA SER A 563 -30.12 42.71 3.06
C SER A 563 -31.11 43.24 2.01
N GLY A 564 -30.65 43.49 0.78
CA GLY A 564 -31.51 43.79 -0.36
C GLY A 564 -32.54 42.69 -0.64
N LEU A 565 -32.13 41.42 -0.61
CA LEU A 565 -33.01 40.27 -0.77
C LEU A 565 -34.03 40.15 0.38
N GLN A 566 -33.61 40.39 1.63
CA GLN A 566 -34.50 40.42 2.79
C GLN A 566 -35.57 41.51 2.66
N SER A 567 -35.20 42.70 2.17
CA SER A 567 -36.18 43.76 1.88
C SER A 567 -37.08 43.44 0.68
N ALA A 568 -36.63 42.68 -0.31
CA ALA A 568 -37.45 42.31 -1.47
C ALA A 568 -38.47 41.22 -1.09
N LEU A 569 -38.04 40.25 -0.27
CA LEU A 569 -38.90 39.20 0.30
C LEU A 569 -39.99 39.79 1.19
N SER A 570 -39.66 40.75 2.07
CA SER A 570 -40.65 41.40 2.95
C SER A 570 -41.66 42.31 2.23
N LYS A 571 -41.47 42.57 0.93
CA LYS A 571 -42.33 43.41 0.07
C LYS A 571 -43.05 42.65 -1.04
N ASP A 572 -42.90 41.32 -1.14
CA ASP A 572 -43.34 40.49 -2.28
C ASP A 572 -42.85 41.01 -3.66
N GLU A 573 -41.65 41.61 -3.72
CA GLU A 573 -41.07 42.10 -4.98
C GLU A 573 -40.46 40.93 -5.79
N LYS A 574 -41.32 40.00 -6.22
CA LYS A 574 -40.94 38.70 -6.81
C LYS A 574 -39.94 38.79 -7.97
N SER A 575 -40.00 39.84 -8.79
CA SER A 575 -39.04 40.10 -9.88
C SER A 575 -37.63 40.39 -9.37
N VAL A 576 -37.50 41.18 -8.30
CA VAL A 576 -36.24 41.49 -7.63
C VAL A 576 -35.69 40.24 -6.93
N VAL A 577 -36.54 39.53 -6.18
CA VAL A 577 -36.20 38.25 -5.53
C VAL A 577 -35.66 37.24 -6.54
N THR A 578 -36.37 37.03 -7.66
CA THR A 578 -35.96 36.11 -8.74
C THR A 578 -34.62 36.50 -9.36
N THR A 579 -34.36 37.81 -9.49
CA THR A 579 -33.12 38.32 -10.07
C THR A 579 -31.92 38.06 -9.16
N ILE A 580 -32.06 38.34 -7.86
CA ILE A 580 -30.98 38.11 -6.88
C ILE A 580 -30.73 36.61 -6.69
N LEU A 581 -31.78 35.78 -6.60
CA LEU A 581 -31.64 34.31 -6.52
C LEU A 581 -30.91 33.74 -7.74
N ARG A 582 -31.23 34.21 -8.95
CA ARG A 582 -30.53 33.77 -10.17
C ARG A 582 -29.05 34.19 -10.18
N GLN A 583 -28.74 35.41 -9.71
CA GLN A 583 -27.37 35.90 -9.58
C GLN A 583 -26.57 35.06 -8.56
N LEU A 584 -27.14 34.79 -7.39
CA LEU A 584 -26.53 33.98 -6.33
C LEU A 584 -26.31 32.53 -6.77
N ASN A 585 -27.30 31.90 -7.40
CA ASN A 585 -27.20 30.54 -7.94
C ASN A 585 -26.07 30.43 -9.00
N SER A 586 -25.99 31.41 -9.92
CA SER A 586 -24.93 31.48 -10.93
C SER A 586 -23.53 31.70 -10.32
N HIS A 587 -23.43 32.50 -9.25
CA HIS A 587 -22.16 32.72 -8.54
C HIS A 587 -21.69 31.46 -7.80
N LEU A 588 -22.61 30.72 -7.18
CA LEU A 588 -22.33 29.47 -6.48
C LEU A 588 -22.05 28.27 -7.40
N ALA A 589 -22.40 28.35 -8.70
CA ALA A 589 -22.25 27.24 -9.66
C ALA A 589 -20.82 26.67 -9.75
N ALA A 590 -19.80 27.51 -9.57
CA ALA A 590 -18.38 27.13 -9.60
C ALA A 590 -17.65 27.42 -8.27
N ARG A 591 -18.38 27.49 -7.15
CA ARG A 591 -17.85 27.84 -5.82
C ARG A 591 -18.50 26.99 -4.73
N THR A 592 -17.80 26.80 -3.61
CA THR A 592 -18.32 26.14 -2.40
C THR A 592 -18.94 27.16 -1.44
N THR A 593 -18.26 28.29 -1.28
CA THR A 593 -18.68 29.46 -0.49
C THR A 593 -18.82 30.71 -1.37
N LEU A 594 -19.38 31.79 -0.84
CA LEU A 594 -19.45 33.09 -1.53
C LEU A 594 -18.06 33.63 -1.92
N LEU A 595 -17.04 33.34 -1.11
CA LEU A 595 -15.63 33.67 -1.38
C LEU A 595 -14.88 32.56 -2.15
N GLY A 596 -15.59 31.62 -2.78
CA GLY A 596 -14.98 30.50 -3.49
C GLY A 596 -14.82 29.27 -2.59
N THR A 597 -13.84 29.30 -1.69
CA THR A 597 -13.57 28.22 -0.72
C THR A 597 -13.39 28.67 0.73
N LYS A 598 -13.11 29.96 0.99
CA LYS A 598 -13.03 30.50 2.36
C LYS A 598 -14.44 30.70 2.94
N PRO A 599 -14.72 30.31 4.20
CA PRO A 599 -15.97 30.64 4.86
C PRO A 599 -16.03 32.13 5.22
N SER A 600 -17.24 32.69 5.32
CA SER A 600 -17.47 34.06 5.80
C SER A 600 -18.82 34.16 6.51
N VAL A 601 -19.05 35.26 7.24
CA VAL A 601 -20.36 35.51 7.85
C VAL A 601 -21.45 35.78 6.81
N ALA A 602 -21.10 36.12 5.57
CA ALA A 602 -22.06 36.28 4.48
C ALA A 602 -22.68 34.93 4.05
N ASP A 603 -21.95 33.82 4.17
CA ASP A 603 -22.48 32.47 3.94
C ASP A 603 -23.52 32.11 5.01
N ILE A 604 -23.21 32.42 6.29
CA ILE A 604 -24.15 32.23 7.42
C ILE A 604 -25.39 33.13 7.29
N ALA A 605 -25.20 34.39 6.86
CA ALA A 605 -26.30 35.31 6.58
C ALA A 605 -27.17 34.84 5.40
N THR A 606 -26.56 34.23 4.38
CA THR A 606 -27.28 33.60 3.26
C THR A 606 -28.11 32.41 3.76
N TYR A 607 -27.55 31.55 4.61
CA TYR A 607 -28.26 30.45 5.25
C TYR A 607 -29.46 30.94 6.07
N ALA A 608 -29.24 31.83 7.04
CA ALA A 608 -30.28 32.31 7.94
C ALA A 608 -31.45 33.01 7.21
N LEU A 609 -31.19 33.69 6.08
CA LEU A 609 -32.26 34.30 5.28
C LEU A 609 -32.98 33.29 4.38
N LEU A 610 -32.25 32.42 3.69
CA LEU A 610 -32.82 31.58 2.64
C LEU A 610 -33.31 30.23 3.12
N ALA A 611 -32.89 29.72 4.28
CA ALA A 611 -33.32 28.40 4.73
C ALA A 611 -34.86 28.28 4.84
N PRO A 612 -35.59 29.20 5.51
CA PRO A 612 -37.06 29.17 5.55
C PRO A 612 -37.76 29.51 4.22
N VAL A 613 -37.00 29.79 3.15
CA VAL A 613 -37.48 30.03 1.78
C VAL A 613 -37.29 28.77 0.92
N VAL A 614 -36.09 28.17 0.96
CA VAL A 614 -35.76 26.91 0.26
C VAL A 614 -36.62 25.74 0.76
N GLU A 615 -36.94 25.72 2.06
CA GLU A 615 -37.90 24.77 2.64
C GLU A 615 -39.24 24.74 1.87
N LYS A 616 -39.70 25.91 1.38
CA LYS A 616 -41.02 26.09 0.74
C LYS A 616 -41.01 25.98 -0.78
N TRP A 617 -39.83 25.79 -1.39
CA TRP A 617 -39.69 25.56 -2.84
C TRP A 617 -40.15 24.15 -3.24
N THR A 618 -40.81 24.04 -4.41
CA THR A 618 -41.15 22.74 -4.99
C THR A 618 -39.90 21.99 -5.47
N PRO A 619 -39.97 20.66 -5.73
CA PRO A 619 -38.87 19.92 -6.34
C PRO A 619 -38.35 20.56 -7.64
N GLU A 620 -39.20 21.17 -8.44
CA GLU A 620 -38.83 21.86 -9.68
C GLU A 620 -38.06 23.16 -9.41
N GLU A 621 -38.42 23.91 -8.37
CA GLU A 621 -37.69 25.11 -7.94
C GLU A 621 -36.36 24.78 -7.24
N ARG A 622 -36.29 23.64 -6.53
CA ARG A 622 -35.07 23.14 -5.88
C ARG A 622 -34.09 22.52 -6.88
N THR A 623 -34.55 21.57 -7.71
CA THR A 623 -33.71 20.68 -8.53
C THR A 623 -34.16 20.50 -9.99
N GLY A 624 -35.21 21.18 -10.46
CA GLY A 624 -35.65 21.15 -11.87
C GLY A 624 -34.75 21.96 -12.81
N GLU A 625 -34.96 21.88 -14.13
CA GLU A 625 -34.07 22.47 -15.16
C GLU A 625 -33.86 24.00 -15.06
N GLN A 626 -34.76 24.72 -14.40
CA GLN A 626 -34.63 26.17 -14.13
C GLN A 626 -34.48 26.47 -12.61
N GLY A 627 -34.19 25.44 -11.81
CA GLY A 627 -34.13 25.50 -10.36
C GLY A 627 -32.82 26.06 -9.81
N TYR A 628 -32.82 26.30 -8.50
CA TYR A 628 -31.72 26.95 -7.78
C TYR A 628 -30.73 25.95 -7.15
N HIS A 629 -30.35 24.91 -7.90
CA HIS A 629 -29.54 23.77 -7.44
C HIS A 629 -28.32 24.15 -6.58
N HIS A 630 -27.60 25.21 -6.97
CA HIS A 630 -26.36 25.62 -6.30
C HIS A 630 -26.61 26.39 -5.00
N ILE A 631 -27.79 27.02 -4.86
CA ILE A 631 -28.29 27.55 -3.58
C ILE A 631 -28.66 26.38 -2.68
N VAL A 632 -29.48 25.43 -3.14
CA VAL A 632 -29.90 24.26 -2.32
C VAL A 632 -28.68 23.52 -1.76
N ARG A 633 -27.69 23.20 -2.61
CA ARG A 633 -26.42 22.59 -2.21
C ARG A 633 -25.60 23.47 -1.25
N HIS A 634 -25.64 24.80 -1.37
CA HIS A 634 -24.91 25.70 -0.48
C HIS A 634 -25.60 25.82 0.90
N ILE A 635 -26.93 25.85 0.94
CA ILE A 635 -27.71 25.82 2.18
C ILE A 635 -27.46 24.53 2.95
N ASP A 636 -27.50 23.37 2.26
CA ASP A 636 -27.15 22.08 2.84
C ASP A 636 -25.70 22.05 3.38
N PHE A 637 -24.75 22.55 2.60
CA PHE A 637 -23.36 22.67 3.02
C PHE A 637 -23.20 23.56 4.26
N VAL A 638 -23.91 24.69 4.37
CA VAL A 638 -23.78 25.58 5.54
C VAL A 638 -24.38 24.97 6.81
N GLN A 639 -25.54 24.27 6.73
CA GLN A 639 -26.16 23.64 7.91
C GLN A 639 -25.38 22.41 8.42
N ASN A 640 -24.71 21.66 7.54
CA ASN A 640 -24.07 20.39 7.88
C ASN A 640 -22.54 20.44 7.95
N SER A 641 -21.88 21.52 7.49
CA SER A 641 -20.41 21.58 7.48
C SER A 641 -19.80 22.09 8.78
N ARG A 642 -18.91 21.27 9.36
CA ARG A 642 -18.00 21.64 10.46
C ARG A 642 -17.08 22.84 10.14
N LEU A 643 -17.00 23.29 8.88
CA LEU A 643 -16.34 24.54 8.49
C LEU A 643 -17.00 25.78 9.11
N PHE A 644 -18.33 25.75 9.29
CA PHE A 644 -19.07 26.82 9.95
C PHE A 644 -19.31 26.52 11.44
N ALA A 645 -19.46 25.25 11.81
CA ALA A 645 -19.71 24.81 13.20
C ALA A 645 -20.95 25.49 13.86
N LEU A 646 -21.99 25.72 13.07
CA LEU A 646 -23.25 26.32 13.51
C LEU A 646 -24.01 25.39 14.47
N GLN A 647 -24.56 25.97 15.53
CA GLN A 647 -25.31 25.25 16.57
C GLN A 647 -26.81 25.23 16.25
N ILE A 648 -27.18 24.50 15.19
CA ILE A 648 -28.56 24.38 14.69
C ILE A 648 -29.15 23.04 15.18
N PRO A 649 -30.30 23.01 15.89
CA PRO A 649 -31.04 21.77 16.18
C PRO A 649 -31.43 21.02 14.92
N ASP A 650 -31.62 19.71 15.02
CA ASP A 650 -32.08 18.91 13.87
C ASP A 650 -33.51 19.28 13.45
N GLU A 651 -34.31 19.86 14.35
CA GLU A 651 -35.65 20.42 14.10
C GLU A 651 -35.63 21.77 13.37
N GLU A 652 -34.51 22.50 13.38
CA GLU A 652 -34.33 23.77 12.63
C GLU A 652 -33.62 23.57 11.27
N LYS A 653 -33.14 22.37 10.96
CA LYS A 653 -32.47 22.03 9.68
C LYS A 653 -33.49 21.72 8.58
N ILE A 654 -33.15 22.07 7.34
CA ILE A 654 -33.99 21.71 6.19
C ILE A 654 -33.71 20.27 5.78
N SER A 655 -34.76 19.46 5.71
CA SER A 655 -34.72 18.18 5.00
C SER A 655 -34.61 18.42 3.47
N ILE A 656 -33.46 18.04 2.92
CA ILE A 656 -33.13 18.12 1.50
C ILE A 656 -32.89 16.69 1.02
N ASP A 657 -33.88 16.10 0.34
CA ASP A 657 -33.74 14.76 -0.23
C ASP A 657 -32.78 14.79 -1.44
N VAL A 658 -31.59 14.22 -1.25
CA VAL A 658 -30.54 14.09 -2.27
C VAL A 658 -30.94 13.15 -3.42
N ASN A 659 -32.04 12.40 -3.28
CA ASN A 659 -32.56 11.53 -4.33
C ASN A 659 -33.59 12.24 -5.23
N ASP A 660 -34.21 13.34 -4.77
CA ASP A 660 -35.22 14.10 -5.53
C ASP A 660 -34.59 15.13 -6.49
N VAL A 661 -33.69 14.66 -7.35
CA VAL A 661 -32.97 15.48 -8.33
C VAL A 661 -33.66 15.41 -9.69
N ARG A 662 -34.55 16.39 -9.95
CA ARG A 662 -35.38 16.45 -11.17
C ARG A 662 -34.58 16.73 -12.45
N PHE A 663 -33.46 17.43 -12.34
CA PHE A 663 -32.52 17.72 -13.42
C PHE A 663 -31.08 17.78 -12.89
N VAL A 664 -30.14 17.19 -13.63
CA VAL A 664 -28.70 17.23 -13.31
C VAL A 664 -28.02 18.23 -14.25
N PRO A 665 -27.58 19.41 -13.77
CA PRO A 665 -26.80 20.34 -14.57
C PRO A 665 -25.53 19.66 -15.09
N LYS A 666 -25.28 19.74 -16.40
CA LYS A 666 -24.07 19.19 -17.02
C LYS A 666 -22.82 19.85 -16.40
N PRO A 667 -21.78 19.09 -16.03
CA PRO A 667 -20.51 19.67 -15.58
C PRO A 667 -19.98 20.66 -16.63
N VAL A 668 -19.70 21.89 -16.21
CA VAL A 668 -19.24 22.94 -17.11
C VAL A 668 -17.84 22.58 -17.62
N ASP A 669 -17.67 22.39 -18.94
CA ASP A 669 -16.36 22.09 -19.52
C ASP A 669 -15.36 23.21 -19.15
N PRO A 670 -14.19 22.89 -18.57
CA PRO A 670 -13.13 23.87 -18.31
C PRO A 670 -12.74 24.73 -19.52
N LYS A 671 -12.96 24.28 -20.77
CA LYS A 671 -12.87 25.12 -21.97
C LYS A 671 -14.03 26.10 -22.10
N GLU A 672 -15.28 25.65 -21.94
CA GLU A 672 -16.45 26.52 -22.07
C GLU A 672 -16.46 27.58 -20.96
N GLU A 673 -16.08 27.22 -19.73
CA GLU A 673 -15.89 28.17 -18.64
C GLU A 673 -14.75 29.16 -18.92
N LYS A 674 -13.65 28.70 -19.52
CA LYS A 674 -12.52 29.55 -19.91
C LYS A 674 -12.84 30.48 -21.09
N GLU A 675 -13.69 30.05 -22.02
CA GLU A 675 -14.22 30.90 -23.10
C GLU A 675 -15.34 31.84 -22.59
N ARG A 676 -16.16 31.42 -21.62
CA ARG A 676 -17.14 32.27 -20.93
C ARG A 676 -16.44 33.41 -20.19
N LYS A 677 -15.46 33.10 -19.33
CA LYS A 677 -14.61 34.09 -18.63
C LYS A 677 -13.82 34.99 -19.59
N LYS A 678 -13.50 34.52 -20.80
CA LYS A 678 -12.94 35.33 -21.90
C LYS A 678 -13.95 36.33 -22.46
N ARG A 679 -15.18 35.89 -22.75
CA ARG A 679 -16.28 36.73 -23.27
C ARG A 679 -16.71 37.75 -22.23
N GLU A 680 -16.76 37.36 -20.96
CA GLU A 680 -17.03 38.26 -19.82
C GLU A 680 -15.91 39.29 -19.65
N LYS A 681 -14.63 38.89 -19.71
CA LYS A 681 -13.51 39.86 -19.74
C LYS A 681 -13.51 40.78 -20.96
N ALA A 682 -13.99 40.32 -22.12
CA ALA A 682 -14.13 41.16 -23.31
C ALA A 682 -15.32 42.14 -23.19
N ALA A 683 -16.43 41.73 -22.56
CA ALA A 683 -17.55 42.61 -22.26
C ALA A 683 -17.20 43.67 -21.20
N ALA A 684 -16.43 43.29 -20.19
CA ALA A 684 -15.94 44.17 -19.12
C ALA A 684 -14.86 45.18 -19.56
N GLN A 685 -14.54 45.27 -20.86
CA GLN A 685 -13.59 46.24 -21.43
C GLN A 685 -14.27 47.44 -22.13
N ASN A 686 -15.59 47.61 -21.99
CA ASN A 686 -16.30 48.85 -22.32
C ASN A 686 -16.71 49.59 -21.02
N PRO A 687 -15.94 50.60 -20.56
CA PRO A 687 -16.24 51.33 -19.34
C PRO A 687 -17.11 52.57 -19.62
N ASP A 688 -18.44 52.41 -19.59
CA ASP A 688 -19.37 53.53 -19.45
C ASP A 688 -20.67 53.13 -18.73
N ALA A 689 -21.44 54.12 -18.26
CA ALA A 689 -22.74 54.00 -17.60
C ALA A 689 -22.78 53.23 -16.26
N GLY A 690 -21.88 53.56 -15.32
CA GLY A 690 -22.08 53.23 -13.90
C GLY A 690 -22.88 54.31 -13.16
N LYS A 691 -24.09 53.98 -12.65
CA LYS A 691 -24.74 54.64 -11.49
C LYS A 691 -25.94 53.81 -10.95
N PRO A 692 -26.26 53.88 -9.64
CA PRO A 692 -27.23 53.00 -9.00
C PRO A 692 -28.67 53.52 -9.06
N LEU A 693 -29.65 52.63 -8.82
CA LEU A 693 -31.07 52.96 -8.66
C LEU A 693 -31.70 52.15 -7.51
N VAL A 694 -32.76 52.70 -6.93
CA VAL A 694 -33.36 52.27 -5.65
C VAL A 694 -34.77 51.71 -5.87
N VAL A 695 -35.15 50.77 -5.00
CA VAL A 695 -36.48 50.18 -4.72
C VAL A 695 -37.71 50.95 -5.26
N GLY A 696 -38.64 50.23 -5.89
CA GLY A 696 -40.07 50.58 -5.82
C GLY A 696 -40.99 50.17 -6.98
N GLN A 697 -41.94 49.28 -6.67
CA GLN A 697 -43.30 49.16 -7.26
C GLN A 697 -43.46 48.66 -8.73
N GLY A 698 -44.50 47.83 -8.98
CA GLY A 698 -45.11 47.67 -10.33
C GLY A 698 -45.40 46.25 -10.86
N LYS A 699 -46.42 45.56 -10.30
CA LYS A 699 -47.19 44.47 -10.98
C LYS A 699 -48.20 45.09 -12.00
N PRO A 700 -48.97 44.35 -12.84
CA PRO A 700 -49.12 42.88 -12.98
C PRO A 700 -49.18 42.27 -14.43
N GLU A 701 -49.09 40.93 -14.48
CA GLU A 701 -49.86 39.93 -15.28
C GLU A 701 -50.43 40.19 -16.69
N LYS A 702 -50.25 39.19 -17.59
CA LYS A 702 -51.28 38.19 -18.03
C LYS A 702 -50.62 37.11 -18.93
N ALA A 703 -50.88 35.79 -18.80
CA ALA A 703 -52.10 34.98 -19.04
C ALA A 703 -52.44 34.81 -20.56
N ALA A 704 -52.89 33.66 -21.08
CA ALA A 704 -53.01 32.28 -20.57
C ALA A 704 -53.36 31.31 -21.75
N ASN A 705 -53.46 29.99 -21.48
CA ASN A 705 -53.99 28.90 -22.34
C ASN A 705 -53.17 28.60 -23.62
N GLY A 706 -53.15 27.38 -24.18
CA GLY A 706 -53.86 26.13 -23.85
C GLY A 706 -54.28 25.39 -25.13
N GLY A 707 -54.35 24.06 -25.14
CA GLY A 707 -54.80 23.26 -26.30
C GLY A 707 -54.10 21.91 -26.42
N GLU A 708 -54.88 20.85 -26.66
CA GLU A 708 -54.44 19.45 -26.76
C GLU A 708 -54.30 18.98 -28.24
N VAL A 709 -54.07 17.67 -28.39
CA VAL A 709 -54.45 16.75 -29.50
C VAL A 709 -53.30 16.14 -30.33
N ASP A 710 -52.71 15.10 -29.76
CA ASP A 710 -52.72 13.69 -30.21
C ASP A 710 -52.42 13.22 -31.66
N GLN A 711 -51.60 12.14 -31.70
CA GLN A 711 -51.66 10.91 -32.53
C GLN A 711 -51.05 10.78 -33.96
N ALA A 712 -50.68 9.51 -34.25
CA ALA A 712 -50.28 8.86 -35.53
C ALA A 712 -48.97 9.32 -36.22
N ALA A 713 -47.89 8.52 -36.30
CA ALA A 713 -47.66 7.27 -37.08
C ALA A 713 -47.51 7.51 -38.62
N ALA A 714 -46.34 7.40 -39.27
CA ALA A 714 -45.43 6.26 -39.52
C ALA A 714 -45.89 5.31 -40.67
N PRO A 715 -45.02 4.58 -41.43
CA PRO A 715 -43.56 4.74 -41.70
C PRO A 715 -43.12 4.48 -43.19
N ALA A 716 -41.79 4.43 -43.43
CA ALA A 716 -41.04 3.60 -44.41
C ALA A 716 -40.67 4.04 -45.87
N ALA A 717 -39.36 3.86 -46.17
CA ALA A 717 -38.66 3.54 -47.46
C ALA A 717 -38.67 4.53 -48.67
N GLY A 718 -37.57 4.59 -49.46
CA GLY A 718 -37.53 5.43 -50.69
C GLY A 718 -36.29 5.47 -51.63
N ALA A 719 -35.05 5.31 -51.15
CA ALA A 719 -33.81 5.22 -51.97
C ALA A 719 -33.37 6.52 -52.76
N PRO A 720 -32.57 6.54 -53.88
CA PRO A 720 -31.34 7.37 -53.97
C PRO A 720 -31.23 8.28 -55.25
N PRO A 721 -30.05 8.71 -55.77
CA PRO A 721 -28.99 9.60 -55.21
C PRO A 721 -28.59 10.81 -56.13
N LYS A 722 -27.53 11.56 -55.72
CA LYS A 722 -26.47 12.23 -56.54
C LYS A 722 -26.64 13.67 -57.12
N VAL A 723 -25.54 14.43 -56.98
CA VAL A 723 -24.95 15.50 -57.86
C VAL A 723 -25.27 17.01 -57.65
N ASN A 724 -24.16 17.76 -57.66
CA ASN A 724 -23.85 19.21 -57.92
C ASN A 724 -24.90 20.09 -58.67
N LYS A 725 -24.85 21.44 -58.68
CA LYS A 725 -23.68 22.36 -58.69
C LYS A 725 -24.04 23.85 -58.40
N LYS A 726 -23.01 24.67 -58.14
CA LYS A 726 -22.92 26.16 -58.14
C LYS A 726 -23.49 26.80 -59.43
N GLU A 727 -23.73 28.12 -59.59
CA GLU A 727 -23.31 29.37 -58.87
C GLU A 727 -24.42 30.46 -59.09
N LYS A 728 -24.35 31.82 -59.11
CA LYS A 728 -23.35 32.94 -59.17
C LYS A 728 -24.11 34.23 -58.66
N LYS A 729 -23.51 35.13 -57.87
CA LYS A 729 -22.87 36.46 -58.20
C LYS A 729 -23.77 37.56 -58.79
N GLU A 730 -23.53 38.87 -58.56
CA GLU A 730 -22.47 39.61 -57.82
C GLU A 730 -23.13 40.84 -57.10
N LYS A 731 -22.56 41.89 -56.49
CA LYS A 731 -21.28 42.68 -56.35
C LYS A 731 -21.43 43.46 -54.99
N LYS A 732 -20.60 44.37 -54.46
CA LYS A 732 -19.16 44.71 -54.27
C LYS A 732 -19.20 46.03 -53.43
N GLU A 733 -18.25 46.54 -52.65
CA GLU A 733 -16.96 46.17 -51.99
C GLU A 733 -16.69 47.34 -50.97
N LYS A 734 -15.85 47.37 -49.94
CA LYS A 734 -14.53 46.82 -49.53
C LYS A 734 -14.47 46.71 -47.99
N ALA A 735 -13.52 46.05 -47.33
CA ALA A 735 -12.53 45.05 -47.75
C ALA A 735 -12.37 44.00 -46.63
N PRO A 736 -12.10 42.71 -46.92
CA PRO A 736 -12.22 41.64 -45.92
C PRO A 736 -10.92 41.34 -45.15
N LYS A 737 -11.06 40.68 -43.98
CA LYS A 737 -9.96 39.95 -43.33
C LYS A 737 -9.40 38.85 -44.27
N PRO A 738 -8.12 38.45 -44.12
CA PRO A 738 -7.57 37.30 -44.85
C PRO A 738 -8.36 36.02 -44.59
N ALA A 739 -8.61 35.25 -45.64
CA ALA A 739 -9.08 33.87 -45.51
C ALA A 739 -7.95 32.99 -44.95
N PRO A 740 -8.27 31.81 -44.36
CA PRO A 740 -7.27 30.79 -44.13
C PRO A 740 -6.53 30.46 -45.43
N ALA A 741 -5.21 30.35 -45.38
CA ALA A 741 -4.43 29.93 -46.54
C ALA A 741 -4.88 28.53 -46.99
N PRO A 742 -4.75 28.19 -48.29
CA PRO A 742 -4.91 26.81 -48.75
C PRO A 742 -4.03 25.88 -47.90
N ALA A 743 -4.52 24.67 -47.63
CA ALA A 743 -3.69 23.64 -47.02
C ALA A 743 -2.47 23.42 -47.94
N ALA A 744 -1.27 23.71 -47.43
CA ALA A 744 -0.04 23.57 -48.19
C ALA A 744 0.10 22.10 -48.65
N PRO A 745 0.61 21.86 -49.88
CA PRO A 745 0.80 20.49 -50.36
C PRO A 745 1.73 19.72 -49.41
N PRO A 746 1.52 18.39 -49.25
CA PRO A 746 2.41 17.56 -48.45
C PRO A 746 3.85 17.69 -48.98
N SER A 747 4.78 18.03 -48.09
CA SER A 747 6.18 18.25 -48.43
C SER A 747 7.10 17.84 -47.26
N PRO A 748 8.24 17.18 -47.53
CA PRO A 748 9.24 16.89 -46.49
C PRO A 748 9.88 18.16 -45.89
N SER A 749 9.78 19.34 -46.53
CA SER A 749 10.27 20.62 -45.98
C SER A 749 9.66 21.00 -44.62
N LEU A 750 8.51 20.40 -44.27
CA LEU A 750 7.84 20.59 -42.98
C LEU A 750 8.69 20.06 -41.81
N ILE A 751 9.65 19.18 -42.07
CA ILE A 751 10.57 18.59 -41.10
C ILE A 751 11.81 19.52 -40.97
N ASP A 752 12.11 19.94 -39.74
CA ASP A 752 13.24 20.83 -39.44
C ASP A 752 14.54 20.03 -39.31
N LEU A 753 15.22 19.82 -40.44
CA LEU A 753 16.53 19.18 -40.52
C LEU A 753 17.64 20.22 -40.38
N ARG A 754 18.56 20.02 -39.42
CA ARG A 754 19.70 20.92 -39.20
C ARG A 754 21.00 20.15 -38.96
N VAL A 755 22.12 20.82 -39.19
CA VAL A 755 23.42 20.39 -38.66
C VAL A 755 23.40 20.52 -37.14
N GLY A 756 23.56 19.40 -36.44
CA GLY A 756 23.80 19.36 -35.00
C GLY A 756 25.28 19.07 -34.72
N HIS A 757 25.86 19.71 -33.71
CA HIS A 757 27.20 19.41 -33.21
C HIS A 757 27.09 18.79 -31.81
N ILE A 758 27.32 17.48 -31.72
CA ILE A 758 27.42 16.77 -30.44
C ILE A 758 28.67 17.30 -29.74
N LEU A 759 28.50 18.06 -28.66
CA LEU A 759 29.63 18.56 -27.87
C LEU A 759 30.21 17.42 -27.03
N ARG A 760 29.32 16.60 -26.45
CA ARG A 760 29.62 15.44 -25.60
C ARG A 760 28.45 14.46 -25.61
N ALA A 761 28.76 13.17 -25.50
CA ALA A 761 27.79 12.10 -25.26
C ALA A 761 28.22 11.26 -24.05
N ILE A 762 27.26 10.74 -23.30
CA ILE A 762 27.47 9.82 -22.18
C ILE A 762 26.51 8.63 -22.27
N ASN A 763 26.83 7.52 -21.61
CA ASN A 763 25.90 6.41 -21.42
C ASN A 763 24.67 6.89 -20.63
N HIS A 764 23.48 6.41 -20.99
CA HIS A 764 22.26 6.77 -20.29
C HIS A 764 22.21 6.07 -18.90
N PRO A 765 21.98 6.80 -17.79
CA PRO A 765 22.16 6.27 -16.44
C PRO A 765 21.22 5.11 -16.07
N ASN A 766 20.09 4.98 -16.77
CA ASN A 766 19.07 3.97 -16.50
C ASN A 766 18.83 2.99 -17.68
N ALA A 767 19.71 2.95 -18.70
CA ALA A 767 19.52 2.06 -19.86
C ALA A 767 20.80 1.87 -20.69
N ASP A 768 21.33 0.64 -20.73
CA ASP A 768 22.60 0.33 -21.39
C ASP A 768 22.56 0.52 -22.92
N SER A 769 21.39 0.44 -23.58
CA SER A 769 21.24 0.63 -25.02
C SER A 769 21.21 2.11 -25.48
N LEU A 770 21.14 3.07 -24.56
CA LEU A 770 20.95 4.49 -24.87
C LEU A 770 22.20 5.34 -24.58
N TYR A 771 22.48 6.32 -25.44
CA TYR A 771 23.32 7.48 -25.12
C TYR A 771 22.47 8.71 -24.83
N VAL A 772 22.98 9.58 -23.95
CA VAL A 772 22.51 10.96 -23.75
C VAL A 772 23.54 11.90 -24.37
N SER A 773 23.15 12.58 -25.44
CA SER A 773 23.99 13.54 -26.17
C SER A 773 23.60 14.98 -25.84
N THR A 774 24.59 15.84 -25.63
CA THR A 774 24.42 17.30 -25.57
C THR A 774 24.79 17.88 -26.93
N ILE A 775 23.79 18.40 -27.65
CA ILE A 775 23.93 18.79 -29.07
C ILE A 775 23.62 20.27 -29.25
N ASP A 776 24.57 21.02 -29.83
CA ASP A 776 24.33 22.36 -30.37
C ASP A 776 23.62 22.24 -31.72
N CYS A 777 22.37 22.70 -31.79
CA CYS A 777 21.55 22.76 -33.00
C CYS A 777 21.37 24.19 -33.54
N GLY A 778 22.23 25.13 -33.12
CA GLY A 778 22.19 26.55 -33.48
C GLY A 778 20.87 27.24 -33.10
N ASP A 779 20.25 26.83 -32.00
CA ASP A 779 19.06 27.48 -31.45
C ASP A 779 19.43 28.80 -30.75
N ALA A 780 18.51 29.77 -30.74
CA ALA A 780 18.74 31.05 -30.08
C ALA A 780 18.62 30.92 -28.54
N PRO A 781 19.39 31.70 -27.75
CA PRO A 781 19.25 31.71 -26.30
C PRO A 781 17.80 31.93 -25.85
N GLY A 782 17.31 31.09 -24.94
CA GLY A 782 15.93 31.12 -24.46
C GLY A 782 14.91 30.35 -25.32
N THR A 783 15.35 29.59 -26.32
CA THR A 783 14.45 28.70 -27.11
C THR A 783 13.86 27.59 -26.23
N GLU A 784 12.56 27.32 -26.34
CA GLU A 784 11.90 26.25 -25.57
C GLU A 784 12.57 24.88 -25.76
N ASN A 785 12.74 24.13 -24.67
CA ASN A 785 13.36 22.79 -24.65
C ASN A 785 14.86 22.78 -25.01
N THR A 786 15.55 23.91 -24.82
CA THR A 786 17.01 24.03 -24.84
C THR A 786 17.54 24.40 -23.44
N SER A 787 18.85 24.24 -23.22
CA SER A 787 19.59 24.73 -22.05
C SER A 787 20.87 25.46 -22.48
N LEU A 788 21.47 26.22 -21.58
CA LEU A 788 22.81 26.79 -21.79
C LEU A 788 23.86 25.75 -21.35
N ASP A 789 24.85 25.48 -22.19
CA ASP A 789 26.04 24.70 -21.81
C ASP A 789 27.09 25.65 -21.22
N GLU A 790 27.36 25.53 -19.91
CA GLU A 790 28.23 26.45 -19.17
C GLU A 790 29.69 26.45 -19.66
N ALA A 791 30.17 25.33 -20.19
CA ALA A 791 31.55 25.17 -20.65
C ALA A 791 31.80 25.83 -22.01
N THR A 792 30.79 25.92 -22.88
CA THR A 792 30.92 26.48 -24.23
C THR A 792 30.12 27.77 -24.46
N GLY A 793 29.25 28.16 -23.52
CA GLY A 793 28.33 29.30 -23.66
C GLY A 793 27.24 29.11 -24.73
N LYS A 794 27.07 27.88 -25.24
CA LYS A 794 26.16 27.56 -26.35
C LYS A 794 24.76 27.20 -25.86
N THR A 795 23.76 27.47 -26.69
CA THR A 795 22.40 26.93 -26.49
C THR A 795 22.33 25.52 -27.08
N VAL A 796 21.99 24.53 -26.25
CA VAL A 796 22.09 23.10 -26.55
C VAL A 796 20.79 22.36 -26.27
N ARG A 797 20.66 21.17 -26.88
CA ARG A 797 19.58 20.21 -26.66
C ARG A 797 20.10 18.93 -26.03
N THR A 798 19.29 18.34 -25.16
CA THR A 798 19.49 16.98 -24.65
C THR A 798 18.80 16.01 -25.61
N VAL A 799 19.54 15.02 -26.11
CA VAL A 799 19.05 14.05 -27.10
C VAL A 799 19.38 12.64 -26.65
N CYS A 800 18.36 11.79 -26.51
CA CYS A 800 18.53 10.37 -26.22
C CYS A 800 18.51 9.57 -27.53
N SER A 801 19.46 8.64 -27.70
CA SER A 801 19.58 7.83 -28.93
C SER A 801 20.00 6.39 -28.63
N GLY A 802 19.32 5.43 -29.25
CA GLY A 802 19.64 4.01 -29.23
C GLY A 802 20.81 3.69 -30.15
N LEU A 803 22.00 4.18 -29.79
CA LEU A 803 23.25 4.01 -30.51
C LEU A 803 24.34 3.36 -29.65
N ASN A 804 24.10 3.15 -28.35
CA ASN A 804 25.06 2.43 -27.52
C ASN A 804 25.07 0.95 -27.92
N GLY A 805 26.26 0.35 -27.98
CA GLY A 805 26.48 -0.96 -28.61
C GLY A 805 26.50 -0.97 -30.14
N LEU A 806 26.11 0.12 -30.83
CA LEU A 806 26.07 0.22 -32.29
C LEU A 806 27.09 1.21 -32.87
N VAL A 807 27.37 2.30 -32.15
CA VAL A 807 28.40 3.29 -32.46
C VAL A 807 29.27 3.49 -31.21
N PRO A 808 30.61 3.37 -31.28
CA PRO A 808 31.48 3.58 -30.12
C PRO A 808 31.33 4.96 -29.48
N LEU A 809 31.51 5.04 -28.16
CA LEU A 809 31.32 6.29 -27.42
C LEU A 809 32.32 7.37 -27.85
N GLU A 810 33.51 6.99 -28.31
CA GLU A 810 34.51 7.89 -28.90
C GLU A 810 34.04 8.46 -30.24
N GLU A 811 33.41 7.65 -31.10
CA GLU A 811 32.84 8.08 -32.38
C GLU A 811 31.63 9.03 -32.21
N MET A 812 31.10 9.20 -30.99
CA MET A 812 30.03 10.15 -30.67
C MET A 812 30.53 11.53 -30.19
N GLN A 813 31.78 11.65 -29.71
CA GLN A 813 32.27 12.90 -29.11
C GLN A 813 32.61 13.96 -30.17
N ASN A 814 32.35 15.23 -29.87
CA ASN A 814 32.72 16.40 -30.69
C ASN A 814 32.29 16.33 -32.18
N ARG A 815 31.24 15.56 -32.51
CA ARG A 815 30.90 15.19 -33.89
C ARG A 815 29.77 16.03 -34.48
N LYS A 816 29.87 16.38 -35.77
CA LYS A 816 28.75 16.93 -36.55
C LYS A 816 27.85 15.81 -37.08
N ILE A 817 26.54 15.96 -36.94
CA ILE A 817 25.49 15.04 -37.39
C ILE A 817 24.35 15.83 -38.04
N VAL A 818 23.39 15.14 -38.68
CA VAL A 818 22.09 15.75 -39.04
C VAL A 818 21.05 15.41 -37.98
N ALA A 819 20.44 16.45 -37.39
CA ALA A 819 19.42 16.37 -36.36
C ALA A 819 18.04 16.79 -36.88
N VAL A 820 16.99 16.25 -36.25
CA VAL A 820 15.59 16.63 -36.47
C VAL A 820 15.09 17.44 -35.28
N CYS A 821 14.80 18.72 -35.50
CA CYS A 821 14.67 19.73 -34.45
C CYS A 821 13.22 20.16 -34.13
N ASN A 822 12.22 19.69 -34.88
CA ASN A 822 10.80 20.04 -34.67
C ASN A 822 9.88 18.86 -34.33
N LEU A 823 10.43 17.71 -33.94
CA LEU A 823 9.63 16.63 -33.32
C LEU A 823 9.14 17.07 -31.92
N LYS A 824 7.97 16.59 -31.51
CA LYS A 824 7.50 16.79 -30.13
C LYS A 824 8.49 16.09 -29.16
N PRO A 825 9.00 16.76 -28.11
CA PRO A 825 9.88 16.13 -27.13
C PRO A 825 9.28 14.89 -26.47
N VAL A 826 10.12 13.89 -26.19
CA VAL A 826 9.74 12.59 -25.60
C VAL A 826 10.65 12.30 -24.42
N THR A 827 10.09 11.84 -23.30
CA THR A 827 10.87 11.32 -22.17
C THR A 827 11.23 9.87 -22.43
N MET A 828 12.52 9.58 -22.53
CA MET A 828 13.07 8.23 -22.69
C MET A 828 13.78 7.84 -21.39
N ARG A 829 13.32 6.77 -20.73
CA ARG A 829 13.92 6.18 -19.51
C ARG A 829 14.24 7.21 -18.39
N GLY A 830 13.44 8.28 -18.31
CA GLY A 830 13.55 9.38 -17.34
C GLY A 830 14.11 10.70 -17.89
N ILE A 831 14.81 10.68 -19.04
CA ILE A 831 15.46 11.87 -19.62
C ILE A 831 14.67 12.38 -20.84
N LYS A 832 14.42 13.70 -20.88
CA LYS A 832 13.65 14.35 -21.95
C LYS A 832 14.53 14.61 -23.19
N SER A 833 14.31 13.85 -24.26
CA SER A 833 14.91 14.09 -25.58
C SER A 833 14.18 15.22 -26.30
N THR A 834 14.90 16.26 -26.72
CA THR A 834 14.34 17.49 -27.32
C THR A 834 14.73 17.71 -28.80
N ALA A 835 15.43 16.74 -29.38
CA ALA A 835 15.61 16.51 -30.81
C ALA A 835 15.84 15.00 -31.06
N MET A 836 16.22 14.62 -32.29
CA MET A 836 16.52 13.25 -32.71
C MET A 836 17.69 13.24 -33.70
N VAL A 837 18.54 12.21 -33.69
CA VAL A 837 19.66 12.03 -34.64
C VAL A 837 19.24 11.14 -35.81
N LEU A 838 19.70 11.47 -37.04
CA LEU A 838 19.53 10.62 -38.22
C LEU A 838 20.67 9.60 -38.36
N ALA A 839 20.31 8.35 -38.64
CA ALA A 839 21.24 7.29 -39.00
C ALA A 839 20.72 6.46 -40.18
N ALA A 840 21.63 5.92 -40.97
CA ALA A 840 21.38 4.96 -42.03
C ALA A 840 21.57 3.52 -41.54
N SER A 841 20.78 2.60 -42.07
CA SER A 841 20.95 1.15 -41.89
C SER A 841 20.36 0.39 -43.10
N PRO A 842 20.79 -0.84 -43.40
CA PRO A 842 20.23 -1.65 -44.49
C PRO A 842 18.69 -1.66 -44.53
N ARG A 843 18.12 -1.75 -45.74
CA ARG A 843 16.71 -2.14 -45.92
C ARG A 843 16.60 -3.65 -45.70
N VAL A 844 15.54 -4.10 -45.05
CA VAL A 844 15.28 -5.52 -44.76
C VAL A 844 14.01 -5.97 -45.49
N ALA A 845 13.92 -7.26 -45.83
CA ALA A 845 12.79 -7.85 -46.53
C ALA A 845 11.55 -8.01 -45.62
N GLU A 846 10.36 -8.11 -46.21
CA GLU A 846 9.15 -8.47 -45.46
C GLU A 846 9.28 -9.90 -44.91
N GLY A 847 9.41 -10.02 -43.58
CA GLY A 847 9.54 -11.31 -42.88
C GLY A 847 10.92 -11.61 -42.28
N GLU A 848 11.92 -10.75 -42.46
CA GLU A 848 13.24 -10.85 -41.82
C GLU A 848 13.47 -9.73 -40.77
N ASP A 849 14.35 -9.97 -39.79
CA ASP A 849 14.56 -9.07 -38.65
C ASP A 849 15.20 -7.73 -39.05
N SER A 850 14.53 -6.62 -38.71
CA SER A 850 14.75 -5.31 -39.33
C SER A 850 15.99 -4.54 -38.84
N HIS A 851 16.87 -5.18 -38.07
CA HIS A 851 17.91 -4.52 -37.27
C HIS A 851 19.31 -5.16 -37.27
N ALA A 852 19.50 -6.38 -37.80
CA ALA A 852 20.77 -7.12 -37.77
C ALA A 852 21.83 -6.60 -38.78
N GLY A 853 22.11 -5.29 -38.81
CA GLY A 853 23.04 -4.70 -39.77
C GLY A 853 23.71 -3.40 -39.30
N PRO A 854 24.88 -3.04 -39.87
CA PRO A 854 25.66 -1.87 -39.47
C PRO A 854 24.87 -0.55 -39.58
N VAL A 855 25.05 0.32 -38.59
CA VAL A 855 24.38 1.62 -38.47
C VAL A 855 25.40 2.75 -38.64
N GLU A 856 25.12 3.69 -39.55
CA GLU A 856 26.01 4.83 -39.81
C GLU A 856 25.31 6.17 -39.56
N LEU A 857 25.95 7.07 -38.81
CA LEU A 857 25.47 8.45 -38.64
C LEU A 857 25.51 9.22 -39.97
N VAL A 858 24.47 10.00 -40.25
CA VAL A 858 24.46 10.90 -41.42
C VAL A 858 25.39 12.08 -41.17
N ASN A 859 26.45 12.17 -41.96
CA ASN A 859 27.46 13.22 -41.88
C ASN A 859 26.98 14.44 -42.68
N PRO A 860 26.88 15.64 -42.08
CA PRO A 860 26.62 16.88 -42.81
C PRO A 860 27.89 17.36 -43.54
N PRO A 861 27.77 18.34 -44.46
CA PRO A 861 28.93 18.92 -45.13
C PRO A 861 29.95 19.48 -44.13
N ALA A 862 31.23 19.17 -44.34
CA ALA A 862 32.30 19.44 -43.37
C ALA A 862 32.35 20.91 -42.89
N ASP A 863 32.17 21.86 -43.82
CA ASP A 863 32.26 23.30 -43.55
C ASP A 863 30.97 23.90 -42.96
N ALA A 864 29.85 23.16 -42.93
CA ALA A 864 28.57 23.68 -42.46
C ALA A 864 28.60 23.90 -40.91
N PRO A 865 28.32 25.11 -40.40
CA PRO A 865 28.22 25.34 -38.95
C PRO A 865 26.96 24.70 -38.35
N ALA A 866 26.95 24.52 -37.02
CA ALA A 866 25.77 24.08 -36.28
C ALA A 866 24.58 25.01 -36.53
N GLY A 867 23.37 24.44 -36.58
CA GLY A 867 22.14 25.15 -36.95
C GLY A 867 21.96 25.40 -38.45
N THR A 868 22.93 25.07 -39.31
CA THR A 868 22.72 25.17 -40.76
C THR A 868 21.54 24.32 -41.18
N ARG A 869 20.54 24.94 -41.82
CA ARG A 869 19.36 24.26 -42.35
C ARG A 869 19.75 23.32 -43.50
N ILE A 870 19.30 22.08 -43.39
CA ILE A 870 19.46 21.01 -44.37
C ILE A 870 18.07 20.71 -44.97
N GLY A 871 18.02 20.25 -46.22
CA GLY A 871 16.78 19.90 -46.90
C GLY A 871 17.04 19.18 -48.23
N PHE A 872 16.00 18.56 -48.80
CA PHE A 872 16.15 17.81 -50.05
C PHE A 872 16.06 18.73 -51.28
N GLU A 873 16.87 18.47 -52.30
CA GLU A 873 16.82 19.15 -53.60
C GLU A 873 15.41 19.10 -54.22
N GLY A 874 14.96 20.22 -54.79
CA GLY A 874 13.59 20.38 -55.28
C GLY A 874 12.52 20.52 -54.18
N TRP A 875 12.88 20.34 -52.90
CA TRP A 875 11.98 20.44 -51.74
C TRP A 875 12.43 21.48 -50.70
N PHE A 876 13.50 22.23 -50.95
CA PHE A 876 14.10 23.12 -49.95
C PHE A 876 13.25 24.36 -49.62
N ASP A 877 12.41 24.84 -50.55
CA ASP A 877 11.77 26.17 -50.50
C ASP A 877 10.59 26.31 -49.52
N GLY A 878 10.11 25.21 -48.93
CA GLY A 878 9.09 25.25 -47.88
C GLY A 878 9.69 25.55 -46.51
N GLU A 879 8.96 26.22 -45.62
CA GLU A 879 9.39 26.46 -44.23
C GLU A 879 8.91 25.34 -43.27
N PRO A 880 9.66 25.01 -42.20
CA PRO A 880 9.30 23.93 -41.27
C PRO A 880 8.11 24.27 -40.37
N GLU A 881 7.38 23.27 -39.86
CA GLU A 881 6.47 23.50 -38.73
C GLU A 881 7.27 23.79 -37.45
N LYS A 882 6.80 24.69 -36.57
CA LYS A 882 7.49 24.94 -35.28
C LYS A 882 7.61 23.68 -34.42
N VAL A 883 6.56 22.87 -34.37
CA VAL A 883 6.53 21.52 -33.79
C VAL A 883 5.56 20.69 -34.64
N LEU A 884 6.03 19.54 -35.14
CA LEU A 884 5.23 18.60 -35.91
C LEU A 884 4.11 18.02 -35.04
N ASN A 885 2.87 18.13 -35.51
CA ASN A 885 1.71 17.56 -34.82
C ASN A 885 1.67 16.02 -35.01
N PRO A 886 1.78 15.20 -33.94
CA PRO A 886 1.78 13.74 -34.08
C PRO A 886 0.52 13.17 -34.73
N LYS A 887 -0.64 13.85 -34.61
CA LYS A 887 -1.89 13.44 -35.26
C LYS A 887 -1.86 13.56 -36.80
N LYS A 888 -0.90 14.32 -37.35
CA LYS A 888 -0.68 14.43 -38.81
C LYS A 888 0.22 13.32 -39.37
N LYS A 889 0.93 12.54 -38.54
CA LYS A 889 1.90 11.51 -38.95
C LYS A 889 2.93 11.99 -40.01
N VAL A 890 3.39 13.25 -39.91
CA VAL A 890 4.23 13.88 -40.96
C VAL A 890 5.55 13.14 -41.16
N TRP A 891 6.24 12.79 -40.07
CA TRP A 891 7.47 12.02 -40.15
C TRP A 891 7.23 10.64 -40.78
N GLU A 892 6.24 9.91 -40.28
CA GLU A 892 5.90 8.56 -40.72
C GLU A 892 5.40 8.53 -42.17
N THR A 893 4.90 9.65 -42.70
CA THR A 893 4.54 9.80 -44.12
C THR A 893 5.78 9.92 -45.01
N PHE A 894 6.83 10.63 -44.59
CA PHE A 894 7.98 10.94 -45.45
C PHE A 894 9.20 10.05 -45.25
N GLN A 895 9.38 9.47 -44.06
CA GLN A 895 10.55 8.63 -43.76
C GLN A 895 10.77 7.44 -44.72
N PRO A 896 9.74 6.78 -45.28
CA PRO A 896 9.95 5.71 -46.28
C PRO A 896 10.75 6.15 -47.51
N GLY A 897 10.71 7.45 -47.87
CA GLY A 897 11.51 8.01 -48.95
C GLY A 897 12.97 8.32 -48.57
N PHE A 898 13.34 8.29 -47.30
CA PHE A 898 14.68 8.66 -46.85
C PHE A 898 15.65 7.50 -47.10
N THR A 899 16.57 7.66 -48.05
CA THR A 899 17.45 6.60 -48.57
C THR A 899 18.89 7.09 -48.77
N THR A 900 19.81 6.16 -49.01
CA THR A 900 21.18 6.41 -49.49
C THR A 900 21.34 5.99 -50.96
N THR A 901 22.23 6.67 -51.69
CA THR A 901 22.56 6.36 -53.10
C THR A 901 23.82 5.48 -53.23
N ASP A 902 24.10 4.98 -54.43
CA ASP A 902 25.37 4.28 -54.73
C ASP A 902 26.63 5.15 -54.52
N SER A 903 26.46 6.47 -54.49
CA SER A 903 27.51 7.46 -54.21
C SER A 903 27.64 7.79 -52.72
N LEU A 904 26.95 7.05 -51.83
CA LEU A 904 26.89 7.29 -50.38
C LEU A 904 26.24 8.62 -49.97
N GLU A 905 25.48 9.24 -50.88
CA GLU A 905 24.73 10.47 -50.62
C GLU A 905 23.38 10.13 -50.00
N VAL A 906 22.90 10.91 -49.03
CA VAL A 906 21.52 10.79 -48.54
C VAL A 906 20.57 11.51 -49.50
N ALA A 907 19.42 10.91 -49.79
CA ALA A 907 18.43 11.43 -50.73
C ALA A 907 16.99 11.10 -50.31
N PHE A 908 16.03 11.80 -50.93
CA PHE A 908 14.60 11.55 -50.82
C PHE A 908 14.06 10.95 -52.12
N ASP A 909 13.64 9.69 -52.06
CA ASP A 909 13.01 8.91 -53.12
C ASP A 909 11.49 9.17 -53.13
N ILE A 910 10.99 9.80 -54.20
CA ILE A 910 9.56 10.11 -54.38
C ILE A 910 8.74 8.82 -54.61
N SER A 911 9.34 7.78 -55.20
CA SER A 911 8.61 6.55 -55.52
C SER A 911 8.14 5.81 -54.26
N ALA A 912 8.90 5.89 -53.17
CA ALA A 912 8.57 5.28 -51.89
C ALA A 912 7.53 6.06 -51.05
N VAL A 913 7.06 7.24 -51.48
CA VAL A 913 6.09 8.07 -50.72
C VAL A 913 4.85 8.42 -51.56
N PRO A 914 3.75 7.64 -51.46
CA PRO A 914 2.51 7.88 -52.20
C PRO A 914 1.91 9.29 -52.03
N ALA A 915 2.17 9.97 -50.91
CA ALA A 915 1.66 11.32 -50.65
C ALA A 915 2.26 12.43 -51.55
N VAL A 916 3.36 12.16 -52.27
CA VAL A 916 4.02 13.12 -53.17
C VAL A 916 4.23 12.61 -54.60
N GLN A 917 3.84 11.37 -54.90
CA GLN A 917 3.82 10.85 -56.27
C GLN A 917 2.94 11.76 -57.17
N GLY A 918 3.45 12.11 -58.35
CA GLY A 918 2.75 12.95 -59.32
C GLY A 918 2.86 14.47 -59.13
N GLN A 919 3.69 14.98 -58.21
CA GLN A 919 4.02 16.41 -58.19
C GLN A 919 5.03 16.76 -59.30
N GLU A 920 4.59 17.52 -60.30
CA GLU A 920 5.44 17.95 -61.42
C GLU A 920 6.63 18.82 -60.96
N GLY A 921 7.77 18.71 -61.67
CA GLY A 921 8.96 19.51 -61.41
C GLY A 921 9.80 19.09 -60.20
N LYS A 922 9.53 17.93 -59.58
CA LYS A 922 10.33 17.38 -58.48
C LYS A 922 11.31 16.30 -58.98
N PRO A 923 12.56 16.25 -58.49
CA PRO A 923 13.52 15.21 -58.88
C PRO A 923 13.14 13.87 -58.23
N ALA A 924 13.17 12.77 -59.00
CA ALA A 924 12.80 11.44 -58.51
C ALA A 924 13.59 10.99 -57.27
N LEU A 925 14.88 11.35 -57.23
CA LEU A 925 15.75 11.33 -56.06
C LEU A 925 16.30 12.75 -55.85
N GLY A 926 15.85 13.45 -54.81
CA GLY A 926 16.41 14.76 -54.42
C GLY A 926 17.46 14.58 -53.32
N LYS A 927 18.70 15.05 -53.52
CA LYS A 927 19.78 14.86 -52.53
C LYS A 927 19.53 15.71 -51.29
N LEU A 928 19.98 15.23 -50.13
CA LEU A 928 19.95 15.96 -48.86
C LEU A 928 21.12 16.94 -48.82
N VAL A 929 20.84 18.24 -48.96
CA VAL A 929 21.85 19.30 -49.11
C VAL A 929 21.72 20.39 -48.05
N ALA A 930 22.81 21.10 -47.79
CA ALA A 930 22.78 22.40 -47.15
C ALA A 930 22.45 23.50 -48.17
N LYS A 931 21.92 24.64 -47.71
CA LYS A 931 21.64 25.81 -48.58
C LYS A 931 22.89 26.37 -49.30
N THR A 932 24.09 25.98 -48.85
CA THR A 932 25.40 26.30 -49.47
C THR A 932 25.82 25.32 -50.58
N GLY A 933 25.01 24.29 -50.90
CA GLY A 933 25.27 23.32 -51.97
C GLY A 933 26.06 22.07 -51.56
N GLY A 934 26.51 21.97 -50.30
CA GLY A 934 27.15 20.75 -49.79
C GLY A 934 26.14 19.62 -49.56
N VAL A 935 26.49 18.39 -49.96
CA VAL A 935 25.66 17.17 -49.83
C VAL A 935 25.94 16.45 -48.49
N CYS A 936 24.91 15.87 -47.87
CA CYS A 936 25.03 14.99 -46.70
C CYS A 936 25.30 13.54 -47.11
N THR A 937 26.22 12.86 -46.42
CA THR A 937 26.73 11.54 -46.80
C THR A 937 26.82 10.54 -45.64
N VAL A 938 26.90 9.26 -45.99
CA VAL A 938 27.23 8.15 -45.08
C VAL A 938 28.63 7.59 -45.39
N LYS A 939 29.11 6.60 -44.63
CA LYS A 939 30.51 6.13 -44.65
C LYS A 939 30.71 4.93 -45.57
N SER A 940 29.72 4.04 -45.71
CA SER A 940 29.77 2.86 -46.57
C SER A 940 28.42 2.33 -47.06
N LEU A 941 27.30 2.70 -46.42
CA LEU A 941 25.99 2.15 -46.74
C LEU A 941 25.39 2.69 -48.07
N LYS A 942 24.99 1.77 -48.96
CA LYS A 942 24.29 2.06 -50.23
C LYS A 942 22.88 1.47 -50.20
N GLY A 943 21.89 2.17 -50.75
CA GLY A 943 20.48 1.72 -50.78
C GLY A 943 19.77 1.63 -49.42
N ALA A 944 20.52 1.71 -48.32
CA ALA A 944 20.08 1.75 -46.93
C ALA A 944 19.02 2.84 -46.69
N THR A 945 18.06 2.54 -45.82
CA THR A 945 17.07 3.52 -45.33
C THR A 945 17.70 4.40 -44.25
N VAL A 946 17.31 5.68 -44.22
CA VAL A 946 17.68 6.63 -43.16
C VAL A 946 16.49 6.78 -42.21
N ARG A 947 16.68 6.45 -40.94
CA ARG A 947 15.62 6.31 -39.93
C ARG A 947 15.97 6.95 -38.58
N LYS A 948 15.03 6.85 -37.63
CA LYS A 948 15.17 7.32 -36.24
C LYS A 948 16.23 6.47 -35.51
N ALA A 949 17.29 7.07 -34.99
CA ALA A 949 18.27 6.39 -34.13
C ALA A 949 17.74 6.17 -32.67
N GLN A 950 16.50 5.70 -32.53
CA GLN A 950 15.76 5.60 -31.26
C GLN A 950 14.94 4.30 -31.09
N GLY A 951 15.01 3.39 -32.05
CA GLY A 951 14.31 2.11 -32.01
C GLY A 951 14.99 1.13 -32.95
N LEU A 952 15.99 0.42 -32.43
CA LEU A 952 16.39 -0.87 -32.97
C LEU A 952 15.88 -1.94 -32.00
N GLN A 953 14.96 -2.77 -32.49
CA GLN A 953 14.46 -3.95 -31.80
C GLN A 953 15.55 -5.02 -31.94
N LEU A 954 15.97 -5.62 -30.82
CA LEU A 954 16.96 -6.68 -30.81
C LEU A 954 16.26 -8.03 -30.88
N THR A 955 16.99 -9.05 -31.32
CA THR A 955 16.58 -10.45 -31.31
C THR A 955 17.50 -11.27 -30.41
N MET A 956 16.98 -12.37 -29.88
CA MET A 956 17.63 -13.22 -28.88
C MET A 956 17.28 -14.70 -29.09
N ARG A 957 18.06 -15.61 -28.50
CA ARG A 957 17.80 -17.05 -28.55
C ARG A 957 16.91 -17.48 -27.38
N ALA A 958 16.03 -18.46 -27.62
CA ALA A 958 15.13 -19.01 -26.60
C ALA A 958 14.86 -20.51 -26.83
N VAL A 959 14.85 -21.29 -25.75
CA VAL A 959 14.43 -22.70 -25.75
C VAL A 959 12.92 -22.76 -25.64
N ARG A 960 12.24 -23.11 -26.75
CA ARG A 960 10.78 -23.12 -26.83
C ARG A 960 10.23 -24.53 -26.99
N PHE A 961 9.12 -24.79 -26.31
CA PHE A 961 8.28 -25.98 -26.48
C PHE A 961 7.37 -25.79 -27.68
N HIS A 962 7.51 -26.64 -28.70
CA HIS A 962 6.65 -26.67 -29.90
C HIS A 962 5.57 -27.75 -29.82
N GLY A 963 5.73 -28.73 -28.93
CA GLY A 963 4.77 -29.80 -28.71
C GLY A 963 5.40 -31.01 -28.02
N ARG A 964 4.62 -32.07 -27.88
CA ARG A 964 5.07 -33.34 -27.27
C ARG A 964 6.31 -33.89 -28.00
N GLY A 965 7.41 -34.07 -27.27
CA GLY A 965 8.69 -34.52 -27.81
C GLY A 965 9.46 -33.48 -28.64
N ASP A 966 8.96 -32.25 -28.75
CA ASP A 966 9.48 -31.20 -29.65
C ASP A 966 9.81 -29.92 -28.87
N ILE A 967 11.10 -29.78 -28.53
CA ILE A 967 11.71 -28.59 -27.92
C ILE A 967 12.88 -28.17 -28.81
N ARG A 968 12.99 -26.87 -29.07
CA ARG A 968 13.96 -26.27 -30.02
C ARG A 968 14.60 -25.03 -29.42
N VAL A 969 15.74 -24.64 -29.97
CA VAL A 969 16.32 -23.30 -29.76
C VAL A 969 15.93 -22.45 -30.96
N ASP A 970 15.08 -21.45 -30.74
CA ASP A 970 14.61 -20.52 -31.76
C ASP A 970 15.25 -19.13 -31.55
N GLU A 971 15.33 -18.32 -32.60
CA GLU A 971 15.55 -16.87 -32.48
C GLU A 971 14.19 -16.14 -32.42
N ILE A 972 14.04 -15.19 -31.49
CA ILE A 972 12.82 -14.42 -31.24
C ILE A 972 13.14 -12.98 -30.86
N ASP A 973 12.17 -12.08 -30.98
CA ASP A 973 12.24 -10.70 -30.50
C ASP A 973 12.69 -10.63 -29.02
N GLU A 974 13.64 -9.74 -28.73
CA GLU A 974 14.11 -9.50 -27.37
C GLU A 974 13.06 -8.68 -26.59
N PRO A 975 12.55 -9.18 -25.45
CA PRO A 975 11.40 -8.59 -24.77
C PRO A 975 11.70 -7.19 -24.23
N VAL A 976 10.73 -6.28 -24.40
CA VAL A 976 10.82 -4.88 -23.94
C VAL A 976 10.46 -4.79 -22.46
N CYS A 977 11.25 -4.04 -21.68
CA CYS A 977 10.95 -3.77 -20.28
C CYS A 977 9.98 -2.58 -20.15
N ASP A 978 8.77 -2.84 -19.65
CA ASP A 978 7.74 -1.83 -19.34
C ASP A 978 7.75 -1.40 -17.86
N GLU A 979 6.83 -0.53 -17.47
CA GLU A 979 6.70 -0.03 -16.10
C GLU A 979 6.38 -1.14 -15.09
N GLY A 980 7.10 -1.16 -13.96
CA GLY A 980 6.95 -2.18 -12.92
C GLY A 980 7.55 -3.56 -13.27
N GLN A 981 8.20 -3.68 -14.42
CA GLN A 981 8.95 -4.87 -14.84
C GLN A 981 10.46 -4.66 -14.72
N VAL A 982 11.19 -5.78 -14.66
CA VAL A 982 12.64 -5.82 -14.84
C VAL A 982 13.01 -6.81 -15.95
N LYS A 983 14.07 -6.49 -16.68
CA LYS A 983 14.71 -7.37 -17.66
C LYS A 983 15.93 -8.01 -17.03
N ILE A 984 16.01 -9.33 -17.13
CA ILE A 984 17.04 -10.17 -16.56
C ILE A 984 17.76 -10.87 -17.72
N ARG A 985 19.09 -10.94 -17.65
CA ARG A 985 19.91 -11.87 -18.45
C ARG A 985 20.17 -13.13 -17.63
N PRO A 986 19.55 -14.28 -17.93
CA PRO A 986 19.80 -15.54 -17.24
C PRO A 986 21.27 -15.98 -17.38
N ALA A 987 21.82 -16.55 -16.31
CA ALA A 987 23.15 -17.16 -16.29
C ALA A 987 23.04 -18.68 -16.15
N PHE A 988 22.23 -19.15 -15.20
CA PHE A 988 21.93 -20.57 -15.01
C PHE A 988 20.43 -20.82 -14.88
N VAL A 989 19.96 -21.90 -15.49
CA VAL A 989 18.56 -22.35 -15.44
C VAL A 989 18.51 -23.84 -15.13
N GLY A 990 17.70 -24.25 -14.15
CA GLY A 990 17.40 -25.65 -13.89
C GLY A 990 16.35 -26.21 -14.84
N ILE A 991 16.58 -27.40 -15.38
CA ILE A 991 15.51 -28.16 -16.06
C ILE A 991 14.62 -28.78 -14.99
N CYS A 992 13.35 -28.38 -14.93
CA CYS A 992 12.38 -28.84 -13.92
C CYS A 992 11.74 -30.18 -14.29
N GLY A 993 11.12 -30.83 -13.30
CA GLY A 993 10.27 -32.00 -13.53
C GLY A 993 9.05 -31.69 -14.40
N SER A 994 8.46 -30.49 -14.27
CA SER A 994 7.35 -30.03 -15.12
C SER A 994 7.78 -29.87 -16.57
N ASP A 995 8.95 -29.27 -16.86
CA ASP A 995 9.50 -29.20 -18.22
C ASP A 995 9.62 -30.60 -18.85
N LEU A 996 10.09 -31.60 -18.08
CA LEU A 996 10.19 -32.99 -18.52
C LEU A 996 8.82 -33.64 -18.77
N HIS A 997 7.81 -33.39 -17.93
CA HIS A 997 6.46 -33.93 -18.16
C HIS A 997 5.79 -33.28 -19.37
N GLU A 998 6.00 -31.98 -19.62
CA GLU A 998 5.55 -31.32 -20.85
C GLU A 998 6.20 -31.96 -22.08
N TYR A 999 7.52 -32.19 -22.06
CA TYR A 999 8.21 -32.88 -23.15
C TYR A 999 7.70 -34.32 -23.38
N LEU A 1000 7.48 -35.09 -22.31
CA LEU A 1000 7.10 -36.50 -22.39
C LEU A 1000 5.62 -36.74 -22.72
N ALA A 1001 4.72 -35.88 -22.23
CA ALA A 1001 3.28 -36.12 -22.21
C ALA A 1001 2.40 -34.89 -22.52
N GLY A 1002 2.98 -33.70 -22.63
CA GLY A 1002 2.24 -32.44 -22.79
C GLY A 1002 1.66 -32.18 -24.18
N PRO A 1003 0.97 -31.03 -24.37
CA PRO A 1003 0.76 -29.97 -23.37
C PRO A 1003 -0.13 -30.40 -22.19
N ILE A 1004 0.34 -30.21 -20.96
CA ILE A 1004 -0.38 -30.46 -19.69
C ILE A 1004 -0.84 -29.14 -19.07
N THR A 1005 0.09 -28.19 -18.94
CA THR A 1005 -0.07 -26.86 -18.33
C THR A 1005 0.26 -25.74 -19.32
N ILE A 1006 1.11 -26.00 -20.31
CA ILE A 1006 1.39 -25.06 -21.41
C ILE A 1006 0.11 -24.85 -22.26
N PRO A 1007 -0.31 -23.60 -22.50
CA PRO A 1007 -1.54 -23.30 -23.25
C PRO A 1007 -1.46 -23.72 -24.72
N SER A 1008 -2.31 -24.66 -25.14
CA SER A 1008 -2.56 -25.01 -26.55
C SER A 1008 -3.59 -24.11 -27.25
N THR A 1009 -4.18 -23.19 -26.49
CA THR A 1009 -5.06 -22.10 -26.95
C THR A 1009 -4.70 -20.83 -26.18
N PRO A 1010 -4.75 -19.62 -26.78
CA PRO A 1010 -4.34 -18.36 -26.16
C PRO A 1010 -4.76 -18.20 -24.70
N HIS A 1011 -3.77 -18.07 -23.81
CA HIS A 1011 -3.98 -17.98 -22.37
C HIS A 1011 -4.80 -16.72 -22.01
N PRO A 1012 -5.88 -16.81 -21.20
CA PRO A 1012 -6.79 -15.68 -20.99
C PRO A 1012 -6.19 -14.40 -20.38
N ILE A 1013 -4.97 -14.47 -19.81
CA ILE A 1013 -4.28 -13.35 -19.16
C ILE A 1013 -3.11 -12.83 -20.01
N THR A 1014 -2.30 -13.71 -20.61
CA THR A 1014 -1.09 -13.31 -21.36
C THR A 1014 -1.27 -13.32 -22.88
N GLY A 1015 -2.26 -14.03 -23.42
CA GLY A 1015 -2.43 -14.27 -24.85
C GLY A 1015 -1.51 -15.37 -25.41
N GLY A 1016 -0.42 -15.70 -24.72
CA GLY A 1016 0.53 -16.75 -25.10
C GLY A 1016 -0.09 -18.12 -25.35
N THR A 1017 0.49 -18.84 -26.30
CA THR A 1017 0.11 -20.18 -26.76
C THR A 1017 1.34 -20.85 -27.36
N VAL A 1018 1.35 -22.19 -27.47
CA VAL A 1018 2.44 -22.94 -28.14
C VAL A 1018 2.81 -22.29 -29.49
N PRO A 1019 4.10 -21.98 -29.76
CA PRO A 1019 5.28 -22.31 -28.96
C PRO A 1019 5.58 -21.34 -27.80
N VAL A 1020 6.03 -21.86 -26.64
CA VAL A 1020 6.31 -21.07 -25.43
C VAL A 1020 7.72 -21.33 -24.89
N THR A 1021 8.42 -20.31 -24.39
CA THR A 1021 9.76 -20.40 -23.78
C THR A 1021 9.72 -21.09 -22.41
N LEU A 1022 10.65 -22.01 -22.15
CA LEU A 1022 10.69 -22.85 -20.94
C LEU A 1022 11.64 -22.32 -19.84
N GLY A 1023 11.70 -23.03 -18.71
CA GLY A 1023 12.73 -22.86 -17.68
C GLY A 1023 12.43 -21.78 -16.65
N HIS A 1024 11.56 -22.09 -15.70
CA HIS A 1024 11.17 -21.20 -14.59
C HIS A 1024 12.19 -21.18 -13.43
N GLU A 1025 13.05 -22.19 -13.30
CA GLU A 1025 14.08 -22.28 -12.26
C GLU A 1025 15.37 -21.51 -12.63
N PHE A 1026 15.34 -20.18 -12.78
CA PHE A 1026 16.50 -19.43 -13.26
C PHE A 1026 17.12 -18.45 -12.26
N SER A 1027 18.39 -18.14 -12.46
CA SER A 1027 19.03 -16.95 -11.88
C SER A 1027 19.97 -16.27 -12.88
N GLY A 1028 20.14 -14.96 -12.73
CA GLY A 1028 20.79 -14.10 -13.70
C GLY A 1028 21.12 -12.71 -13.15
N VAL A 1029 21.26 -11.73 -14.05
CA VAL A 1029 21.61 -10.34 -13.73
C VAL A 1029 20.56 -9.39 -14.31
N VAL A 1030 20.09 -8.41 -13.53
CA VAL A 1030 19.19 -7.35 -14.02
C VAL A 1030 19.94 -6.46 -15.00
N VAL A 1031 19.42 -6.32 -16.22
CA VAL A 1031 19.99 -5.49 -17.31
C VAL A 1031 19.10 -4.28 -17.67
N GLU A 1032 17.80 -4.32 -17.36
CA GLU A 1032 16.91 -3.16 -17.54
C GLU A 1032 15.88 -3.08 -16.41
N VAL A 1033 15.44 -1.86 -16.07
CA VAL A 1033 14.54 -1.57 -14.97
C VAL A 1033 13.45 -0.59 -15.43
N GLY A 1034 12.18 -0.98 -15.29
CA GLY A 1034 11.03 -0.12 -15.58
C GLY A 1034 10.91 1.08 -14.62
N ALA A 1035 10.33 2.18 -15.10
CA ALA A 1035 10.27 3.44 -14.33
C ALA A 1035 9.53 3.33 -12.97
N SER A 1036 8.55 2.43 -12.89
CA SER A 1036 7.69 2.21 -11.72
C SER A 1036 8.19 1.06 -10.80
N VAL A 1037 9.42 0.59 -10.98
CA VAL A 1037 10.07 -0.45 -10.14
C VAL A 1037 10.56 0.16 -8.82
N SER A 1038 10.26 -0.51 -7.70
CA SER A 1038 10.40 0.03 -6.34
C SER A 1038 11.59 -0.53 -5.55
N ARG A 1039 11.90 -1.82 -5.73
CA ARG A 1039 12.82 -2.69 -4.98
C ARG A 1039 14.00 -3.17 -5.84
N LEU A 1040 13.75 -3.63 -7.06
CA LEU A 1040 14.76 -4.18 -7.97
C LEU A 1040 15.50 -3.09 -8.79
N LYS A 1041 15.83 -1.96 -8.15
CA LYS A 1041 16.33 -0.73 -8.81
C LYS A 1041 17.79 -0.79 -9.32
N ARG A 1042 18.52 -1.89 -9.11
CA ARG A 1042 19.96 -2.00 -9.44
C ARG A 1042 20.17 -2.82 -10.70
N VAL A 1043 20.41 -2.15 -11.83
CA VAL A 1043 21.07 -2.76 -13.00
C VAL A 1043 22.45 -3.30 -12.56
N GLY A 1044 22.82 -4.48 -13.06
CA GLY A 1044 23.96 -5.24 -12.56
C GLY A 1044 23.68 -6.03 -11.27
N GLY A 1045 22.47 -5.97 -10.70
CA GLY A 1045 22.07 -6.78 -9.55
C GLY A 1045 21.81 -8.24 -9.92
N THR A 1046 22.38 -9.17 -9.17
CA THR A 1046 22.11 -10.62 -9.33
C THR A 1046 20.74 -10.99 -8.77
N VAL A 1047 19.96 -11.80 -9.49
CA VAL A 1047 18.58 -12.16 -9.12
C VAL A 1047 18.23 -13.63 -9.41
N VAL A 1048 17.26 -14.16 -8.67
CA VAL A 1048 16.50 -15.40 -8.96
C VAL A 1048 15.13 -15.06 -9.52
N GLY A 1049 14.63 -15.84 -10.49
CA GLY A 1049 13.23 -15.83 -10.89
C GLY A 1049 12.39 -16.81 -10.04
N ILE A 1050 11.22 -16.37 -9.57
CA ILE A 1050 10.21 -17.24 -8.93
C ILE A 1050 9.03 -17.44 -9.89
N TRP A 1051 8.47 -18.65 -9.89
CA TRP A 1051 7.15 -18.90 -10.46
C TRP A 1051 6.04 -18.59 -9.44
N ASP A 1052 4.89 -18.13 -9.91
CA ASP A 1052 3.67 -18.02 -9.11
C ASP A 1052 2.44 -18.56 -9.84
N LEU A 1053 1.34 -18.73 -9.11
CA LEU A 1053 0.08 -19.28 -9.63
C LEU A 1053 -0.59 -18.42 -10.72
N SER A 1054 -0.05 -17.25 -11.08
CA SER A 1054 -0.49 -16.48 -12.27
C SER A 1054 0.16 -16.92 -13.58
N GLY A 1055 1.01 -17.97 -13.54
CA GLY A 1055 1.40 -18.76 -14.72
C GLY A 1055 2.48 -18.15 -15.61
N ILE A 1056 3.10 -17.04 -15.19
CA ILE A 1056 3.92 -16.17 -16.06
C ILE A 1056 5.13 -16.89 -16.69
N ALA A 1057 5.81 -17.78 -15.96
CA ALA A 1057 6.93 -18.58 -16.48
C ALA A 1057 6.54 -19.93 -17.14
N VAL A 1058 5.24 -20.13 -17.42
CA VAL A 1058 4.67 -21.25 -18.22
C VAL A 1058 3.89 -20.74 -19.44
N SER A 1059 3.62 -19.42 -19.53
CA SER A 1059 2.71 -18.84 -20.53
C SER A 1059 3.24 -17.63 -21.31
N ASP A 1060 4.50 -17.21 -21.11
CA ASP A 1060 5.34 -16.51 -22.12
C ASP A 1060 6.79 -16.22 -21.62
N ALA A 1061 7.02 -16.03 -20.32
CA ALA A 1061 8.29 -15.52 -19.77
C ALA A 1061 9.17 -16.61 -19.11
N GLY A 1062 9.57 -17.63 -19.88
CA GLY A 1062 10.56 -18.63 -19.47
C GLY A 1062 11.99 -18.06 -19.45
N GLY A 1063 12.85 -18.59 -18.57
CA GLY A 1063 14.23 -18.16 -18.38
C GLY A 1063 15.29 -18.90 -19.20
N LEU A 1064 14.94 -19.92 -19.99
CA LEU A 1064 15.83 -20.52 -21.00
C LEU A 1064 15.91 -19.64 -22.25
N SER A 1065 16.35 -18.39 -22.09
CA SER A 1065 16.56 -17.43 -23.18
C SER A 1065 17.63 -16.41 -22.78
N ASP A 1066 18.28 -15.77 -23.76
CA ASP A 1066 19.37 -14.82 -23.46
C ASP A 1066 18.89 -13.64 -22.61
N HIS A 1067 17.62 -13.23 -22.77
CA HIS A 1067 16.93 -12.28 -21.90
C HIS A 1067 15.52 -12.77 -21.52
N VAL A 1068 15.03 -12.35 -20.35
CA VAL A 1068 13.64 -12.55 -19.90
C VAL A 1068 13.15 -11.30 -19.19
N VAL A 1069 11.90 -10.90 -19.43
CA VAL A 1069 11.25 -9.78 -18.73
C VAL A 1069 10.20 -10.32 -17.77
N VAL A 1070 10.25 -9.88 -16.51
CA VAL A 1070 9.30 -10.29 -15.47
C VAL A 1070 8.83 -9.07 -14.67
N GLY A 1071 7.60 -9.10 -14.17
CA GLY A 1071 7.14 -8.12 -13.19
C GLY A 1071 8.01 -8.15 -11.93
N GLU A 1072 8.23 -7.00 -11.28
CA GLU A 1072 9.12 -6.86 -10.11
C GLU A 1072 8.88 -7.87 -8.97
N LYS A 1073 7.64 -8.37 -8.81
CA LYS A 1073 7.31 -9.38 -7.79
C LYS A 1073 8.00 -10.74 -8.00
N HIS A 1074 8.44 -11.06 -9.22
CA HIS A 1074 8.99 -12.38 -9.58
C HIS A 1074 10.53 -12.47 -9.54
N GLY A 1075 11.23 -11.33 -9.46
CA GLY A 1075 12.68 -11.33 -9.27
C GLY A 1075 13.03 -11.19 -7.78
N ILE A 1076 14.04 -11.90 -7.27
CA ILE A 1076 14.58 -11.65 -5.92
C ILE A 1076 16.08 -11.38 -5.98
N LEU A 1077 16.54 -10.32 -5.33
CA LEU A 1077 17.96 -10.00 -5.22
C LEU A 1077 18.72 -11.08 -4.44
N LEU A 1078 19.77 -11.61 -5.06
CA LEU A 1078 20.77 -12.48 -4.43
C LEU A 1078 21.86 -11.64 -3.73
N PRO A 1079 22.62 -12.23 -2.78
CA PRO A 1079 23.86 -11.63 -2.30
C PRO A 1079 24.78 -11.17 -3.43
N GLU A 1080 25.42 -10.03 -3.20
CA GLU A 1080 26.62 -9.65 -3.95
C GLU A 1080 27.68 -10.77 -3.79
N GLY A 1081 28.05 -11.41 -4.90
CA GLY A 1081 28.93 -12.58 -4.90
C GLY A 1081 28.27 -13.94 -4.63
N PHE A 1082 26.94 -14.07 -4.62
CA PHE A 1082 26.30 -15.40 -4.57
C PHE A 1082 26.54 -16.17 -5.87
N PRO A 1083 26.89 -17.48 -5.81
CA PRO A 1083 27.00 -18.29 -7.02
C PRO A 1083 25.63 -18.47 -7.69
N LEU A 1084 25.48 -17.95 -8.92
CA LEU A 1084 24.26 -18.11 -9.71
C LEU A 1084 23.94 -19.59 -10.01
N ASP A 1085 24.95 -20.48 -9.98
CA ASP A 1085 24.73 -21.94 -10.09
C ASP A 1085 24.04 -22.55 -8.85
N LEU A 1086 24.03 -21.85 -7.72
CA LEU A 1086 23.19 -22.17 -6.56
C LEU A 1086 21.89 -21.35 -6.57
N GLY A 1087 21.87 -20.18 -7.21
CA GLY A 1087 20.68 -19.34 -7.37
C GLY A 1087 19.58 -20.07 -8.14
N ALA A 1088 19.94 -20.74 -9.24
CA ALA A 1088 19.01 -21.57 -10.03
C ALA A 1088 18.43 -22.78 -9.26
N LEU A 1089 18.89 -23.08 -8.03
CA LEU A 1089 18.33 -24.13 -7.19
C LEU A 1089 17.34 -23.60 -6.13
N VAL A 1090 17.11 -22.28 -6.03
CA VAL A 1090 16.27 -21.73 -4.95
C VAL A 1090 14.82 -22.20 -5.09
N GLU A 1091 14.24 -22.14 -6.29
CA GLU A 1091 12.84 -22.55 -6.57
C GLU A 1091 12.53 -24.02 -6.16
N PRO A 1092 13.24 -25.06 -6.64
CA PRO A 1092 12.89 -26.44 -6.29
C PRO A 1092 13.16 -26.78 -4.81
N LEU A 1093 13.88 -25.91 -4.09
CA LEU A 1093 14.11 -26.02 -2.66
C LEU A 1093 13.01 -25.34 -1.84
N THR A 1094 12.44 -24.23 -2.31
CA THR A 1094 11.29 -23.59 -1.65
C THR A 1094 10.05 -24.48 -1.79
N VAL A 1095 9.81 -25.12 -2.94
CA VAL A 1095 8.76 -26.16 -3.11
C VAL A 1095 8.89 -27.26 -2.04
N ALA A 1096 10.08 -27.81 -1.86
CA ALA A 1096 10.35 -28.84 -0.86
C ALA A 1096 10.19 -28.33 0.58
N TRP A 1097 10.57 -27.08 0.86
CA TRP A 1097 10.44 -26.50 2.19
C TRP A 1097 9.00 -26.14 2.53
N HIS A 1098 8.21 -25.65 1.56
CA HIS A 1098 6.77 -25.45 1.71
C HIS A 1098 6.05 -26.77 2.03
N ALA A 1099 6.40 -27.88 1.36
CA ALA A 1099 5.85 -29.20 1.70
C ALA A 1099 6.10 -29.56 3.18
N VAL A 1100 7.33 -29.37 3.67
CA VAL A 1100 7.69 -29.64 5.07
C VAL A 1100 7.06 -28.63 6.05
N SER A 1101 6.76 -27.39 5.61
CA SER A 1101 5.92 -26.44 6.36
C SER A 1101 4.48 -26.94 6.48
N ARG A 1102 3.85 -27.34 5.37
CA ARG A 1102 2.45 -27.83 5.31
C ARG A 1102 2.22 -29.06 6.18
N ALA A 1103 3.21 -29.95 6.26
CA ALA A 1103 3.13 -31.16 7.07
C ALA A 1103 3.24 -30.94 8.59
N SER A 1104 3.64 -29.74 9.05
CA SER A 1104 3.80 -29.39 10.48
C SER A 1104 4.79 -30.29 11.26
N VAL A 1105 5.88 -30.72 10.62
CA VAL A 1105 6.89 -31.66 11.18
C VAL A 1105 7.54 -31.14 12.46
N ARG A 1106 7.62 -31.98 13.49
CA ARG A 1106 8.22 -31.73 14.81
C ARG A 1106 9.58 -32.43 14.95
N PRO A 1107 10.51 -31.95 15.83
CA PRO A 1107 11.89 -32.46 15.90
C PRO A 1107 12.09 -33.97 16.15
N ASP A 1108 11.12 -34.62 16.79
CA ASP A 1108 11.17 -36.03 17.17
C ASP A 1108 10.24 -36.93 16.33
N ASP A 1109 9.52 -36.37 15.34
CA ASP A 1109 8.71 -37.14 14.40
C ASP A 1109 9.58 -38.11 13.56
N THR A 1110 9.06 -39.30 13.27
CA THR A 1110 9.63 -40.19 12.26
C THR A 1110 9.02 -39.90 10.88
N VAL A 1111 9.87 -39.46 9.96
CA VAL A 1111 9.46 -39.00 8.63
C VAL A 1111 9.90 -39.96 7.54
N LEU A 1112 8.95 -40.32 6.68
CA LEU A 1112 9.17 -41.10 5.46
C LEU A 1112 9.20 -40.17 4.23
N VAL A 1113 10.10 -40.41 3.28
CA VAL A 1113 10.13 -39.77 1.96
C VAL A 1113 10.11 -40.86 0.89
N VAL A 1114 9.06 -40.88 0.06
CA VAL A 1114 8.87 -41.86 -1.01
C VAL A 1114 9.26 -41.25 -2.35
N GLY A 1115 10.35 -41.77 -2.94
CA GLY A 1115 10.99 -41.20 -4.11
C GLY A 1115 12.15 -40.28 -3.72
N GLY A 1116 13.39 -40.71 -3.99
CA GLY A 1116 14.62 -39.92 -3.84
C GLY A 1116 14.97 -39.12 -5.09
N GLY A 1117 13.96 -38.61 -5.82
CA GLY A 1117 14.13 -37.67 -6.93
C GLY A 1117 14.59 -36.27 -6.46
N PRO A 1118 14.67 -35.27 -7.35
CA PRO A 1118 15.19 -33.95 -7.00
C PRO A 1118 14.44 -33.29 -5.84
N ILE A 1119 13.09 -33.31 -5.89
CA ILE A 1119 12.22 -32.82 -4.82
C ILE A 1119 12.36 -33.67 -3.54
N GLY A 1120 12.39 -34.99 -3.64
CA GLY A 1120 12.58 -35.87 -2.47
C GLY A 1120 13.93 -35.65 -1.76
N LEU A 1121 15.01 -35.43 -2.50
CA LEU A 1121 16.33 -35.11 -1.94
C LEU A 1121 16.39 -33.67 -1.36
N ALA A 1122 15.62 -32.74 -1.93
CA ALA A 1122 15.40 -31.43 -1.35
C ALA A 1122 14.62 -31.53 -0.03
N VAL A 1123 13.53 -32.30 0.03
CA VAL A 1123 12.76 -32.59 1.25
C VAL A 1123 13.65 -33.21 2.33
N VAL A 1124 14.50 -34.20 1.99
CA VAL A 1124 15.51 -34.74 2.91
C VAL A 1124 16.42 -33.64 3.46
N GLN A 1125 16.97 -32.76 2.60
CA GLN A 1125 17.78 -31.63 3.05
C GLN A 1125 17.02 -30.68 3.99
N VAL A 1126 15.75 -30.37 3.70
CA VAL A 1126 14.90 -29.52 4.56
C VAL A 1126 14.71 -30.15 5.93
N LEU A 1127 14.37 -31.44 5.97
CA LEU A 1127 14.19 -32.18 7.21
C LEU A 1127 15.48 -32.15 8.05
N LYS A 1128 16.66 -32.30 7.44
CA LYS A 1128 17.93 -32.16 8.20
C LYS A 1128 18.18 -30.72 8.66
N ALA A 1129 17.84 -29.71 7.87
CA ALA A 1129 17.97 -28.30 8.25
C ALA A 1129 17.02 -27.91 9.41
N ARG A 1130 15.86 -28.55 9.53
CA ARG A 1130 14.94 -28.45 10.67
C ARG A 1130 15.31 -29.35 11.86
N GLY A 1131 16.45 -30.04 11.80
CA GLY A 1131 16.95 -30.88 12.90
C GLY A 1131 16.31 -32.26 13.01
N ILE A 1132 15.49 -32.68 12.03
CA ILE A 1132 14.80 -33.98 12.07
C ILE A 1132 15.83 -35.12 12.01
N LYS A 1133 15.80 -35.97 13.04
CA LYS A 1133 16.77 -37.06 13.22
C LYS A 1133 16.39 -38.27 12.37
N SER A 1134 15.14 -38.71 12.47
CA SER A 1134 14.57 -39.88 11.81
C SER A 1134 13.99 -39.51 10.44
N VAL A 1135 14.75 -39.78 9.38
CA VAL A 1135 14.39 -39.49 7.97
C VAL A 1135 14.66 -40.74 7.14
N ILE A 1136 13.60 -41.50 6.87
CA ILE A 1136 13.61 -42.75 6.09
C ILE A 1136 13.32 -42.40 4.63
N VAL A 1137 14.11 -42.92 3.68
CA VAL A 1137 13.88 -42.69 2.24
C VAL A 1137 13.65 -43.99 1.50
N SER A 1138 12.58 -44.07 0.72
CA SER A 1138 12.32 -45.16 -0.23
C SER A 1138 12.80 -44.76 -1.63
N GLU A 1139 13.79 -45.47 -2.18
CA GLU A 1139 14.38 -45.16 -3.49
C GLU A 1139 14.99 -46.40 -4.17
N ILE A 1140 14.81 -46.52 -5.48
CA ILE A 1140 15.25 -47.65 -6.31
C ILE A 1140 16.63 -47.45 -6.95
N SER A 1141 16.98 -46.21 -7.32
CA SER A 1141 18.24 -45.88 -7.98
C SER A 1141 19.42 -46.04 -7.01
N SER A 1142 20.38 -46.89 -7.39
CA SER A 1142 21.58 -47.14 -6.58
C SER A 1142 22.50 -45.92 -6.45
N ARG A 1143 22.32 -44.88 -7.29
CA ARG A 1143 23.00 -43.58 -7.14
C ARG A 1143 22.20 -42.65 -6.23
N ARG A 1144 20.88 -42.51 -6.40
CA ARG A 1144 20.03 -41.68 -5.51
C ARG A 1144 20.02 -42.23 -4.08
N LYS A 1145 20.03 -43.55 -3.87
CA LYS A 1145 20.25 -44.17 -2.54
C LYS A 1145 21.56 -43.80 -1.85
N LYS A 1146 22.61 -43.44 -2.60
CA LYS A 1146 23.88 -42.91 -2.06
C LYS A 1146 23.78 -41.42 -1.76
N PHE A 1147 23.10 -40.65 -2.60
CA PHE A 1147 22.82 -39.23 -2.35
C PHE A 1147 21.92 -39.02 -1.13
N ALA A 1148 20.83 -39.78 -0.97
CA ALA A 1148 19.95 -39.68 0.20
C ALA A 1148 20.71 -39.83 1.53
N ARG A 1149 21.56 -40.86 1.66
CA ARG A 1149 22.45 -41.03 2.82
C ARG A 1149 23.44 -39.86 2.98
N LYS A 1150 24.09 -39.42 1.89
CA LYS A 1150 25.02 -38.26 1.91
C LYS A 1150 24.34 -36.95 2.32
N LEU A 1151 23.07 -36.78 1.98
CA LEU A 1151 22.23 -35.62 2.31
C LEU A 1151 21.52 -35.78 3.67
N GLY A 1152 21.80 -36.85 4.41
CA GLY A 1152 21.49 -37.02 5.84
C GLY A 1152 20.26 -37.86 6.16
N ALA A 1153 19.66 -38.56 5.19
CA ALA A 1153 18.69 -39.61 5.48
C ALA A 1153 19.29 -40.62 6.48
N SER A 1154 18.55 -40.93 7.56
CA SER A 1154 19.01 -41.88 8.57
C SER A 1154 18.96 -43.31 8.04
N GLU A 1155 17.90 -43.65 7.31
CA GLU A 1155 17.77 -44.95 6.64
C GLU A 1155 17.30 -44.80 5.20
N VAL A 1156 17.68 -45.76 4.35
CA VAL A 1156 17.31 -45.77 2.93
C VAL A 1156 17.04 -47.18 2.42
N ILE A 1157 15.77 -47.42 2.10
CA ILE A 1157 15.15 -48.69 1.74
C ILE A 1157 14.95 -48.77 0.22
N ASP A 1158 15.06 -49.97 -0.36
CA ASP A 1158 14.71 -50.23 -1.76
C ASP A 1158 13.41 -51.05 -1.82
N PRO A 1159 12.27 -50.46 -2.25
CA PRO A 1159 10.96 -51.11 -2.19
C PRO A 1159 10.80 -52.30 -3.16
N ARG A 1160 11.86 -52.69 -3.88
CA ARG A 1160 11.89 -53.89 -4.73
C ARG A 1160 12.52 -55.10 -4.04
N THR A 1161 13.27 -54.90 -2.95
CA THR A 1161 13.91 -55.96 -2.16
C THR A 1161 13.32 -56.08 -0.76
N ASP A 1162 12.79 -54.99 -0.22
CA ASP A 1162 12.37 -54.88 1.18
C ASP A 1162 10.93 -54.35 1.27
N ASP A 1163 10.10 -54.94 2.14
CA ASP A 1163 8.75 -54.42 2.44
C ASP A 1163 8.87 -53.09 3.20
N LEU A 1164 8.55 -51.99 2.52
CA LEU A 1164 8.62 -50.65 3.07
C LEU A 1164 7.68 -50.44 4.26
N VAL A 1165 6.46 -51.00 4.21
CA VAL A 1165 5.44 -50.80 5.25
C VAL A 1165 5.82 -51.59 6.50
N ALA A 1166 6.25 -52.84 6.35
CA ALA A 1166 6.76 -53.64 7.45
C ALA A 1166 8.05 -53.05 8.05
N SER A 1167 8.96 -52.55 7.22
CA SER A 1167 10.22 -51.93 7.68
C SER A 1167 9.98 -50.64 8.47
N VAL A 1168 9.11 -49.74 7.98
CA VAL A 1168 8.74 -48.51 8.69
C VAL A 1168 8.04 -48.85 10.01
N ARG A 1169 7.13 -49.82 10.02
CA ARG A 1169 6.46 -50.28 11.26
C ARG A 1169 7.45 -50.91 12.24
N ALA A 1170 8.41 -51.71 11.78
CA ALA A 1170 9.45 -52.30 12.65
C ALA A 1170 10.32 -51.22 13.32
N MET A 1171 10.70 -50.16 12.60
CA MET A 1171 11.46 -49.03 13.15
C MET A 1171 10.64 -48.13 14.09
N THR A 1172 9.31 -48.17 14.01
CA THR A 1172 8.38 -47.32 14.79
C THR A 1172 7.57 -48.12 15.84
N ALA A 1173 8.13 -49.24 16.32
CA ALA A 1173 7.52 -50.12 17.33
C ALA A 1173 6.08 -50.59 16.99
N GLY A 1174 5.77 -50.71 15.70
CA GLY A 1174 4.48 -51.13 15.15
C GLY A 1174 3.55 -49.99 14.73
N ALA A 1175 3.84 -48.73 15.11
CA ALA A 1175 2.92 -47.61 14.91
C ALA A 1175 2.79 -47.16 13.44
N GLY A 1176 3.89 -47.11 12.70
CA GLY A 1176 4.01 -46.39 11.43
C GLY A 1176 4.67 -45.01 11.60
N ALA A 1177 5.07 -44.39 10.48
CA ALA A 1177 5.65 -43.05 10.47
C ALA A 1177 4.63 -41.98 10.87
N ASP A 1178 5.08 -40.90 11.49
CA ASP A 1178 4.22 -39.74 11.80
C ASP A 1178 3.79 -39.02 10.53
N ILE A 1179 4.72 -38.85 9.60
CA ILE A 1179 4.57 -38.06 8.38
C ILE A 1179 5.23 -38.77 7.21
N ALA A 1180 4.58 -38.75 6.04
CA ALA A 1180 5.15 -39.20 4.78
C ALA A 1180 5.10 -38.11 3.71
N PHE A 1181 6.15 -38.00 2.91
CA PHE A 1181 6.19 -37.18 1.70
C PHE A 1181 6.18 -38.08 0.46
N GLU A 1182 5.18 -37.92 -0.40
CA GLU A 1182 5.08 -38.61 -1.68
C GLU A 1182 5.71 -37.71 -2.75
N CYS A 1183 6.83 -38.16 -3.33
CA CYS A 1183 7.68 -37.42 -4.27
C CYS A 1183 8.10 -38.31 -5.47
N SER A 1184 7.32 -39.34 -5.78
CA SER A 1184 7.59 -40.36 -6.80
C SER A 1184 6.61 -40.35 -7.99
N GLY A 1185 5.39 -39.82 -7.81
CA GLY A 1185 4.39 -39.66 -8.89
C GLY A 1185 3.80 -40.96 -9.42
N VAL A 1186 3.89 -42.05 -8.64
CA VAL A 1186 3.42 -43.39 -9.04
C VAL A 1186 2.52 -44.02 -7.97
N GLN A 1187 1.48 -44.74 -8.42
CA GLN A 1187 0.41 -45.27 -7.56
C GLN A 1187 0.95 -46.07 -6.36
N VAL A 1188 1.91 -46.98 -6.59
CA VAL A 1188 2.53 -47.80 -5.53
C VAL A 1188 3.29 -46.97 -4.49
N GLY A 1189 3.81 -45.80 -4.86
CA GLY A 1189 4.44 -44.87 -3.93
C GLY A 1189 3.43 -44.19 -3.00
N LEU A 1190 2.28 -43.80 -3.55
CA LEU A 1190 1.17 -43.23 -2.78
C LEU A 1190 0.52 -44.28 -1.87
N ASP A 1191 0.24 -45.48 -2.39
CA ASP A 1191 -0.34 -46.59 -1.63
C ASP A 1191 0.54 -46.93 -0.41
N THR A 1192 1.85 -47.08 -0.62
CA THR A 1192 2.79 -47.40 0.46
C THR A 1192 3.02 -46.23 1.41
N ALA A 1193 2.97 -44.97 0.96
CA ALA A 1193 3.01 -43.80 1.84
C ALA A 1193 1.81 -43.76 2.81
N VAL A 1194 0.59 -43.99 2.30
CA VAL A 1194 -0.65 -44.04 3.11
C VAL A 1194 -0.66 -45.24 4.05
N GLN A 1195 -0.17 -46.40 3.64
CA GLN A 1195 -0.12 -47.61 4.48
C GLN A 1195 1.00 -47.60 5.54
N ALA A 1196 2.08 -46.85 5.31
CA ALA A 1196 3.23 -46.77 6.22
C ALA A 1196 3.09 -45.73 7.34
N ILE A 1197 2.20 -44.73 7.20
CA ILE A 1197 1.92 -43.77 8.29
C ILE A 1197 1.04 -44.39 9.39
N ARG A 1198 1.18 -43.87 10.61
CA ARG A 1198 0.32 -44.22 11.76
C ARG A 1198 -1.08 -43.63 11.62
N ALA A 1199 -1.99 -44.06 12.50
CA ALA A 1199 -3.26 -43.38 12.72
C ALA A 1199 -3.03 -41.91 13.12
N ARG A 1200 -3.85 -40.99 12.60
CA ARG A 1200 -3.65 -39.53 12.69
C ARG A 1200 -2.27 -39.04 12.21
N GLY A 1201 -1.64 -39.78 11.29
CA GLY A 1201 -0.44 -39.36 10.56
C GLY A 1201 -0.79 -38.58 9.29
N THR A 1202 0.20 -37.92 8.70
CA THR A 1202 0.01 -37.02 7.54
C THR A 1202 0.79 -37.48 6.31
N VAL A 1203 0.11 -37.70 5.19
CA VAL A 1203 0.74 -37.82 3.86
C VAL A 1203 0.69 -36.48 3.14
N THR A 1204 1.84 -35.97 2.72
CA THR A 1204 1.97 -34.79 1.87
C THR A 1204 2.34 -35.21 0.45
N ILE A 1205 1.45 -35.00 -0.51
CA ILE A 1205 1.71 -35.26 -1.93
C ILE A 1205 2.39 -34.02 -2.54
N VAL A 1206 3.57 -34.23 -3.11
CA VAL A 1206 4.41 -33.19 -3.74
C VAL A 1206 4.69 -33.50 -5.23
N SER A 1207 4.39 -34.72 -5.68
CA SER A 1207 4.57 -35.15 -7.06
C SER A 1207 3.53 -34.58 -8.02
N LEU A 1208 3.94 -34.35 -9.28
CA LEU A 1208 3.03 -34.32 -10.42
C LEU A 1208 2.69 -35.76 -10.87
N TRP A 1209 1.57 -35.92 -11.56
CA TRP A 1209 0.98 -37.23 -11.91
C TRP A 1209 0.53 -37.27 -13.38
N GLU A 1210 0.94 -38.30 -14.11
CA GLU A 1210 0.55 -38.52 -15.52
C GLU A 1210 -0.82 -39.20 -15.65
N GLU A 1211 -1.18 -40.06 -14.69
CA GLU A 1211 -2.51 -40.65 -14.53
C GLU A 1211 -3.16 -40.20 -13.22
N LYS A 1212 -4.51 -40.19 -13.16
CA LYS A 1212 -5.24 -39.79 -11.95
C LYS A 1212 -4.98 -40.79 -10.81
N PRO A 1213 -4.40 -40.38 -9.66
CA PRO A 1213 -4.17 -41.27 -8.53
C PRO A 1213 -5.48 -41.78 -7.94
N ARG A 1214 -5.43 -43.01 -7.41
CA ARG A 1214 -6.47 -43.60 -6.55
C ARG A 1214 -6.01 -43.59 -5.11
N ILE A 1215 -6.94 -43.50 -4.17
CA ILE A 1215 -6.67 -43.49 -2.72
C ILE A 1215 -7.76 -44.32 -2.03
N ASP A 1216 -7.37 -45.12 -1.02
CA ASP A 1216 -8.33 -45.81 -0.17
C ASP A 1216 -8.92 -44.85 0.87
N ALA A 1217 -10.14 -44.37 0.58
CA ALA A 1217 -10.88 -43.49 1.49
C ALA A 1217 -11.35 -44.21 2.77
N PHE A 1218 -11.45 -45.55 2.77
CA PHE A 1218 -11.86 -46.31 3.96
C PHE A 1218 -10.72 -46.42 4.97
N ASP A 1219 -9.49 -46.69 4.52
CA ASP A 1219 -8.29 -46.64 5.37
C ASP A 1219 -8.06 -45.23 5.96
N ILE A 1220 -8.31 -44.18 5.17
CA ILE A 1220 -8.24 -42.78 5.65
C ILE A 1220 -9.25 -42.51 6.77
N VAL A 1221 -10.52 -42.88 6.58
CA VAL A 1221 -11.58 -42.64 7.57
C VAL A 1221 -11.40 -43.51 8.82
N LEU A 1222 -11.04 -44.79 8.65
CA LEU A 1222 -10.91 -45.75 9.76
C LEU A 1222 -9.75 -45.42 10.72
N TYR A 1223 -8.68 -44.80 10.21
CA TYR A 1223 -7.49 -44.45 11.00
C TYR A 1223 -7.28 -42.93 11.15
N GLU A 1224 -8.28 -42.12 10.78
CA GLU A 1224 -8.27 -40.65 10.84
C GLU A 1224 -6.99 -40.04 10.22
N LYS A 1225 -6.57 -40.53 9.06
CA LYS A 1225 -5.33 -40.10 8.39
C LYS A 1225 -5.53 -38.78 7.65
N HIS A 1226 -4.50 -37.94 7.64
CA HIS A 1226 -4.50 -36.67 6.91
C HIS A 1226 -3.80 -36.86 5.56
N VAL A 1227 -4.41 -36.38 4.48
CA VAL A 1227 -3.77 -36.32 3.14
C VAL A 1227 -3.87 -34.89 2.63
N ILE A 1228 -2.72 -34.29 2.31
CA ILE A 1228 -2.61 -32.89 1.88
C ILE A 1228 -1.71 -32.75 0.65
N GLY A 1229 -1.95 -31.72 -0.16
CA GLY A 1229 -1.07 -31.33 -1.27
C GLY A 1229 -0.13 -30.18 -0.92
N ALA A 1230 1.01 -30.14 -1.61
CA ALA A 1230 1.97 -29.03 -1.64
C ALA A 1230 2.52 -28.88 -3.08
N VAL A 1231 2.67 -27.65 -3.58
CA VAL A 1231 3.11 -27.42 -4.98
C VAL A 1231 4.04 -26.20 -5.17
N ILE A 1232 3.93 -25.13 -4.38
CA ILE A 1232 4.77 -23.90 -4.43
C ILE A 1232 4.79 -23.26 -3.02
N CYS A 1233 5.88 -22.55 -2.61
CA CYS A 1233 5.89 -21.27 -1.84
C CYS A 1233 7.23 -21.02 -1.08
N ASP A 1234 7.50 -19.78 -0.70
CA ASP A 1234 8.75 -19.17 -0.22
C ASP A 1234 9.23 -19.53 1.20
N ASP A 1235 10.29 -20.36 1.34
CA ASP A 1235 11.43 -20.14 2.28
C ASP A 1235 12.50 -21.27 2.22
N GLY A 1236 13.69 -21.08 2.81
CA GLY A 1236 14.65 -22.18 3.01
C GLY A 1236 16.09 -21.87 3.45
N ARG A 1237 16.73 -22.84 4.15
CA ARG A 1237 18.16 -22.82 4.57
C ARG A 1237 18.84 -24.16 4.29
N LEU A 1238 19.59 -24.32 3.19
CA LEU A 1238 20.15 -25.61 2.74
C LEU A 1238 21.57 -25.49 2.15
N SER A 1239 22.21 -26.62 1.84
CA SER A 1239 23.50 -26.66 1.12
C SER A 1239 23.41 -27.48 -0.18
N PRO A 1240 22.67 -26.98 -1.20
CA PRO A 1240 22.17 -27.79 -2.31
C PRO A 1240 23.21 -28.12 -3.39
N ARG A 1241 24.46 -27.68 -3.26
CA ARG A 1241 25.53 -27.85 -4.27
C ARG A 1241 25.75 -29.31 -4.69
N ALA A 1242 25.40 -30.27 -3.82
CA ALA A 1242 25.50 -31.70 -4.11
C ALA A 1242 24.36 -32.27 -5.01
N MET A 1243 23.33 -31.49 -5.33
CA MET A 1243 22.24 -31.85 -6.25
C MET A 1243 22.61 -31.61 -7.72
N ILE A 1244 23.50 -30.64 -8.00
CA ILE A 1244 24.01 -30.38 -9.36
C ILE A 1244 24.86 -31.57 -9.79
N THR A 1245 24.43 -32.28 -10.82
CA THR A 1245 25.15 -33.43 -11.40
C THR A 1245 25.75 -33.13 -12.77
N SER A 1246 25.26 -32.12 -13.48
CA SER A 1246 25.81 -31.67 -14.76
C SER A 1246 25.53 -30.18 -15.01
N LYS A 1247 26.35 -29.56 -15.87
CA LYS A 1247 26.11 -28.27 -16.51
C LYS A 1247 26.28 -28.43 -18.02
N ILE A 1248 25.42 -27.79 -18.81
CA ILE A 1248 25.42 -27.85 -20.28
C ILE A 1248 25.19 -26.46 -20.88
N GLN A 1249 25.57 -26.23 -22.14
CA GLN A 1249 25.21 -24.99 -22.84
C GLN A 1249 23.78 -25.07 -23.41
N MET A 1250 23.20 -23.95 -23.82
CA MET A 1250 21.82 -23.87 -24.30
C MET A 1250 21.57 -24.66 -25.60
N GLU A 1251 22.56 -24.78 -26.47
CA GLU A 1251 22.48 -25.54 -27.73
C GLU A 1251 22.43 -27.06 -27.49
N ASP A 1252 22.94 -27.50 -26.35
CA ASP A 1252 22.99 -28.90 -25.91
C ASP A 1252 21.72 -29.37 -25.18
N VAL A 1253 20.75 -28.47 -24.95
CA VAL A 1253 19.65 -28.66 -23.99
C VAL A 1253 18.80 -29.91 -24.26
N VAL A 1254 18.54 -30.25 -25.52
CA VAL A 1254 17.70 -31.41 -25.89
C VAL A 1254 18.43 -32.73 -25.62
N GLU A 1255 19.64 -32.89 -26.14
CA GLU A 1255 20.39 -34.16 -26.05
C GLU A 1255 21.04 -34.37 -24.68
N LYS A 1256 21.71 -33.35 -24.13
CA LYS A 1256 22.47 -33.46 -22.87
C LYS A 1256 21.69 -32.98 -21.65
N GLY A 1257 20.50 -32.39 -21.84
CA GLY A 1257 19.57 -31.98 -20.80
C GLY A 1257 18.36 -32.92 -20.71
N PHE A 1258 17.36 -32.69 -21.55
CA PHE A 1258 16.07 -33.40 -21.51
C PHE A 1258 16.24 -34.91 -21.68
N LYS A 1259 16.83 -35.37 -22.80
CA LYS A 1259 17.06 -36.81 -23.04
C LYS A 1259 17.95 -37.44 -21.96
N ALA A 1260 19.03 -36.76 -21.55
CA ALA A 1260 19.89 -37.24 -20.46
C ALA A 1260 19.14 -37.44 -19.13
N LEU A 1261 18.19 -36.56 -18.78
CA LEU A 1261 17.33 -36.72 -17.60
C LEU A 1261 16.29 -37.85 -17.75
N ILE A 1262 15.86 -38.15 -18.97
CA ILE A 1262 14.85 -39.18 -19.28
C ILE A 1262 15.48 -40.58 -19.35
N ASP A 1263 16.63 -40.72 -20.00
CA ASP A 1263 17.27 -42.01 -20.28
C ASP A 1263 18.35 -42.36 -19.24
N GLU A 1264 19.08 -41.37 -18.71
CA GLU A 1264 20.17 -41.57 -17.76
C GLU A 1264 19.77 -41.31 -16.30
N ARG A 1265 18.58 -41.79 -15.89
CA ARG A 1265 17.96 -41.59 -14.54
C ARG A 1265 18.79 -42.10 -13.35
N ASP A 1266 19.87 -42.83 -13.62
CA ASP A 1266 20.88 -43.32 -12.65
C ASP A 1266 22.19 -42.51 -12.66
N LYS A 1267 22.36 -41.55 -13.58
CA LYS A 1267 23.51 -40.64 -13.65
C LYS A 1267 23.22 -39.26 -13.06
N HIS A 1268 22.04 -38.71 -13.30
CA HIS A 1268 21.72 -37.31 -12.98
C HIS A 1268 20.74 -37.16 -11.82
N VAL A 1269 20.78 -35.98 -11.18
CA VAL A 1269 19.80 -35.49 -10.20
C VAL A 1269 19.30 -34.12 -10.65
N LYS A 1270 20.21 -33.16 -10.86
CA LYS A 1270 19.89 -31.86 -11.47
C LYS A 1270 20.89 -31.50 -12.55
N ILE A 1271 20.39 -31.09 -13.71
CA ILE A 1271 21.18 -30.48 -14.79
C ILE A 1271 20.82 -29.00 -14.85
N LEU A 1272 21.84 -28.16 -14.95
CA LEU A 1272 21.68 -26.73 -15.21
C LEU A 1272 22.11 -26.41 -16.64
N VAL A 1273 21.34 -25.58 -17.32
CA VAL A 1273 21.73 -24.92 -18.57
C VAL A 1273 22.46 -23.63 -18.21
N GLU A 1274 23.63 -23.44 -18.77
CA GLU A 1274 24.41 -22.19 -18.77
C GLU A 1274 23.99 -21.41 -20.02
N VAL A 1275 23.49 -20.17 -19.82
CA VAL A 1275 22.81 -19.38 -20.87
C VAL A 1275 23.65 -18.21 -21.35
N SER A 1276 24.39 -17.56 -20.45
CA SER A 1276 25.33 -16.50 -20.80
C SER A 1276 26.71 -16.71 -20.17
N ALA A 1277 27.74 -16.49 -20.98
CA ALA A 1277 29.16 -16.55 -20.65
C ALA A 1277 29.78 -15.15 -20.46
#